data_AF-A0A1V9YP45-F1
#
_entry.id   AF-A0A1V9YP45-F1
#
_cell.length_a   1.000
_cell.length_b   1.000
_cell.length_c   1.000
_cell.angle_alpha   90.00
_cell.angle_beta   90.00
_cell.angle_gamma   90.00
#
_symmetry.space_group_name_H-M   'P 1'
#
loop_
_entity.id
_entity.type
_entity.pdbx_description
1 polymer ?
#
loop_
_entity_poly.entity_id
_entity_poly.type
_entity_poly.pdbx_seq_one_letter_code
_entity_poly.pdbx_strand_id
1 'polypeptide(L)'
;MQVSPGPYAITLPKTKSQYLKEICIFLWLWSSLGLSVWYLSYFQPYFENNLLWYEFNTSGYQTFFVDCINGLLELQNKTTMSKLGMERNYASPWITPLLHPAYPMALLTTKLISLEHAILSIRNTTPVALLWSPMHYCWFDFNQTWEIAHSIQRQRRCQFRYNENGAVYLETILRNTNWAKMISLSYAQSWHAGLFDGIQLSPMGSSYLKAISTANTTLQDEVKYWQSYNITKYQMQWQDYFFPGLDETITIVNANGISLPVILKSIPSRGGYSNSFRFSTYFGFDLWTIASSCNFSLIRNTPNYFIGKECGGINVTSFEDFSYLSDANGNYVNQTGILRKSLGPFLSSDIWVIPPPKSLENYIVELTSNLHNAIMADTQLGVIFSSLETLIANPTPPAWKGNYLYFGGNPLCLFGAAQTFVQTSIAFDDPCSYQAPLLMSLSPSSMVLGLYLARKLWTIHNICAQQNSLSCVTTLTIANDLLNALPSSNLSYSEINILTKDVSIMQYATDLTDTNWTILKQPLIDEKSPWIFYGWIMLFEWIQGIREVLSIEGDNGTLLLISEAYNTSSSKVQMGSLTNASKVVYYLLLYFTAITALLGVACTIVSRDSQILNLSFFHRLVGSTWIGRPLMFLRGATAIVLISSAPIHLDYNSSITKFNLSHRSLLETLTLSYEATWVAAVVHVLTLPYTSDNARSIGAISTILFWLTIVFIDLASPISVSTQFDYQCQAIDMVTQLYCTSGVIEIGSRERVLLLFEIQCIGIPVLLLLGKLFNNDQVEQLDDRTVSGAGRAYLIPPYDRVCGLLTGMLPWSSNYNFDIKLWSFIHVRQNKTSSGVYKKSMLSQTHQIAITPVLFGALYIVLSISSSVSYFQMLQINLPNDLVWKNFNVTGVHVFLATWFLESFPFYNSASTLQLNDNLVNNAGLFNLTNPVIPFNGHMGAHKQYTELTSISSTIVALRKLDACEAPWLSTQYCYLDFEKKWQMANSARRQERCKNMVWNGAIYLESVLRNLNWERWMYCWGDEFDIGFGKELKQTASGVDFLQTLHIKLSLSEELRYWQQFEIKNFTLQWQNYKYIGILNTYTITNAYDAKFLFTIATTRGTYRWNDQTSLKMYWTLGNDLKSIANNNTLMGGKSLLRASSKFAFGNFSLQDVYLRSTSYIPSPWDAVYHTQESILGPFGSIDMLYVGVPHLAQEISRHFLIYVQNVRRQEPNLYLNSSNSITILPVPKVWTSEITYTIGGSILCPLQSSNYSIDISSSPYPSFSFEVT
;
A
#
# COMPACT_ATOMS: atom_id res chain seq x y z
N MET A 1 42.20 19.99 51.20
CA MET A 1 42.82 19.13 52.24
C MET A 1 44.13 18.58 51.68
N GLN A 2 45.25 18.91 52.32
CA GLN A 2 46.59 18.43 51.95
C GLN A 2 46.67 16.91 52.13
N VAL A 3 46.88 16.18 51.04
CA VAL A 3 47.10 14.74 51.03
C VAL A 3 48.61 14.51 51.00
N SER A 4 49.13 13.86 52.03
CA SER A 4 50.52 13.41 52.14
C SER A 4 50.83 12.28 51.14
N PRO A 5 52.05 12.22 50.57
CA PRO A 5 52.44 11.15 49.67
C PRO A 5 52.72 9.87 50.47
N GLY A 6 51.94 8.81 50.24
CA GLY A 6 52.25 7.46 50.71
C GLY A 6 53.41 6.86 49.91
N PRO A 7 54.23 5.96 50.49
CA PRO A 7 55.45 5.49 49.86
C PRO A 7 55.11 4.44 48.79
N TYR A 8 55.08 4.84 47.53
CA TYR A 8 55.01 3.92 46.40
C TYR A 8 56.12 4.25 45.39
N ALA A 9 56.95 3.23 45.15
CA ALA A 9 57.95 3.09 44.09
C ALA A 9 59.06 4.17 43.99
N ILE A 10 60.28 3.77 44.34
CA ILE A 10 61.49 4.40 43.80
C ILE A 10 61.43 4.24 42.28
N THR A 11 61.18 5.34 41.56
CA THR A 11 61.20 5.37 40.09
C THR A 11 62.65 5.22 39.61
N LEU A 12 63.05 4.00 39.25
CA LEU A 12 64.24 3.79 38.42
C LEU A 12 64.06 4.54 37.08
N PRO A 13 65.13 5.12 36.50
CA PRO A 13 65.05 5.80 35.21
C PRO A 13 64.53 4.83 34.14
N LYS A 14 63.32 5.11 33.62
CA LYS A 14 62.68 4.29 32.60
C LYS A 14 63.57 4.23 31.35
N THR A 15 63.80 3.03 30.85
CA THR A 15 64.53 2.82 29.59
C THR A 15 63.73 3.36 28.40
N LYS A 16 64.38 3.76 27.30
CA LYS A 16 63.68 4.17 26.05
C LYS A 16 62.65 3.14 25.57
N SER A 17 62.93 1.84 25.78
CA SER A 17 62.00 0.74 25.46
C SER A 17 60.74 0.75 26.33
N GLN A 18 60.84 1.11 27.62
CA GLN A 18 59.68 1.20 28.51
C GLN A 18 58.80 2.40 28.17
N TYR A 19 59.38 3.57 27.87
CA TYR A 19 58.61 4.72 27.38
C TYR A 19 57.85 4.41 26.10
N LEU A 20 58.48 3.72 25.14
CA LEU A 20 57.84 3.32 23.89
C LEU A 20 56.66 2.36 24.14
N LYS A 21 56.81 1.39 25.04
CA LYS A 21 55.73 0.46 25.43
C LYS A 21 54.57 1.17 26.12
N GLU A 22 54.86 2.12 27.01
CA GLU A 22 53.83 2.92 27.70
C GLU A 22 53.02 3.77 26.72
N ILE A 23 53.70 4.43 25.77
CA ILE A 23 53.05 5.19 24.69
C ILE A 23 52.16 4.27 23.85
N CYS A 24 52.65 3.09 23.45
CA CYS A 24 51.85 2.13 22.69
C CYS A 24 50.59 1.65 23.45
N ILE A 25 50.66 1.47 24.77
CA ILE A 25 49.50 1.05 25.58
C ILE A 25 48.46 2.18 25.69
N PHE A 26 48.89 3.42 25.88
CA PHE A 26 47.96 4.55 25.88
C PHE A 26 47.36 4.82 24.50
N LEU A 27 48.15 4.71 23.43
CA LEU A 27 47.65 4.77 22.06
C LEU A 27 46.61 3.67 21.83
N TRP A 28 46.88 2.43 22.20
CA TRP A 28 45.91 1.33 22.11
C TRP A 28 44.64 1.59 22.92
N LEU A 29 44.76 2.06 24.17
CA LEU A 29 43.62 2.34 25.04
C LEU A 29 42.72 3.44 24.44
N TRP A 30 43.29 4.57 24.04
CA TRP A 30 42.53 5.67 23.48
C TRP A 30 42.01 5.39 22.06
N SER A 31 42.77 4.67 21.22
CA SER A 31 42.28 4.23 19.91
C SER A 31 41.13 3.23 20.06
N SER A 32 41.19 2.28 20.99
CA SER A 32 40.10 1.32 21.22
C SER A 32 38.86 1.97 21.84
N LEU A 33 39.01 2.93 22.76
CA LEU A 33 37.90 3.75 23.26
C LEU A 33 37.29 4.62 22.15
N GLY A 34 38.14 5.22 21.30
CA GLY A 34 37.71 5.99 20.13
C GLY A 34 36.91 5.14 19.14
N LEU A 35 37.38 3.92 18.83
CA LEU A 35 36.65 2.95 18.00
C LEU A 35 35.35 2.48 18.66
N SER A 36 35.32 2.35 19.98
CA SER A 36 34.10 1.98 20.73
C SER A 36 33.02 3.08 20.67
N VAL A 37 33.42 4.35 20.69
CA VAL A 37 32.53 5.50 20.48
C VAL A 37 32.11 5.58 19.01
N TRP A 38 33.04 5.38 18.07
CA TRP A 38 32.75 5.38 16.65
C TRP A 38 31.77 4.25 16.26
N TYR A 39 31.90 3.05 16.85
CA TYR A 39 30.94 1.97 16.71
C TYR A 39 29.52 2.41 17.09
N LEU A 40 29.36 3.11 18.21
CA LEU A 40 28.04 3.61 18.60
C LEU A 40 27.52 4.68 17.65
N SER A 41 28.35 5.64 17.21
CA SER A 41 27.89 6.71 16.32
C SER A 41 27.58 6.21 14.92
N TYR A 42 28.38 5.28 14.38
CA TYR A 42 28.21 4.77 13.03
C TYR A 42 27.07 3.75 12.93
N PHE A 43 26.91 2.89 13.94
CA PHE A 43 25.89 1.82 13.90
C PHE A 43 24.57 2.21 14.58
N GLN A 44 24.45 3.40 15.17
CA GLN A 44 23.18 3.90 15.74
C GLN A 44 21.99 3.76 14.76
N PRO A 45 22.11 4.09 13.46
CA PRO A 45 21.02 3.94 12.50
C PRO A 45 20.53 2.49 12.31
N TYR A 46 21.38 1.47 12.52
CA TYR A 46 20.94 0.08 12.46
C TYR A 46 20.03 -0.30 13.63
N PHE A 47 20.20 0.31 14.81
CA PHE A 47 19.40 0.00 15.99
C PHE A 47 18.11 0.82 16.09
N GLU A 48 17.82 1.68 15.11
CA GLU A 48 16.57 2.45 15.08
C GLU A 48 15.34 1.59 14.76
N ASN A 49 15.54 0.44 14.10
CA ASN A 49 14.48 -0.49 13.71
C ASN A 49 14.81 -1.94 14.10
N ASN A 50 13.80 -2.80 14.12
CA ASN A 50 13.94 -4.22 14.47
C ASN A 50 14.52 -5.10 13.35
N LEU A 51 14.62 -4.60 12.12
CA LEU A 51 15.26 -5.31 11.02
C LEU A 51 16.79 -5.29 11.11
N LEU A 52 17.35 -4.39 11.92
CA LEU A 52 18.78 -4.08 11.90
C LEU A 52 19.24 -3.68 10.49
N TRP A 53 18.43 -2.86 9.82
CA TRP A 53 18.68 -2.33 8.48
C TRP A 53 19.04 -0.85 8.61
N TYR A 54 20.19 -0.44 8.07
CA TYR A 54 20.67 0.94 8.09
C TYR A 54 19.62 1.95 7.59
N GLU A 55 19.27 2.95 8.42
CA GLU A 55 18.37 4.08 8.09
C GLU A 55 16.97 3.68 7.56
N PHE A 56 16.56 2.42 7.73
CA PHE A 56 15.27 1.95 7.25
C PHE A 56 14.13 2.58 8.06
N ASN A 57 13.34 3.43 7.40
CA ASN A 57 12.21 4.14 7.98
C ASN A 57 10.87 3.77 7.31
N THR A 58 9.77 3.90 8.05
CA THR A 58 8.40 3.60 7.59
C THR A 58 7.84 4.61 6.58
N SER A 59 8.65 5.55 6.09
CA SER A 59 8.18 6.63 5.23
C SER A 59 8.80 6.47 3.83
N GLY A 60 9.81 7.29 3.50
CA GLY A 60 10.53 7.24 2.25
C GLY A 60 11.18 5.91 1.92
N TYR A 61 11.94 5.35 2.86
CA TYR A 61 12.76 4.15 2.61
C TYR A 61 11.89 2.93 2.30
N GLN A 62 10.94 2.63 3.20
CA GLN A 62 10.00 1.52 2.99
C GLN A 62 9.20 1.70 1.71
N THR A 63 8.77 2.93 1.37
CA THR A 63 8.05 3.19 0.13
C THR A 63 8.90 2.90 -1.11
N PHE A 64 10.17 3.32 -1.13
CA PHE A 64 11.09 2.98 -2.21
C PHE A 64 11.30 1.47 -2.35
N PHE A 65 11.48 0.77 -1.21
CA PHE A 65 11.58 -0.67 -1.19
C PHE A 65 10.34 -1.34 -1.79
N VAL A 66 9.14 -0.91 -1.37
CA VAL A 66 7.87 -1.42 -1.89
C VAL A 66 7.75 -1.19 -3.40
N ASP A 67 8.10 0.00 -3.89
CA ASP A 67 8.07 0.31 -5.33
C ASP A 67 9.04 -0.58 -6.11
N CYS A 68 10.25 -0.80 -5.60
CA CYS A 68 11.24 -1.68 -6.22
C CYS A 68 10.73 -3.12 -6.29
N ILE A 69 10.13 -3.64 -5.22
CA ILE A 69 9.58 -5.00 -5.23
C ILE A 69 8.37 -5.07 -6.14
N ASN A 70 7.42 -4.14 -6.08
CA ASN A 70 6.26 -4.13 -6.96
C ASN A 70 6.66 -4.12 -8.45
N GLY A 71 7.66 -3.34 -8.82
CA GLY A 71 8.25 -3.38 -10.16
C GLY A 71 8.82 -4.75 -10.55
N LEU A 72 9.44 -5.49 -9.62
CA LEU A 72 9.90 -6.87 -9.88
C LEU A 72 8.75 -7.87 -10.01
N LEU A 73 7.66 -7.67 -9.28
CA LEU A 73 6.52 -8.59 -9.27
C LEU A 73 5.69 -8.51 -10.57
N GLU A 74 5.79 -7.40 -11.31
CA GLU A 74 5.22 -7.26 -12.65
C GLU A 74 5.96 -8.10 -13.70
N LEU A 75 7.28 -8.27 -13.54
CA LEU A 75 8.11 -8.98 -14.49
C LEU A 75 7.94 -10.51 -14.37
N GLN A 76 7.92 -11.21 -15.51
CA GLN A 76 7.90 -12.68 -15.52
C GLN A 76 9.24 -13.25 -15.07
N ASN A 77 10.35 -12.63 -15.48
CA ASN A 77 11.70 -12.97 -15.02
C ASN A 77 12.12 -11.99 -13.93
N LYS A 78 12.09 -12.44 -12.68
CA LYS A 78 12.49 -11.63 -11.53
C LYS A 78 14.00 -11.34 -11.62
N THR A 79 14.35 -10.07 -11.87
CA THR A 79 15.74 -9.59 -11.94
C THR A 79 16.26 -9.19 -10.55
N THR A 80 17.56 -8.90 -10.44
CA THR A 80 18.16 -8.45 -9.17
C THR A 80 17.70 -7.03 -8.83
N MET A 81 17.39 -6.77 -7.56
CA MET A 81 16.95 -5.43 -7.06
C MET A 81 17.91 -4.28 -7.44
N SER A 82 19.20 -4.57 -7.64
CA SER A 82 20.21 -3.59 -8.04
C SER A 82 20.08 -3.09 -9.48
N LYS A 83 19.19 -3.66 -10.31
CA LYS A 83 18.95 -3.19 -11.68
C LYS A 83 17.79 -2.19 -11.78
N LEU A 84 16.98 -2.05 -10.73
CA LEU A 84 15.83 -1.14 -10.74
C LEU A 84 16.18 0.21 -10.11
N GLY A 85 15.87 1.28 -10.84
CA GLY A 85 15.85 2.65 -10.33
C GLY A 85 14.42 3.20 -10.36
N MET A 86 14.12 4.11 -9.45
CA MET A 86 12.82 4.79 -9.38
C MET A 86 12.97 6.27 -9.68
N GLU A 87 12.15 6.80 -10.59
CA GLU A 87 12.10 8.22 -11.00
C GLU A 87 11.33 9.08 -9.99
N ARG A 88 11.79 9.04 -8.74
CA ARG A 88 11.13 9.77 -7.66
C ARG A 88 12.12 10.04 -6.53
N ASN A 89 11.90 11.17 -5.86
CA ASN A 89 12.59 11.51 -4.63
C ASN A 89 11.80 11.00 -3.42
N TYR A 90 12.41 10.10 -2.64
CA TYR A 90 11.82 9.49 -1.45
C TYR A 90 12.14 10.22 -0.14
N ALA A 91 12.69 11.44 -0.18
CA ALA A 91 12.99 12.21 1.03
C ALA A 91 11.74 12.70 1.78
N SER A 92 10.57 12.75 1.13
CA SER A 92 9.32 13.20 1.76
C SER A 92 8.71 12.13 2.67
N PRO A 93 8.30 12.47 3.91
CA PRO A 93 7.67 11.51 4.82
C PRO A 93 6.25 11.11 4.39
N TRP A 94 5.64 11.82 3.43
CA TRP A 94 4.26 11.61 2.97
C TRP A 94 4.18 10.93 1.60
N ILE A 95 5.25 10.27 1.18
CA ILE A 95 5.31 9.59 -0.10
C ILE A 95 4.53 8.27 -0.04
N THR A 96 3.72 8.00 -1.07
CA THR A 96 2.93 6.76 -1.19
C THR A 96 3.54 5.87 -2.26
N PRO A 97 3.50 4.53 -2.12
CA PRO A 97 3.95 3.63 -3.17
C PRO A 97 3.28 3.89 -4.52
N LEU A 98 4.01 3.61 -5.60
CA LEU A 98 3.49 3.53 -6.96
C LEU A 98 2.46 2.39 -7.03
N LEU A 99 1.38 2.68 -7.75
CA LEU A 99 0.21 1.82 -7.81
C LEU A 99 0.22 1.05 -9.12
N HIS A 100 -0.12 -0.23 -9.02
CA HIS A 100 -0.15 -1.18 -10.13
C HIS A 100 -1.58 -1.70 -10.32
N PRO A 101 -2.48 -0.88 -10.91
CA PRO A 101 -3.90 -1.16 -10.96
C PRO A 101 -4.27 -2.37 -11.82
N ALA A 102 -3.50 -2.73 -12.84
CA ALA A 102 -3.77 -3.94 -13.62
C ALA A 102 -3.38 -5.25 -12.88
N TYR A 103 -2.51 -5.15 -11.86
CA TYR A 103 -1.89 -6.31 -11.23
C TYR A 103 -2.88 -7.30 -10.59
N PRO A 104 -3.89 -6.88 -9.80
CA PRO A 104 -4.80 -7.84 -9.16
C PRO A 104 -5.61 -8.66 -10.17
N MET A 105 -6.08 -8.00 -11.24
CA MET A 105 -6.82 -8.68 -12.31
C MET A 105 -5.91 -9.62 -13.10
N ALA A 106 -4.68 -9.20 -13.43
CA ALA A 106 -3.69 -10.05 -14.08
C ALA A 106 -3.30 -11.25 -13.21
N LEU A 107 -3.14 -11.07 -11.90
CA LEU A 107 -2.84 -12.13 -10.95
C LEU A 107 -3.93 -13.21 -10.97
N LEU A 108 -5.19 -12.79 -10.89
CA LEU A 108 -6.37 -13.66 -10.92
C LEU A 108 -6.55 -14.40 -12.26
N THR A 109 -6.31 -13.72 -13.39
CA THR A 109 -6.67 -14.23 -14.73
C THR A 109 -5.51 -14.88 -15.48
N THR A 110 -4.24 -14.57 -15.15
CA THR A 110 -3.08 -15.06 -15.93
C THR A 110 -2.03 -15.77 -15.08
N LYS A 111 -1.82 -15.36 -13.82
CA LYS A 111 -0.73 -15.89 -12.98
C LYS A 111 -1.19 -17.06 -12.08
N LEU A 112 -2.41 -17.03 -11.55
CA LEU A 112 -2.98 -18.04 -10.64
C LEU A 112 -3.81 -19.11 -11.37
N ILE A 113 -3.24 -19.72 -12.41
CA ILE A 113 -3.97 -20.65 -13.29
C ILE A 113 -3.68 -22.15 -13.06
N SER A 114 -2.90 -22.50 -12.04
CA SER A 114 -2.58 -23.91 -11.75
C SER A 114 -3.79 -24.68 -11.22
N LEU A 115 -3.82 -25.99 -11.49
CA LEU A 115 -4.95 -26.83 -11.09
C LEU A 115 -5.04 -26.96 -9.56
N GLU A 116 -3.90 -27.05 -8.88
CA GLU A 116 -3.84 -27.13 -7.42
C GLU A 116 -4.46 -25.89 -6.77
N HIS A 117 -4.11 -24.71 -7.26
CA HIS A 117 -4.65 -23.45 -6.76
C HIS A 117 -6.16 -23.35 -7.04
N ALA A 118 -6.59 -23.72 -8.25
CA ALA A 118 -7.99 -23.66 -8.64
C ALA A 118 -8.87 -24.60 -7.82
N ILE A 119 -8.46 -25.87 -7.64
CA ILE A 119 -9.22 -26.86 -6.87
C ILE A 119 -9.35 -26.42 -5.41
N LEU A 120 -8.26 -25.94 -4.79
CA LEU A 120 -8.30 -25.41 -3.43
C LEU A 120 -9.20 -24.17 -3.31
N SER A 121 -9.13 -23.27 -4.29
CA SER A 121 -9.95 -22.05 -4.30
C SER A 121 -11.43 -22.37 -4.47
N ILE A 122 -11.79 -23.31 -5.35
CA ILE A 122 -13.19 -23.78 -5.52
C ILE A 122 -13.70 -24.39 -4.22
N ARG A 123 -12.92 -25.29 -3.60
CA ARG A 123 -13.30 -25.96 -2.33
C ARG A 123 -13.47 -24.98 -1.16
N ASN A 124 -12.78 -23.84 -1.20
CA ASN A 124 -12.83 -22.81 -0.17
C ASN A 124 -13.80 -21.65 -0.49
N THR A 125 -14.52 -21.71 -1.61
CA THR A 125 -15.46 -20.67 -2.05
C THR A 125 -16.90 -21.07 -1.70
N THR A 126 -17.74 -20.08 -1.35
CA THR A 126 -19.16 -20.35 -1.09
C THR A 126 -19.89 -20.79 -2.38
N PRO A 127 -20.88 -21.70 -2.31
CA PRO A 127 -21.57 -22.18 -3.52
C PRO A 127 -22.25 -21.08 -4.33
N VAL A 128 -22.75 -20.03 -3.65
CA VAL A 128 -23.37 -18.87 -4.32
C VAL A 128 -22.32 -18.08 -5.09
N ALA A 129 -21.15 -17.81 -4.51
CA ALA A 129 -20.09 -17.08 -5.19
C ALA A 129 -19.58 -17.80 -6.46
N LEU A 130 -19.52 -19.14 -6.46
CA LEU A 130 -19.13 -19.92 -7.65
C LEU A 130 -20.06 -19.70 -8.85
N LEU A 131 -21.35 -19.44 -8.62
CA LEU A 131 -22.31 -19.16 -9.69
C LEU A 131 -22.08 -17.79 -10.35
N TRP A 132 -21.43 -16.88 -9.63
CA TRP A 132 -21.11 -15.53 -10.06
C TRP A 132 -19.64 -15.36 -10.45
N SER A 133 -18.88 -16.46 -10.54
CA SER A 133 -17.54 -16.44 -11.10
C SER A 133 -17.59 -16.02 -12.58
N PRO A 134 -16.63 -15.20 -13.07
CA PRO A 134 -16.60 -14.66 -14.43
C PRO A 134 -16.22 -15.74 -15.44
N MET A 135 -17.17 -16.63 -15.66
CA MET A 135 -17.03 -17.78 -16.53
C MET A 135 -18.30 -18.05 -17.28
N HIS A 136 -18.12 -18.20 -18.59
CA HIS A 136 -19.15 -18.66 -19.48
C HIS A 136 -18.86 -20.12 -19.83
N TYR A 137 -19.69 -21.04 -19.33
CA TYR A 137 -19.44 -22.47 -19.51
C TYR A 137 -19.75 -22.93 -20.94
N CYS A 138 -18.99 -23.90 -21.44
CA CYS A 138 -19.23 -24.51 -22.75
C CYS A 138 -19.79 -25.93 -22.61
N TRP A 139 -19.43 -26.64 -21.54
CA TRP A 139 -19.90 -28.00 -21.28
C TRP A 139 -20.28 -28.20 -19.81
N PHE A 140 -21.23 -29.10 -19.59
CA PHE A 140 -21.54 -29.59 -18.26
C PHE A 140 -20.45 -30.55 -17.73
N ASP A 141 -19.90 -31.39 -18.60
CA ASP A 141 -18.99 -32.50 -18.27
C ASP A 141 -17.64 -32.44 -19.00
N PHE A 142 -16.61 -33.07 -18.43
CA PHE A 142 -15.27 -33.17 -19.05
C PHE A 142 -15.26 -33.99 -20.35
N ASN A 143 -16.22 -34.90 -20.53
CA ASN A 143 -16.34 -35.71 -21.74
C ASN A 143 -17.04 -34.98 -22.89
N GLN A 144 -17.36 -33.69 -22.71
CA GLN A 144 -17.95 -32.81 -23.72
C GLN A 144 -19.29 -33.33 -24.28
N THR A 145 -20.07 -34.05 -23.45
CA THR A 145 -21.32 -34.68 -23.85
C THR A 145 -22.47 -33.68 -23.91
N TRP A 146 -22.58 -32.80 -22.92
CA TRP A 146 -23.68 -31.85 -22.79
C TRP A 146 -23.20 -30.43 -23.05
N GLU A 147 -23.50 -29.94 -24.26
CA GLU A 147 -23.20 -28.59 -24.72
C GLU A 147 -24.18 -27.56 -24.16
N ILE A 148 -23.62 -26.48 -23.60
CA ILE A 148 -24.38 -25.38 -22.97
C ILE A 148 -23.95 -23.98 -23.42
N ALA A 149 -23.00 -23.84 -24.36
CA ALA A 149 -22.62 -22.53 -24.86
C ALA A 149 -23.79 -21.85 -25.60
N HIS A 150 -23.87 -20.52 -25.48
CA HIS A 150 -24.98 -19.71 -26.01
C HIS A 150 -25.12 -19.76 -27.53
N SER A 151 -24.00 -19.86 -28.26
CA SER A 151 -23.98 -19.98 -29.72
C SER A 151 -23.22 -21.23 -30.19
N ILE A 152 -23.52 -21.68 -31.41
CA ILE A 152 -22.85 -22.82 -32.04
C ILE A 152 -21.38 -22.49 -32.33
N GLN A 153 -21.13 -21.25 -32.75
CA GLN A 153 -19.80 -20.74 -33.08
C GLN A 153 -18.93 -20.68 -31.82
N ARG A 154 -19.47 -20.20 -30.70
CA ARG A 154 -18.77 -20.24 -29.41
C ARG A 154 -18.48 -21.66 -28.97
N GLN A 155 -19.45 -22.59 -29.07
CA GLN A 155 -19.23 -24.00 -28.73
C GLN A 155 -18.02 -24.58 -29.51
N ARG A 156 -17.92 -24.30 -30.81
CA ARG A 156 -16.77 -24.68 -31.65
C ARG A 156 -15.48 -23.99 -31.19
N ARG A 157 -15.52 -22.69 -30.87
CA ARG A 157 -14.37 -21.95 -30.36
C ARG A 157 -13.83 -22.59 -29.07
N CYS A 158 -14.70 -22.97 -28.13
CA CYS A 158 -14.30 -23.69 -26.93
C CYS A 158 -13.59 -25.00 -27.26
N GLN A 159 -14.14 -25.79 -28.20
CA GLN A 159 -13.58 -27.09 -28.58
C GLN A 159 -12.16 -26.97 -29.14
N PHE A 160 -11.89 -25.94 -29.95
CA PHE A 160 -10.60 -25.75 -30.62
C PHE A 160 -9.57 -24.97 -29.80
N ARG A 161 -10.00 -24.05 -28.93
CA ARG A 161 -9.09 -23.13 -28.21
C ARG A 161 -9.05 -23.32 -26.70
N TYR A 162 -10.14 -23.77 -26.08
CA TYR A 162 -10.30 -23.76 -24.62
C TYR A 162 -10.43 -25.16 -24.00
N ASN A 163 -10.21 -26.22 -24.77
CA ASN A 163 -10.31 -27.60 -24.31
C ASN A 163 -9.41 -27.91 -23.10
N GLU A 164 -8.21 -27.31 -23.04
CA GLU A 164 -7.25 -27.46 -21.94
C GLU A 164 -7.59 -26.61 -20.69
N ASN A 165 -8.55 -25.69 -20.79
CA ASN A 165 -8.95 -24.81 -19.70
C ASN A 165 -10.09 -25.44 -18.89
N GLY A 166 -9.84 -25.85 -17.65
CA GLY A 166 -10.86 -26.42 -16.77
C GLY A 166 -12.03 -25.47 -16.49
N ALA A 167 -11.82 -24.15 -16.59
CA ALA A 167 -12.82 -23.16 -16.23
C ALA A 167 -14.08 -23.16 -17.13
N VAL A 168 -13.99 -23.71 -18.35
CA VAL A 168 -15.15 -23.79 -19.27
C VAL A 168 -16.05 -25.02 -19.03
N TYR A 169 -15.72 -25.86 -18.04
CA TYR A 169 -16.46 -27.06 -17.68
C TYR A 169 -17.14 -26.92 -16.32
N LEU A 170 -18.46 -27.08 -16.27
CA LEU A 170 -19.23 -26.99 -15.01
C LEU A 170 -18.87 -28.12 -14.03
N GLU A 171 -18.41 -29.27 -14.53
CA GLU A 171 -17.95 -30.39 -13.72
C GLU A 171 -16.86 -29.99 -12.70
N THR A 172 -16.00 -29.02 -13.04
CA THR A 172 -14.97 -28.52 -12.12
C THR A 172 -15.54 -28.03 -10.78
N ILE A 173 -16.60 -27.21 -10.84
CA ILE A 173 -17.25 -26.65 -9.65
C ILE A 173 -18.08 -27.70 -8.92
N LEU A 174 -18.77 -28.56 -9.68
CA LEU A 174 -19.71 -29.54 -9.12
C LEU A 174 -19.00 -30.64 -8.33
N ARG A 175 -17.83 -31.11 -8.79
CA ARG A 175 -17.02 -32.12 -8.08
C ARG A 175 -16.32 -31.59 -6.83
N ASN A 176 -16.04 -30.30 -6.79
CA ASN A 176 -15.20 -29.68 -5.77
C ASN A 176 -16.00 -28.83 -4.77
N THR A 177 -17.32 -28.92 -4.80
CA THR A 177 -18.20 -28.23 -3.85
C THR A 177 -19.16 -29.22 -3.22
N ASN A 178 -19.68 -28.91 -2.03
CA ASN A 178 -20.73 -29.72 -1.44
C ASN A 178 -22.01 -29.63 -2.29
N TRP A 179 -22.29 -30.70 -3.04
CA TRP A 179 -23.41 -30.80 -3.97
C TRP A 179 -24.75 -30.39 -3.32
N ALA A 180 -25.08 -30.97 -2.16
CA ALA A 180 -26.34 -30.69 -1.48
C ALA A 180 -26.50 -29.21 -1.10
N LYS A 181 -25.44 -28.56 -0.62
CA LYS A 181 -25.44 -27.11 -0.34
C LYS A 181 -25.54 -26.28 -1.61
N MET A 182 -24.83 -26.65 -2.68
CA MET A 182 -24.87 -25.96 -3.96
C MET A 182 -26.26 -25.98 -4.58
N ILE A 183 -26.97 -27.10 -4.50
CA ILE A 183 -28.33 -27.18 -5.08
C ILE A 183 -29.38 -26.53 -4.16
N SER A 184 -29.27 -26.68 -2.83
CA SER A 184 -30.27 -26.15 -1.89
C SER A 184 -30.22 -24.63 -1.69
N LEU A 185 -29.03 -24.02 -1.63
CA LEU A 185 -28.88 -22.57 -1.43
C LEU A 185 -29.17 -21.75 -2.70
N SER A 186 -29.13 -22.39 -3.87
CA SER A 186 -29.10 -21.72 -5.17
C SER A 186 -30.39 -21.89 -5.97
N TYR A 187 -31.54 -21.95 -5.29
CA TYR A 187 -32.85 -22.21 -5.91
C TYR A 187 -32.89 -23.59 -6.61
N ALA A 188 -33.06 -24.66 -5.84
CA ALA A 188 -33.03 -26.05 -6.34
C ALA A 188 -33.85 -26.28 -7.62
N GLN A 189 -35.02 -25.63 -7.74
CA GLN A 189 -35.88 -25.70 -8.91
C GLN A 189 -35.19 -25.26 -10.21
N SER A 190 -34.31 -24.26 -10.15
CA SER A 190 -33.58 -23.72 -11.30
C SER A 190 -32.58 -24.72 -11.87
N TRP A 191 -31.88 -25.46 -11.01
CA TRP A 191 -30.94 -26.50 -11.44
C TRP A 191 -31.64 -27.66 -12.16
N HIS A 192 -32.82 -28.04 -11.66
CA HIS A 192 -33.64 -29.09 -12.25
C HIS A 192 -34.14 -28.70 -13.65
N ALA A 193 -34.86 -27.57 -13.75
CA ALA A 193 -35.41 -27.11 -15.01
C ALA A 193 -34.32 -26.79 -16.05
N GLY A 194 -33.24 -26.12 -15.62
CA GLY A 194 -32.16 -25.68 -16.50
C GLY A 194 -31.29 -26.81 -17.04
N LEU A 195 -30.98 -27.82 -16.21
CA LEU A 195 -29.96 -28.82 -16.53
C LEU A 195 -30.37 -30.26 -16.19
N PHE A 196 -30.70 -30.56 -14.93
CA PHE A 196 -30.75 -31.95 -14.47
C PHE A 196 -31.85 -32.76 -15.14
N ASP A 197 -33.03 -32.16 -15.34
CA ASP A 197 -34.15 -32.87 -15.98
C ASP A 197 -33.79 -33.25 -17.43
N GLY A 198 -33.03 -32.40 -18.12
CA GLY A 198 -32.51 -32.66 -19.46
C GLY A 198 -31.45 -33.77 -19.50
N ILE A 199 -30.56 -33.82 -18.50
CA ILE A 199 -29.49 -34.84 -18.40
C ILE A 199 -30.09 -36.21 -18.05
N GLN A 200 -31.09 -36.24 -17.15
CA GLN A 200 -31.74 -37.46 -16.69
C GLN A 200 -32.54 -38.20 -17.77
N LEU A 201 -32.84 -37.55 -18.90
CA LEU A 201 -33.46 -38.20 -20.07
C LEU A 201 -32.65 -39.40 -20.60
N SER A 202 -31.34 -39.43 -20.34
CA SER A 202 -30.47 -40.55 -20.70
C SER A 202 -30.06 -41.40 -19.48
N PRO A 203 -29.98 -42.75 -19.60
CA PRO A 203 -29.46 -43.60 -18.54
C PRO A 203 -28.01 -43.27 -18.14
N MET A 204 -27.21 -42.83 -19.11
CA MET A 204 -25.84 -42.36 -18.90
C MET A 204 -25.81 -41.09 -18.03
N GLY A 205 -26.67 -40.12 -18.33
CA GLY A 205 -26.78 -38.88 -17.55
C GLY A 205 -27.27 -39.11 -16.14
N SER A 206 -28.25 -39.99 -15.92
CA SER A 206 -28.70 -40.37 -14.58
C SER A 206 -27.58 -41.01 -13.74
N SER A 207 -26.77 -41.88 -14.35
CA SER A 207 -25.61 -42.49 -13.69
C SER A 207 -24.51 -41.46 -13.40
N TYR A 208 -24.27 -40.54 -14.33
CA TYR A 208 -23.31 -39.46 -14.18
C TYR A 208 -23.68 -38.51 -13.03
N LEU A 209 -24.94 -38.04 -12.97
CA LEU A 209 -25.42 -37.17 -11.89
C LEU A 209 -25.27 -37.81 -10.51
N LYS A 210 -25.52 -39.12 -10.42
CA LYS A 210 -25.28 -39.87 -9.17
C LYS A 210 -23.79 -39.90 -8.81
N ALA A 211 -22.91 -40.18 -9.78
CA ALA A 211 -21.47 -40.22 -9.55
C ALA A 211 -20.90 -38.87 -9.08
N ILE A 212 -21.26 -37.78 -9.76
CA ILE A 212 -20.75 -36.43 -9.43
C ILE A 212 -21.28 -35.93 -8.08
N SER A 213 -22.53 -36.25 -7.72
CA SER A 213 -23.12 -35.86 -6.43
C SER A 213 -22.38 -36.44 -5.21
N THR A 214 -21.61 -37.51 -5.41
CA THR A 214 -20.81 -38.19 -4.39
C THR A 214 -19.30 -38.02 -4.57
N ALA A 215 -18.86 -37.19 -5.53
CA ALA A 215 -17.45 -36.97 -5.79
C ALA A 215 -16.79 -36.29 -4.58
N ASN A 216 -15.81 -36.97 -3.98
CA ASN A 216 -15.00 -36.42 -2.91
C ASN A 216 -13.62 -37.09 -2.96
N THR A 217 -12.62 -36.36 -3.43
CA THR A 217 -11.27 -36.86 -3.74
C THR A 217 -10.20 -36.03 -3.05
N THR A 218 -9.02 -36.62 -2.86
CA THR A 218 -7.85 -35.86 -2.41
C THR A 218 -7.42 -34.85 -3.48
N LEU A 219 -6.69 -33.80 -3.10
CA LEU A 219 -6.21 -32.77 -4.05
C LEU A 219 -5.41 -33.40 -5.21
N GLN A 220 -4.48 -34.32 -4.90
CA GLN A 220 -3.63 -34.94 -5.91
C GLN A 220 -4.40 -35.86 -6.87
N ASP A 221 -5.40 -36.58 -6.37
CA ASP A 221 -6.22 -37.45 -7.22
C ASP A 221 -7.14 -36.62 -8.13
N GLU A 222 -7.66 -35.50 -7.64
CA GLU A 222 -8.48 -34.60 -8.45
C GLU A 222 -7.67 -33.92 -9.56
N VAL A 223 -6.43 -33.49 -9.27
CA VAL A 223 -5.51 -32.97 -10.29
C VAL A 223 -5.24 -34.02 -11.37
N LYS A 224 -4.94 -35.27 -10.98
CA LYS A 224 -4.74 -36.36 -11.93
C LYS A 224 -6.00 -36.66 -12.75
N TYR A 225 -7.17 -36.57 -12.13
CA TYR A 225 -8.44 -36.75 -12.82
C TYR A 225 -8.62 -35.70 -13.91
N TRP A 226 -8.40 -34.41 -13.60
CA TRP A 226 -8.50 -33.34 -14.60
C TRP A 226 -7.47 -33.51 -15.73
N GLN A 227 -6.23 -33.85 -15.38
CA GLN A 227 -5.17 -34.12 -16.36
C GLN A 227 -5.49 -35.31 -17.28
N SER A 228 -6.26 -36.30 -16.82
CA SER A 228 -6.69 -37.43 -17.66
C SER A 228 -7.62 -37.03 -18.81
N TYR A 229 -8.24 -35.84 -18.72
CA TYR A 229 -9.05 -35.22 -19.78
C TYR A 229 -8.28 -34.10 -20.52
N ASN A 230 -6.94 -34.07 -20.43
CA ASN A 230 -6.07 -33.04 -21.01
C ASN A 230 -6.32 -31.61 -20.49
N ILE A 231 -6.89 -31.47 -19.30
CA ILE A 231 -7.03 -30.17 -18.64
C ILE A 231 -5.72 -29.84 -17.95
N THR A 232 -5.10 -28.71 -18.30
CA THR A 232 -3.77 -28.30 -17.83
C THR A 232 -3.78 -27.02 -17.02
N LYS A 233 -4.80 -26.17 -17.21
CA LYS A 233 -4.94 -24.87 -16.56
C LYS A 233 -6.37 -24.56 -16.17
N TYR A 234 -6.56 -23.62 -15.26
CA TYR A 234 -7.85 -23.03 -14.92
C TYR A 234 -7.73 -21.51 -15.02
N GLN A 235 -8.12 -20.96 -16.17
CA GLN A 235 -7.93 -19.55 -16.51
C GLN A 235 -9.27 -18.83 -16.52
N MET A 236 -9.42 -17.79 -15.70
CA MET A 236 -10.62 -16.95 -15.59
C MET A 236 -10.71 -15.84 -16.65
N GLN A 237 -11.93 -15.42 -17.01
CA GLN A 237 -12.14 -14.29 -17.93
C GLN A 237 -11.99 -12.96 -17.17
N TRP A 238 -11.66 -11.91 -17.91
CA TRP A 238 -11.70 -10.54 -17.40
C TRP A 238 -13.16 -10.10 -17.18
N GLN A 239 -13.38 -9.23 -16.18
CA GLN A 239 -14.70 -8.70 -15.84
C GLN A 239 -14.61 -7.33 -15.16
N ASP A 240 -15.68 -6.55 -15.20
CA ASP A 240 -15.80 -5.22 -14.59
C ASP A 240 -16.88 -5.11 -13.50
N TYR A 241 -17.33 -6.24 -12.95
CA TYR A 241 -18.28 -6.30 -11.82
C TYR A 241 -17.61 -6.13 -10.45
N PHE A 242 -16.41 -6.69 -10.25
CA PHE A 242 -15.61 -6.49 -9.04
C PHE A 242 -14.16 -6.26 -9.38
N PHE A 243 -13.56 -5.22 -8.83
CA PHE A 243 -12.12 -5.08 -8.84
C PHE A 243 -11.58 -6.02 -7.74
N PRO A 244 -10.75 -7.03 -8.07
CA PRO A 244 -10.23 -7.95 -7.07
C PRO A 244 -9.40 -7.20 -6.05
N GLY A 245 -9.72 -7.35 -4.77
CA GLY A 245 -8.87 -6.81 -3.73
C GLY A 245 -7.64 -7.69 -3.51
N LEU A 246 -6.56 -7.11 -3.00
CA LEU A 246 -5.27 -7.75 -2.88
C LEU A 246 -4.54 -7.26 -1.63
N ASP A 247 -4.27 -8.19 -0.71
CA ASP A 247 -3.32 -8.02 0.38
C ASP A 247 -2.08 -8.86 0.08
N GLU A 248 -0.99 -8.19 -0.28
CA GLU A 248 0.27 -8.83 -0.67
C GLU A 248 1.41 -8.41 0.26
N THR A 249 2.14 -9.39 0.76
CA THR A 249 3.25 -9.19 1.70
C THR A 249 4.52 -9.89 1.22
N ILE A 250 5.67 -9.35 1.64
CA ILE A 250 6.97 -10.00 1.48
C ILE A 250 7.63 -10.11 2.85
N THR A 251 8.34 -11.20 3.10
CA THR A 251 8.99 -11.42 4.39
C THR A 251 10.45 -10.97 4.31
N ILE A 252 10.90 -10.12 5.23
CA ILE A 252 12.33 -9.80 5.38
C ILE A 252 12.87 -10.60 6.56
N VAL A 253 13.99 -11.29 6.34
CA VAL A 253 14.68 -12.08 7.36
C VAL A 253 16.02 -11.45 7.67
N ASN A 254 16.23 -11.08 8.93
CA ASN A 254 17.50 -10.54 9.41
C ASN A 254 18.51 -11.64 9.76
N ALA A 255 19.75 -11.27 10.09
CA ALA A 255 20.81 -12.21 10.43
C ALA A 255 20.52 -13.10 11.67
N ASN A 256 19.59 -12.72 12.54
CA ASN A 256 19.15 -13.57 13.67
C ASN A 256 18.11 -14.62 13.27
N GLY A 257 17.61 -14.59 12.03
CA GLY A 257 16.50 -15.42 11.57
C GLY A 257 15.13 -14.90 12.03
N ILE A 258 15.02 -13.63 12.41
CA ILE A 258 13.73 -13.00 12.71
C ILE A 258 13.08 -12.59 11.39
N SER A 259 11.88 -13.09 11.16
CA SER A 259 11.06 -12.80 9.99
C SER A 259 10.07 -11.68 10.28
N LEU A 260 10.10 -10.62 9.50
CA LEU A 260 9.14 -9.50 9.58
C LEU A 260 8.42 -9.33 8.24
N PRO A 261 7.08 -9.40 8.21
CA PRO A 261 6.32 -9.15 6.99
C PRO A 261 6.27 -7.65 6.69
N VAL A 262 6.51 -7.30 5.43
CA VAL A 262 6.31 -5.96 4.88
C VAL A 262 5.15 -6.01 3.91
N ILE A 263 4.16 -5.13 4.12
CA ILE A 263 3.00 -4.99 3.24
C ILE A 263 3.46 -4.29 1.95
N LEU A 264 3.30 -4.97 0.82
CA LEU A 264 3.60 -4.43 -0.51
C LEU A 264 2.39 -3.75 -1.14
N LYS A 265 1.24 -4.41 -1.05
CA LYS A 265 -0.04 -3.94 -1.58
C LYS A 265 -1.13 -4.29 -0.57
N SER A 266 -2.04 -3.35 -0.34
CA SER A 266 -3.28 -3.60 0.39
C SER A 266 -4.36 -2.79 -0.31
N ILE A 267 -5.11 -3.47 -1.17
CA ILE A 267 -6.12 -2.90 -2.05
C ILE A 267 -7.43 -3.56 -1.67
N PRO A 268 -8.44 -2.81 -1.19
CA PRO A 268 -9.74 -3.39 -0.92
C PRO A 268 -10.43 -3.75 -2.24
N SER A 269 -11.26 -4.79 -2.22
CA SER A 269 -12.16 -5.07 -3.34
C SER A 269 -13.17 -3.93 -3.51
N ARG A 270 -13.60 -3.69 -4.75
CA ARG A 270 -14.62 -2.68 -5.08
C ARG A 270 -15.60 -3.23 -6.10
N GLY A 271 -16.87 -2.87 -5.97
CA GLY A 271 -17.83 -3.08 -7.05
C GLY A 271 -17.48 -2.22 -8.27
N GLY A 272 -17.77 -2.72 -9.45
CA GLY A 272 -17.71 -2.02 -10.73
C GLY A 272 -19.07 -2.01 -11.44
N TYR A 273 -19.09 -1.55 -12.68
CA TYR A 273 -20.33 -1.26 -13.42
C TYR A 273 -20.92 -2.47 -14.17
N SER A 274 -20.20 -3.60 -14.22
CA SER A 274 -20.66 -4.84 -14.86
C SER A 274 -21.02 -4.70 -16.35
N ASN A 275 -20.41 -3.77 -17.10
CA ASN A 275 -20.67 -3.63 -18.53
C ASN A 275 -20.16 -4.84 -19.34
N SER A 276 -19.15 -5.57 -18.83
CA SER A 276 -18.60 -6.78 -19.46
C SER A 276 -19.66 -7.90 -19.56
N PHE A 277 -20.69 -7.86 -18.73
CA PHE A 277 -21.81 -8.79 -18.75
C PHE A 277 -22.52 -8.85 -20.11
N ARG A 278 -22.49 -7.76 -20.89
CA ARG A 278 -23.06 -7.72 -22.26
C ARG A 278 -22.31 -8.61 -23.26
N PHE A 279 -21.10 -9.03 -22.92
CA PHE A 279 -20.25 -9.89 -23.76
C PHE A 279 -20.26 -11.33 -23.24
N SER A 280 -20.08 -11.51 -21.94
CA SER A 280 -19.93 -12.79 -21.24
C SER A 280 -20.79 -12.76 -19.97
N THR A 281 -21.75 -13.67 -19.83
CA THR A 281 -22.64 -13.74 -18.66
C THR A 281 -22.06 -14.60 -17.54
N TYR A 282 -22.62 -14.44 -16.35
CA TYR A 282 -22.41 -15.36 -15.23
C TYR A 282 -23.40 -16.51 -15.29
N PHE A 283 -22.96 -17.71 -14.91
CA PHE A 283 -23.83 -18.89 -14.96
C PHE A 283 -25.06 -18.80 -14.04
N GLY A 284 -24.96 -18.09 -12.91
CA GLY A 284 -26.11 -17.77 -12.07
C GLY A 284 -27.21 -17.00 -12.81
N PHE A 285 -26.83 -16.10 -13.73
CA PHE A 285 -27.76 -15.39 -14.60
C PHE A 285 -28.37 -16.31 -15.66
N ASP A 286 -27.58 -17.21 -16.24
CA ASP A 286 -28.07 -18.17 -17.23
C ASP A 286 -29.15 -19.07 -16.62
N LEU A 287 -28.91 -19.57 -15.39
CA LEU A 287 -29.89 -20.35 -14.63
C LEU A 287 -31.14 -19.52 -14.28
N TRP A 288 -30.98 -18.29 -13.80
CA TRP A 288 -32.12 -17.46 -13.42
C TRP A 288 -33.01 -17.11 -14.63
N THR A 289 -32.39 -16.72 -15.75
CA THR A 289 -33.09 -16.32 -16.96
C THR A 289 -33.81 -17.51 -17.58
N ILE A 290 -33.08 -18.59 -17.86
CA ILE A 290 -33.63 -19.72 -18.62
C ILE A 290 -34.48 -20.64 -17.73
N ALA A 291 -34.04 -20.93 -16.51
CA ALA A 291 -34.73 -21.90 -15.66
C ALA A 291 -35.79 -21.23 -14.76
N SER A 292 -35.44 -20.19 -14.01
CA SER A 292 -36.39 -19.57 -13.07
C SER A 292 -37.48 -18.77 -13.77
N SER A 293 -37.12 -18.01 -14.82
CA SER A 293 -38.06 -17.11 -15.49
C SER A 293 -38.82 -17.80 -16.63
N CYS A 294 -38.16 -18.68 -17.38
CA CYS A 294 -38.76 -19.32 -18.57
C CYS A 294 -39.11 -20.81 -18.39
N ASN A 295 -38.59 -21.49 -17.35
CA ASN A 295 -38.74 -22.93 -17.14
C ASN A 295 -38.27 -23.79 -18.35
N PHE A 296 -37.14 -23.40 -18.96
CA PHE A 296 -36.50 -24.09 -20.09
C PHE A 296 -35.14 -24.67 -19.70
N SER A 297 -34.56 -25.48 -20.60
CA SER A 297 -33.24 -26.08 -20.44
C SER A 297 -32.17 -25.34 -21.25
N LEU A 298 -30.97 -25.26 -20.69
CA LEU A 298 -29.75 -24.74 -21.33
C LEU A 298 -29.09 -25.75 -22.27
N ILE A 299 -29.45 -27.03 -22.21
CA ILE A 299 -28.77 -28.11 -22.94
C ILE A 299 -29.34 -28.23 -24.36
N ARG A 300 -28.48 -28.04 -25.36
CA ARG A 300 -28.85 -27.90 -26.78
C ARG A 300 -29.71 -29.02 -27.37
N ASN A 301 -29.48 -30.27 -26.96
CA ASN A 301 -30.15 -31.45 -27.52
C ASN A 301 -31.31 -31.97 -26.66
N THR A 302 -31.90 -31.12 -25.82
CA THR A 302 -33.05 -31.51 -24.98
C THR A 302 -34.38 -31.02 -25.57
N PRO A 303 -35.51 -31.71 -25.32
CA PRO A 303 -36.84 -31.26 -25.76
C PRO A 303 -37.23 -29.88 -25.21
N ASN A 304 -36.63 -29.50 -24.07
CA ASN A 304 -36.89 -28.24 -23.40
C ASN A 304 -35.86 -27.14 -23.67
N TYR A 305 -35.00 -27.29 -24.69
CA TYR A 305 -34.06 -26.25 -25.07
C TYR A 305 -34.76 -24.92 -25.37
N PHE A 306 -34.17 -23.81 -24.92
CA PHE A 306 -34.83 -22.49 -24.87
C PHE A 306 -34.99 -21.81 -26.25
N ILE A 307 -34.16 -22.13 -27.24
CA ILE A 307 -34.24 -21.53 -28.58
C ILE A 307 -35.50 -22.01 -29.32
N GLY A 308 -36.22 -21.08 -29.94
CA GLY A 308 -37.47 -21.29 -30.66
C GLY A 308 -38.72 -21.28 -29.76
N LYS A 309 -38.59 -20.84 -28.50
CA LYS A 309 -39.67 -20.79 -27.52
C LYS A 309 -39.97 -19.36 -27.09
N GLU A 310 -41.17 -19.14 -26.57
CA GLU A 310 -41.60 -17.85 -26.03
C GLU A 310 -41.30 -17.77 -24.52
N CYS A 311 -40.66 -16.69 -24.08
CA CYS A 311 -40.42 -16.38 -22.67
C CYS A 311 -40.63 -14.90 -22.39
N GLY A 312 -41.42 -14.56 -21.37
CA GLY A 312 -41.64 -13.16 -20.96
C GLY A 312 -42.21 -12.26 -22.07
N GLY A 313 -42.92 -12.83 -23.06
CA GLY A 313 -43.44 -12.12 -24.23
C GLY A 313 -42.43 -11.93 -25.38
N ILE A 314 -41.26 -12.58 -25.32
CA ILE A 314 -40.22 -12.54 -26.35
C ILE A 314 -40.12 -13.93 -27.00
N ASN A 315 -40.12 -14.00 -28.33
CA ASN A 315 -39.81 -15.23 -29.05
C ASN A 315 -38.28 -15.37 -29.19
N VAL A 316 -37.72 -16.34 -28.46
CA VAL A 316 -36.27 -16.47 -28.29
C VAL A 316 -35.65 -17.16 -29.50
N THR A 317 -34.93 -16.42 -30.33
CA THR A 317 -34.19 -16.94 -31.49
C THR A 317 -32.73 -17.19 -31.17
N SER A 318 -32.20 -16.48 -30.18
CA SER A 318 -30.81 -16.53 -29.75
C SER A 318 -30.71 -16.08 -28.29
N PHE A 319 -29.62 -16.41 -27.61
CA PHE A 319 -29.45 -15.97 -26.22
C PHE A 319 -29.29 -14.43 -26.11
N GLU A 320 -28.80 -13.75 -27.16
CA GLU A 320 -28.67 -12.28 -27.17
C GLU A 320 -30.04 -11.56 -27.08
N ASP A 321 -31.15 -12.24 -27.32
CA ASP A 321 -32.50 -11.67 -27.14
C ASP A 321 -32.76 -11.28 -25.67
N PHE A 322 -32.02 -11.86 -24.71
CA PHE A 322 -32.04 -11.48 -23.29
C PHE A 322 -31.11 -10.31 -22.94
N SER A 323 -30.38 -9.75 -23.90
CA SER A 323 -29.50 -8.60 -23.67
C SER A 323 -30.25 -7.27 -23.58
N TYR A 324 -31.47 -7.20 -24.13
CA TYR A 324 -32.28 -5.99 -24.26
C TYR A 324 -31.53 -4.81 -24.95
N LEU A 325 -30.60 -5.12 -25.85
CA LEU A 325 -29.82 -4.14 -26.62
C LEU A 325 -30.40 -3.80 -28.00
N SER A 326 -31.44 -4.52 -28.41
CA SER A 326 -32.19 -4.23 -29.63
C SER A 326 -33.17 -3.06 -29.41
N ASP A 327 -33.51 -2.37 -30.50
CA ASP A 327 -34.55 -1.35 -30.49
C ASP A 327 -35.95 -1.96 -30.32
N ALA A 328 -36.99 -1.13 -30.23
CA ALA A 328 -38.38 -1.57 -30.08
C ALA A 328 -38.88 -2.48 -31.23
N ASN A 329 -38.18 -2.51 -32.37
CA ASN A 329 -38.47 -3.35 -33.52
C ASN A 329 -37.59 -4.61 -33.58
N GLY A 330 -36.71 -4.83 -32.58
CA GLY A 330 -35.78 -5.96 -32.53
C GLY A 330 -34.48 -5.76 -33.32
N ASN A 331 -34.18 -4.56 -33.82
CA ASN A 331 -32.97 -4.30 -34.60
C ASN A 331 -31.82 -3.75 -33.74
N TYR A 332 -30.60 -4.13 -34.08
CA TYR A 332 -29.38 -3.55 -33.50
C TYR A 332 -28.89 -2.40 -34.39
N VAL A 333 -28.83 -1.18 -33.85
CA VAL A 333 -28.51 0.05 -34.59
C VAL A 333 -27.27 0.73 -34.02
N ASN A 334 -26.64 1.62 -34.79
CA ASN A 334 -25.51 2.44 -34.33
C ASN A 334 -24.34 1.61 -33.74
N GLN A 335 -23.87 1.92 -32.53
CA GLN A 335 -22.79 1.21 -31.83
C GLN A 335 -23.12 -0.28 -31.64
N THR A 336 -24.33 -0.62 -31.19
CA THR A 336 -24.72 -2.03 -30.98
C THR A 336 -24.74 -2.79 -32.30
N GLY A 337 -25.24 -2.17 -33.37
CA GLY A 337 -25.26 -2.76 -34.71
C GLY A 337 -23.86 -3.02 -35.29
N ILE A 338 -22.96 -2.04 -35.26
CA ILE A 338 -21.61 -2.18 -35.85
C ILE A 338 -20.72 -3.11 -35.02
N LEU A 339 -20.88 -3.11 -33.70
CA LEU A 339 -20.14 -4.02 -32.82
C LEU A 339 -20.63 -5.46 -33.03
N ARG A 340 -21.94 -5.69 -33.03
CA ARG A 340 -22.54 -7.01 -33.30
C ARG A 340 -22.12 -7.55 -34.67
N LYS A 341 -22.01 -6.68 -35.68
CA LYS A 341 -21.48 -7.07 -37.01
C LYS A 341 -20.02 -7.53 -36.95
N SER A 342 -19.20 -6.86 -36.14
CA SER A 342 -17.75 -7.07 -36.06
C SER A 342 -17.35 -8.26 -35.17
N LEU A 343 -18.00 -8.42 -34.01
CA LEU A 343 -17.71 -9.48 -33.04
C LEU A 343 -18.67 -10.67 -33.13
N GLY A 344 -19.92 -10.45 -33.52
CA GLY A 344 -20.98 -11.46 -33.49
C GLY A 344 -22.04 -11.15 -32.41
N PRO A 345 -22.92 -12.11 -32.11
CA PRO A 345 -24.00 -11.94 -31.14
C PRO A 345 -23.50 -11.52 -29.74
N PHE A 346 -24.29 -10.70 -29.04
CA PHE A 346 -24.03 -10.37 -27.64
C PHE A 346 -24.16 -11.59 -26.73
N LEU A 347 -23.62 -11.52 -25.51
CA LEU A 347 -23.65 -12.62 -24.53
C LEU A 347 -22.97 -13.92 -25.04
N SER A 348 -22.12 -13.85 -26.06
CA SER A 348 -21.43 -14.99 -26.69
C SER A 348 -19.93 -14.72 -26.96
N SER A 349 -19.38 -13.67 -26.35
CA SER A 349 -17.99 -13.25 -26.54
C SER A 349 -17.17 -13.47 -25.27
N ASP A 350 -15.94 -13.94 -25.41
CA ASP A 350 -15.03 -14.21 -24.28
C ASP A 350 -14.01 -13.06 -24.14
N ILE A 351 -13.69 -12.66 -22.90
CA ILE A 351 -12.72 -11.57 -22.65
C ILE A 351 -11.51 -12.10 -21.86
N TRP A 352 -10.31 -11.96 -22.43
CA TRP A 352 -9.07 -12.50 -21.86
C TRP A 352 -8.02 -11.40 -21.63
N VAL A 353 -7.35 -11.43 -20.47
CA VAL A 353 -6.15 -10.62 -20.24
C VAL A 353 -4.96 -11.27 -20.93
N ILE A 354 -4.21 -10.49 -21.70
CA ILE A 354 -2.98 -10.92 -22.35
C ILE A 354 -1.78 -10.43 -21.52
N PRO A 355 -0.88 -11.33 -21.08
CA PRO A 355 0.34 -10.93 -20.37
C PRO A 355 1.36 -10.32 -21.36
N PRO A 356 2.22 -9.40 -20.92
CA PRO A 356 3.29 -8.86 -21.77
C PRO A 356 4.22 -9.97 -22.28
N PRO A 357 4.68 -9.91 -23.56
CA PRO A 357 5.65 -10.88 -24.05
C PRO A 357 7.00 -10.77 -23.33
N LYS A 358 7.58 -11.91 -22.94
CA LYS A 358 8.87 -11.98 -22.22
C LYS A 358 10.03 -11.25 -22.92
N SER A 359 10.06 -11.28 -24.26
CA SER A 359 11.08 -10.57 -25.06
C SER A 359 10.94 -9.05 -24.95
N LEU A 360 9.70 -8.54 -24.95
CA LEU A 360 9.38 -7.12 -24.76
C LEU A 360 9.76 -6.66 -23.34
N GLU A 361 9.40 -7.45 -22.31
CA GLU A 361 9.76 -7.16 -20.91
C GLU A 361 11.27 -7.01 -20.72
N ASN A 362 12.05 -8.01 -21.14
CA ASN A 362 13.52 -7.98 -20.98
C ASN A 362 14.15 -6.77 -21.68
N TYR A 363 13.67 -6.44 -22.89
CA TYR A 363 14.19 -5.33 -23.69
C TYR A 363 13.97 -3.97 -23.00
N ILE A 364 12.77 -3.74 -22.46
CA ILE A 364 12.43 -2.46 -21.83
C ILE A 364 13.07 -2.31 -20.46
N VAL A 365 13.17 -3.38 -19.68
CA VAL A 365 13.91 -3.37 -18.40
C VAL A 365 15.37 -3.03 -18.62
N GLU A 366 16.01 -3.59 -19.66
CA GLU A 366 17.40 -3.29 -20.00
C GLU A 366 17.58 -1.83 -20.45
N LEU A 367 16.72 -1.33 -21.34
CA LEU A 367 16.75 0.08 -21.78
C LEU A 367 16.56 1.05 -20.62
N THR A 368 15.59 0.79 -19.75
CA THR A 368 15.29 1.64 -18.59
C THR A 368 16.44 1.63 -17.59
N SER A 369 17.00 0.46 -17.29
CA SER A 369 18.20 0.33 -16.44
C SER A 369 19.39 1.09 -17.01
N ASN A 370 19.63 0.99 -18.33
CA ASN A 370 20.74 1.72 -18.98
C ASN A 370 20.56 3.24 -18.91
N LEU A 371 19.34 3.73 -19.12
CA LEU A 371 19.00 5.15 -18.96
C LEU A 371 19.24 5.63 -17.53
N HIS A 372 18.70 4.92 -16.53
CA HIS A 372 18.86 5.29 -15.12
C HIS A 372 20.32 5.24 -14.66
N ASN A 373 21.09 4.23 -15.07
CA ASN A 373 22.50 4.12 -14.73
C ASN A 373 23.33 5.27 -15.34
N ALA A 374 23.03 5.68 -16.58
CA ALA A 374 23.72 6.80 -17.21
C ALA A 374 23.41 8.14 -16.50
N ILE A 375 22.15 8.37 -16.14
CA ILE A 375 21.72 9.58 -15.39
C ILE A 375 22.32 9.60 -13.98
N MET A 376 22.45 8.44 -13.33
CA MET A 376 23.07 8.35 -12.01
C MET A 376 24.59 8.55 -12.04
N ALA A 377 25.26 8.16 -13.12
CA ALA A 377 26.71 8.30 -13.27
C ALA A 377 27.15 9.75 -13.58
N ASP A 378 26.30 10.55 -14.25
CA ASP A 378 26.62 11.92 -14.66
C ASP A 378 25.65 12.95 -14.06
N THR A 379 26.18 13.81 -13.19
CA THR A 379 25.43 14.89 -12.55
C THR A 379 24.80 15.88 -13.55
N GLN A 380 25.42 16.14 -14.70
CA GLN A 380 24.88 17.04 -15.72
C GLN A 380 23.65 16.44 -16.41
N LEU A 381 23.71 15.15 -16.75
CA LEU A 381 22.55 14.41 -17.29
C LEU A 381 21.41 14.37 -16.27
N GLY A 382 21.73 14.23 -14.98
CA GLY A 382 20.77 14.35 -13.88
C GLY A 382 20.00 15.68 -13.86
N VAL A 383 20.71 16.80 -14.04
CA VAL A 383 20.09 18.13 -14.08
C VAL A 383 19.18 18.29 -15.31
N ILE A 384 19.62 17.85 -16.50
CA ILE A 384 18.80 17.90 -17.72
C ILE A 384 17.53 17.06 -17.53
N PHE A 385 17.67 15.84 -17.00
CA PHE A 385 16.52 14.97 -16.73
C PHE A 385 15.57 15.57 -15.69
N SER A 386 16.08 16.24 -14.64
CA SER A 386 15.25 16.93 -13.63
C SER A 386 14.42 18.10 -14.20
N SER A 387 14.84 18.67 -15.34
CA SER A 387 14.10 19.75 -16.01
C SER A 387 12.96 19.26 -16.90
N LEU A 388 12.87 17.95 -17.15
CA LEU A 388 11.79 17.35 -17.94
C LEU A 388 10.53 17.22 -17.07
N GLU A 389 9.53 18.04 -17.38
CA GLU A 389 8.19 17.91 -16.81
C GLU A 389 7.36 16.86 -17.55
N THR A 390 6.39 16.27 -16.85
CA THR A 390 5.40 15.35 -17.46
C THR A 390 4.59 16.09 -18.52
N LEU A 391 4.53 15.55 -19.74
CA LEU A 391 3.76 16.13 -20.85
C LEU A 391 2.37 15.49 -20.91
N ILE A 392 1.32 16.28 -20.75
CA ILE A 392 -0.06 15.86 -21.02
C ILE A 392 -0.35 16.08 -22.50
N ALA A 393 -0.59 14.99 -23.23
CA ALA A 393 -0.89 15.01 -24.65
C ALA A 393 -2.31 14.47 -24.92
N ASN A 394 -2.93 14.96 -26.00
CA ASN A 394 -4.21 14.46 -26.52
C ASN A 394 -4.01 13.90 -27.94
N PRO A 395 -3.25 12.81 -28.10
CA PRO A 395 -2.81 12.37 -29.41
C PRO A 395 -3.98 11.80 -30.21
N THR A 396 -4.08 12.19 -31.47
CA THR A 396 -5.03 11.67 -32.46
C THR A 396 -4.24 10.97 -33.57
N PRO A 397 -4.50 9.68 -33.85
CA PRO A 397 -3.87 9.01 -34.98
C PRO A 397 -4.05 9.78 -36.28
N PRO A 398 -3.01 9.89 -37.15
CA PRO A 398 -3.10 10.67 -38.38
C PRO A 398 -4.23 10.20 -39.30
N ALA A 399 -4.48 8.89 -39.36
CA ALA A 399 -5.54 8.28 -40.16
C ALA A 399 -6.94 8.69 -39.72
N TRP A 400 -7.10 9.20 -38.49
CA TRP A 400 -8.38 9.62 -37.95
C TRP A 400 -8.60 11.12 -38.14
N LYS A 401 -7.60 11.89 -38.59
CA LYS A 401 -7.73 13.34 -38.77
C LYS A 401 -8.58 13.70 -39.99
N GLY A 402 -9.79 14.20 -39.72
CA GLY A 402 -10.66 14.85 -40.69
C GLY A 402 -11.72 13.94 -41.28
N ASN A 403 -12.98 14.34 -41.13
CA ASN A 403 -14.21 13.75 -41.69
C ASN A 403 -14.89 12.62 -40.89
N TYR A 404 -14.67 12.54 -39.57
CA TYR A 404 -15.39 11.62 -38.71
C TYR A 404 -16.07 12.32 -37.53
N LEU A 405 -17.25 11.82 -37.15
CA LEU A 405 -17.84 12.00 -35.83
C LEU A 405 -17.53 10.75 -35.00
N TYR A 406 -17.11 10.92 -33.74
CA TYR A 406 -16.70 9.81 -32.87
C TYR A 406 -17.72 9.56 -31.76
N PHE A 407 -17.91 8.30 -31.40
CA PHE A 407 -18.96 7.88 -30.46
C PHE A 407 -18.42 7.11 -29.24
N GLY A 408 -17.12 6.83 -29.17
CA GLY A 408 -16.48 6.16 -28.03
C GLY A 408 -15.34 5.22 -28.44
N GLY A 409 -14.34 5.07 -27.55
CA GLY A 409 -13.22 4.13 -27.74
C GLY A 409 -13.31 2.85 -26.89
N ASN A 410 -14.28 2.76 -25.99
CA ASN A 410 -14.52 1.62 -25.13
C ASN A 410 -15.67 0.75 -25.70
N PRO A 411 -15.42 -0.52 -26.10
CA PRO A 411 -16.46 -1.39 -26.63
C PRO A 411 -17.52 -1.78 -25.60
N LEU A 412 -17.25 -1.61 -24.29
CA LEU A 412 -18.24 -1.80 -23.23
C LEU A 412 -19.34 -0.72 -23.25
N CYS A 413 -19.02 0.45 -23.83
CA CYS A 413 -19.92 1.60 -23.93
C CYS A 413 -20.67 1.59 -25.25
N LEU A 414 -21.85 0.97 -25.23
CA LEU A 414 -22.67 0.74 -26.41
C LEU A 414 -23.60 1.91 -26.77
N PHE A 415 -23.50 3.03 -26.06
CA PHE A 415 -24.33 4.22 -26.28
C PHE A 415 -23.48 5.47 -26.06
N GLY A 416 -23.64 6.46 -26.93
CA GLY A 416 -22.86 7.70 -26.91
C GLY A 416 -23.34 8.67 -27.99
N ALA A 417 -23.14 9.96 -27.79
CA ALA A 417 -23.48 11.00 -28.75
C ALA A 417 -22.31 11.28 -29.72
N ALA A 418 -22.58 11.96 -30.82
CA ALA A 418 -21.55 12.38 -31.77
C ALA A 418 -20.58 13.39 -31.13
N GLN A 419 -19.28 13.13 -31.22
CA GLN A 419 -18.22 14.03 -30.75
C GLN A 419 -17.23 14.38 -31.86
N THR A 420 -16.56 15.53 -31.73
CA THR A 420 -15.54 15.99 -32.68
C THR A 420 -14.11 15.59 -32.27
N PHE A 421 -13.96 14.79 -31.23
CA PHE A 421 -12.67 14.37 -30.67
C PHE A 421 -12.68 12.86 -30.38
N VAL A 422 -11.49 12.26 -30.46
CA VAL A 422 -11.24 10.84 -30.13
C VAL A 422 -11.42 10.62 -28.64
N GLN A 423 -12.15 9.56 -28.25
CA GLN A 423 -12.41 9.25 -26.85
C GLN A 423 -11.44 8.22 -26.25
N THR A 424 -11.43 8.08 -24.92
CA THR A 424 -10.62 7.11 -24.17
C THR A 424 -10.88 5.65 -24.53
N SER A 425 -9.87 4.80 -24.30
CA SER A 425 -9.94 3.34 -24.54
C SER A 425 -10.73 2.58 -23.46
N ILE A 426 -10.83 1.25 -23.60
CA ILE A 426 -11.48 0.36 -22.62
C ILE A 426 -10.90 0.55 -21.22
N ALA A 427 -11.75 0.69 -20.21
CA ALA A 427 -11.34 0.70 -18.81
C ALA A 427 -12.32 -0.09 -17.93
N PHE A 428 -11.80 -0.67 -16.85
CA PHE A 428 -12.56 -1.36 -15.81
C PHE A 428 -13.55 -0.43 -15.10
N ASP A 429 -13.15 0.80 -14.83
CA ASP A 429 -13.90 1.79 -14.04
C ASP A 429 -14.67 2.80 -14.92
N ASP A 430 -15.00 2.45 -16.16
CA ASP A 430 -15.76 3.33 -17.05
C ASP A 430 -17.28 3.13 -16.89
N PRO A 431 -18.02 4.13 -16.35
CA PRO A 431 -19.48 4.06 -16.22
C PRO A 431 -20.22 4.22 -17.55
N CYS A 432 -19.54 4.48 -18.66
CA CYS A 432 -20.15 4.80 -19.95
C CYS A 432 -21.12 5.99 -19.92
N SER A 433 -20.97 6.88 -18.92
CA SER A 433 -21.90 7.98 -18.67
C SER A 433 -21.44 9.32 -19.28
N TYR A 434 -20.15 9.45 -19.60
CA TYR A 434 -19.56 10.65 -20.17
C TYR A 434 -18.49 10.29 -21.21
N GLN A 435 -18.44 11.04 -22.32
CA GLN A 435 -17.47 10.84 -23.40
C GLN A 435 -16.25 11.75 -23.19
N ALA A 436 -15.16 11.19 -22.63
CA ALA A 436 -13.92 11.91 -22.36
C ALA A 436 -12.94 11.84 -23.54
N PRO A 437 -12.16 12.92 -23.82
CA PRO A 437 -11.13 12.88 -24.85
C PRO A 437 -9.98 11.94 -24.44
N LEU A 438 -9.34 11.30 -25.43
CA LEU A 438 -8.14 10.50 -25.22
C LEU A 438 -7.00 11.39 -24.71
N LEU A 439 -6.54 11.12 -23.49
CA LEU A 439 -5.46 11.85 -22.82
C LEU A 439 -4.36 10.89 -22.39
N MET A 440 -3.10 11.28 -22.60
CA MET A 440 -1.92 10.53 -22.18
C MET A 440 -1.00 11.41 -21.33
N SER A 441 -0.53 10.87 -20.22
CA SER A 441 0.44 11.52 -19.33
C SER A 441 1.83 10.93 -19.56
N LEU A 442 2.67 11.62 -20.32
CA LEU A 442 3.97 11.10 -20.75
C LEU A 442 5.05 11.41 -19.71
N SER A 443 5.56 10.39 -19.02
CA SER A 443 6.65 10.54 -18.05
C SER A 443 8.00 10.83 -18.75
N PRO A 444 8.97 11.45 -18.06
CA PRO A 444 10.29 11.77 -18.63
C PRO A 444 10.99 10.57 -19.30
N SER A 445 11.09 9.42 -18.64
CA SER A 445 11.71 8.24 -19.26
C SER A 445 10.92 7.67 -20.41
N SER A 446 9.58 7.64 -20.32
CA SER A 446 8.74 7.18 -21.44
C SER A 446 8.92 8.06 -22.67
N MET A 447 9.06 9.39 -22.50
CA MET A 447 9.38 10.31 -23.61
C MET A 447 10.76 10.02 -24.21
N VAL A 448 11.80 9.89 -23.38
CA VAL A 448 13.17 9.65 -23.85
C VAL A 448 13.30 8.31 -24.58
N LEU A 449 12.75 7.24 -23.99
CA LEU A 449 12.78 5.90 -24.57
C LEU A 449 11.86 5.78 -25.80
N GLY A 450 10.69 6.43 -25.78
CA GLY A 450 9.80 6.49 -26.93
C GLY A 450 10.43 7.22 -28.11
N LEU A 451 11.11 8.35 -27.85
CA LEU A 451 11.89 9.08 -28.85
C LEU A 451 13.05 8.23 -29.37
N TYR A 452 13.76 7.52 -28.49
CA TYR A 452 14.86 6.63 -28.90
C TYR A 452 14.44 5.59 -29.94
N LEU A 453 13.24 5.03 -29.78
CA LEU A 453 12.70 4.02 -30.69
C LEU A 453 12.06 4.64 -31.95
N ALA A 454 11.52 5.85 -31.86
CA ALA A 454 10.87 6.54 -32.99
C ALA A 454 11.82 7.40 -33.86
N ARG A 455 12.97 7.85 -33.34
CA ARG A 455 13.81 8.89 -33.97
C ARG A 455 14.35 8.59 -35.36
N LYS A 456 14.55 7.30 -35.69
CA LYS A 456 15.02 6.90 -37.03
C LYS A 456 13.91 6.96 -38.08
N LEU A 457 12.66 7.02 -37.65
CA LEU A 457 11.46 6.95 -38.48
C LEU A 457 10.79 8.31 -38.64
N TRP A 458 10.72 9.11 -37.57
CA TRP A 458 9.92 10.34 -37.53
C TRP A 458 10.62 11.49 -36.80
N THR A 459 10.32 12.73 -37.21
CA THR A 459 10.81 13.94 -36.54
C THR A 459 9.90 14.38 -35.40
N ILE A 460 10.43 15.17 -34.45
CA ILE A 460 9.67 15.74 -33.33
C ILE A 460 8.43 16.52 -33.83
N HIS A 461 8.56 17.26 -34.93
CA HIS A 461 7.42 17.98 -35.50
C HIS A 461 6.30 17.05 -35.99
N ASN A 462 6.63 15.89 -36.59
CA ASN A 462 5.62 14.92 -37.01
C ASN A 462 4.87 14.30 -35.82
N ILE A 463 5.58 14.05 -34.71
CA ILE A 463 5.03 13.51 -33.47
C ILE A 463 4.12 14.54 -32.79
N CYS A 464 4.61 15.76 -32.61
CA CYS A 464 3.84 16.85 -32.00
C CYS A 464 2.69 17.32 -32.87
N ALA A 465 2.73 17.11 -34.19
CA ALA A 465 1.58 17.39 -35.05
C ALA A 465 0.36 16.55 -34.69
N GLN A 466 0.49 15.39 -34.04
CA GLN A 466 -0.64 14.52 -33.67
C GLN A 466 -1.44 15.01 -32.46
N GLN A 467 -1.05 16.09 -31.81
CA GLN A 467 -1.61 16.56 -30.55
C GLN A 467 -1.66 18.10 -30.52
N ASN A 468 -2.37 18.71 -29.56
CA ASN A 468 -2.62 20.16 -29.51
C ASN A 468 -1.92 20.92 -28.36
N SER A 469 -1.15 20.25 -27.51
CA SER A 469 -0.33 20.89 -26.47
C SER A 469 0.77 21.77 -27.08
N LEU A 470 0.85 23.00 -26.56
CA LEU A 470 1.82 24.02 -26.97
C LEU A 470 3.25 23.69 -26.50
N SER A 471 3.40 22.90 -25.44
CA SER A 471 4.71 22.53 -24.86
C SER A 471 5.36 21.29 -25.49
N CYS A 472 4.67 20.58 -26.39
CA CYS A 472 5.17 19.32 -26.94
C CYS A 472 6.55 19.46 -27.61
N VAL A 473 6.70 20.46 -28.49
CA VAL A 473 7.95 20.64 -29.25
C VAL A 473 9.10 20.99 -28.31
N THR A 474 8.88 21.89 -27.34
CA THR A 474 9.90 22.29 -26.37
C THR A 474 10.32 21.13 -25.48
N THR A 475 9.38 20.37 -24.92
CA THR A 475 9.66 19.26 -24.01
C THR A 475 10.35 18.09 -24.73
N LEU A 476 9.89 17.72 -25.92
CA LEU A 476 10.53 16.64 -26.69
C LEU A 476 11.91 17.03 -27.24
N THR A 477 12.18 18.32 -27.43
CA THR A 477 13.53 18.79 -27.80
C THR A 477 14.51 18.57 -26.64
N ILE A 478 14.12 18.91 -25.40
CA ILE A 478 14.94 18.66 -24.19
C ILE A 478 15.19 17.15 -24.03
N ALA A 479 14.16 16.32 -24.24
CA ALA A 479 14.29 14.86 -24.17
C ALA A 479 15.24 14.31 -25.25
N ASN A 480 15.25 14.92 -26.44
CA ASN A 480 16.17 14.57 -27.52
C ASN A 480 17.62 15.00 -27.23
N ASP A 481 17.82 16.15 -26.58
CA ASP A 481 19.15 16.61 -26.16
C ASP A 481 19.75 15.66 -25.13
N LEU A 482 18.95 15.23 -24.14
CA LEU A 482 19.35 14.18 -23.20
C LEU A 482 19.72 12.89 -23.93
N LEU A 483 18.91 12.48 -24.91
CA LEU A 483 19.14 11.27 -25.67
C LEU A 483 20.45 11.29 -26.48
N ASN A 484 20.82 12.45 -27.02
CA ASN A 484 22.08 12.62 -27.78
C ASN A 484 23.32 12.51 -26.89
N ALA A 485 23.18 12.79 -25.59
CA ALA A 485 24.26 12.67 -24.62
C ALA A 485 24.40 11.25 -24.04
N LEU A 486 23.45 10.35 -24.31
CA LEU A 486 23.49 8.95 -23.84
C LEU A 486 24.38 8.06 -24.73
N PRO A 487 25.04 7.03 -24.17
CA PRO A 487 25.79 6.05 -24.94
C PRO A 487 24.89 5.31 -25.94
N SER A 488 25.38 5.08 -27.16
CA SER A 488 24.63 4.32 -28.18
C SER A 488 24.49 2.84 -27.78
N SER A 489 23.27 2.38 -27.52
CA SER A 489 22.96 0.96 -27.31
C SER A 489 22.58 0.25 -28.62
N ASN A 490 23.21 -0.87 -28.96
CA ASN A 490 22.83 -1.69 -30.12
C ASN A 490 21.83 -2.77 -29.71
N LEU A 491 20.58 -2.38 -29.41
CA LEU A 491 19.50 -3.33 -29.07
C LEU A 491 18.52 -3.46 -30.25
N SER A 492 18.36 -4.69 -30.78
CA SER A 492 17.52 -4.97 -31.96
C SER A 492 16.03 -5.05 -31.62
N TYR A 493 15.17 -4.40 -32.41
CA TYR A 493 13.72 -4.30 -32.21
C TYR A 493 12.89 -5.34 -33.02
N SER A 494 13.47 -6.02 -34.01
CA SER A 494 12.71 -6.77 -35.03
C SER A 494 11.81 -7.89 -34.49
N GLU A 495 12.18 -8.55 -33.40
CA GLU A 495 11.39 -9.64 -32.80
C GLU A 495 10.15 -9.15 -32.03
N ILE A 496 10.19 -7.90 -31.55
CA ILE A 496 9.12 -7.30 -30.74
C ILE A 496 7.93 -6.88 -31.62
N ASN A 497 8.21 -6.38 -32.83
CA ASN A 497 7.20 -5.94 -33.78
C ASN A 497 6.19 -7.06 -34.12
N ILE A 498 6.66 -8.31 -34.29
CA ILE A 498 5.79 -9.44 -34.67
C ILE A 498 4.77 -9.79 -33.57
N LEU A 499 5.19 -9.75 -32.31
CA LEU A 499 4.37 -10.17 -31.17
C LEU A 499 3.35 -9.11 -30.71
N THR A 500 3.54 -7.86 -31.13
CA THR A 500 2.72 -6.71 -30.68
C THR A 500 1.92 -6.05 -31.81
N LYS A 501 2.05 -6.54 -33.04
CA LYS A 501 1.47 -5.95 -34.26
C LYS A 501 -0.05 -5.79 -34.22
N ASP A 502 -0.75 -6.72 -33.58
CA ASP A 502 -2.21 -6.74 -33.57
C ASP A 502 -2.82 -5.95 -32.40
N VAL A 503 -2.01 -5.49 -31.44
CA VAL A 503 -2.48 -4.67 -30.31
C VAL A 503 -2.84 -3.28 -30.85
N SER A 504 -4.04 -2.81 -30.54
CA SER A 504 -4.58 -1.57 -31.11
C SER A 504 -5.43 -0.77 -30.13
N ILE A 505 -5.73 0.47 -30.49
CA ILE A 505 -6.85 1.23 -29.93
C ILE A 505 -7.99 1.30 -30.98
N MET A 506 -9.22 1.53 -30.52
CA MET A 506 -10.38 1.62 -31.41
C MET A 506 -11.23 2.87 -31.17
N GLN A 507 -12.07 3.24 -32.14
CA GLN A 507 -13.15 4.22 -32.01
C GLN A 507 -14.38 3.79 -32.80
N TYR A 508 -15.57 3.98 -32.25
CA TYR A 508 -16.80 4.06 -33.04
C TYR A 508 -16.84 5.38 -33.78
N ALA A 509 -17.07 5.35 -35.10
CA ALA A 509 -17.13 6.55 -35.90
C ALA A 509 -18.18 6.50 -37.01
N THR A 510 -18.70 7.66 -37.38
CA THR A 510 -19.51 7.87 -38.59
C THR A 510 -18.88 8.94 -39.48
N ASP A 511 -19.31 8.99 -40.74
CA ASP A 511 -19.10 10.17 -41.56
C ASP A 511 -19.78 11.41 -40.96
N LEU A 512 -19.44 12.60 -41.44
CA LEU A 512 -19.99 13.86 -40.91
C LEU A 512 -21.53 13.98 -41.06
N THR A 513 -22.14 13.12 -41.88
CA THR A 513 -23.60 13.04 -42.06
C THR A 513 -24.29 12.10 -41.07
N ASP A 514 -23.54 11.45 -40.19
CA ASP A 514 -24.02 10.52 -39.16
C ASP A 514 -24.79 9.30 -39.71
N THR A 515 -24.31 8.75 -40.83
CA THR A 515 -25.02 7.69 -41.56
C THR A 515 -24.20 6.41 -41.70
N ASN A 516 -22.88 6.52 -41.88
CA ASN A 516 -22.02 5.39 -42.21
C ASN A 516 -21.16 4.95 -41.02
N TRP A 517 -21.70 4.05 -40.20
CA TRP A 517 -21.05 3.52 -38.99
C TRP A 517 -19.88 2.59 -39.30
N THR A 518 -18.74 2.87 -38.67
CA THR A 518 -17.51 2.09 -38.79
C THR A 518 -16.78 1.99 -37.45
N ILE A 519 -15.96 0.94 -37.28
CA ILE A 519 -15.00 0.83 -36.17
C ILE A 519 -13.62 1.16 -36.73
N LEU A 520 -13.07 2.30 -36.32
CA LEU A 520 -11.70 2.68 -36.61
C LEU A 520 -10.76 1.90 -35.69
N LYS A 521 -9.65 1.40 -36.23
CA LYS A 521 -8.60 0.72 -35.46
C LYS A 521 -7.24 1.32 -35.80
N GLN A 522 -6.42 1.55 -34.77
CA GLN A 522 -5.04 2.03 -34.93
C GLN A 522 -4.11 1.07 -34.17
N PRO A 523 -3.27 0.29 -34.88
CA PRO A 523 -2.21 -0.50 -34.26
C PRO A 523 -1.25 0.39 -33.46
N LEU A 524 -0.76 -0.12 -32.33
CA LEU A 524 0.22 0.60 -31.50
C LEU A 524 1.54 0.77 -32.25
N ILE A 525 2.02 -0.31 -32.85
CA ILE A 525 3.23 -0.32 -33.66
C ILE A 525 2.84 -0.19 -35.13
N ASP A 526 3.05 1.00 -35.69
CA ASP A 526 2.92 1.26 -37.12
C ASP A 526 4.10 2.12 -37.59
N GLU A 527 5.11 1.48 -38.20
CA GLU A 527 6.30 2.18 -38.70
C GLU A 527 5.98 3.23 -39.77
N LYS A 528 4.80 3.12 -40.43
CA LYS A 528 4.35 4.06 -41.46
C LYS A 528 3.61 5.27 -40.89
N SER A 529 3.45 5.36 -39.57
CA SER A 529 2.72 6.42 -38.90
C SER A 529 3.55 7.05 -37.76
N PRO A 530 3.55 8.39 -37.58
CA PRO A 530 4.17 9.02 -36.42
C PRO A 530 3.49 8.64 -35.09
N TRP A 531 2.34 7.94 -35.14
CA TRP A 531 1.68 7.36 -33.97
C TRP A 531 2.56 6.40 -33.16
N ILE A 532 3.55 5.76 -33.81
CA ILE A 532 4.43 4.77 -33.18
C ILE A 532 5.11 5.27 -31.90
N PHE A 533 5.36 6.58 -31.77
CA PHE A 533 5.89 7.19 -30.55
C PHE A 533 4.94 6.97 -29.35
N TYR A 534 3.65 7.26 -29.50
CA TYR A 534 2.66 7.05 -28.44
C TYR A 534 2.39 5.57 -28.21
N GLY A 535 2.41 4.76 -29.27
CA GLY A 535 2.29 3.30 -29.17
C GLY A 535 3.40 2.67 -28.31
N TRP A 536 4.64 3.14 -28.43
CA TRP A 536 5.74 2.69 -27.59
C TRP A 536 5.53 3.01 -26.10
N ILE A 537 5.03 4.20 -25.81
CA ILE A 537 4.75 4.62 -24.44
C ILE A 537 3.62 3.76 -23.84
N MET A 538 2.58 3.47 -24.61
CA MET A 538 1.52 2.53 -24.23
C MET A 538 2.06 1.12 -23.92
N LEU A 539 3.05 0.63 -24.67
CA LEU A 539 3.71 -0.65 -24.37
C LEU A 539 4.58 -0.60 -23.10
N PHE A 540 5.24 0.53 -22.82
CA PHE A 540 5.97 0.72 -21.55
C PHE A 540 5.01 0.68 -20.36
N GLU A 541 3.86 1.36 -20.48
CA GLU A 541 2.81 1.40 -19.47
C GLU A 541 2.15 0.03 -19.25
N TRP A 542 2.07 -0.82 -20.29
CA TRP A 542 1.63 -2.21 -20.16
C TRP A 542 2.58 -3.04 -19.28
N ILE A 543 3.90 -2.90 -19.46
CA ILE A 543 4.90 -3.61 -18.65
C ILE A 543 4.95 -3.08 -17.22
N GLN A 544 4.72 -1.78 -17.02
CA GLN A 544 4.66 -1.17 -15.70
C GLN A 544 3.37 -1.52 -14.92
N GLY A 545 2.39 -2.18 -15.55
CA GLY A 545 1.10 -2.51 -14.92
C GLY A 545 0.15 -1.32 -14.78
N ILE A 546 0.39 -0.23 -15.54
CA ILE A 546 -0.48 0.95 -15.61
C ILE A 546 -1.65 0.70 -16.55
N ARG A 547 -1.40 -0.03 -17.64
CA ARG A 547 -2.39 -0.50 -18.62
C ARG A 547 -2.37 -2.03 -18.71
N GLU A 548 -3.43 -2.62 -19.22
CA GLU A 548 -3.49 -4.03 -19.60
C GLU A 548 -3.96 -4.18 -21.05
N VAL A 549 -3.74 -5.37 -21.63
CA VAL A 549 -4.22 -5.71 -22.97
C VAL A 549 -5.30 -6.76 -22.85
N LEU A 550 -6.45 -6.49 -23.46
CA LEU A 550 -7.63 -7.35 -23.45
C LEU A 550 -7.88 -7.90 -24.86
N SER A 551 -8.09 -9.21 -24.95
CA SER A 551 -8.57 -9.89 -26.16
C SER A 551 -10.06 -10.18 -26.00
N ILE A 552 -10.90 -9.53 -26.81
CA ILE A 552 -12.34 -9.78 -26.89
C ILE A 552 -12.59 -10.68 -28.09
N GLU A 553 -12.93 -11.94 -27.83
CA GLU A 553 -13.10 -13.00 -28.83
C GLU A 553 -14.58 -13.32 -29.03
N GLY A 554 -15.14 -12.85 -30.14
CA GLY A 554 -16.51 -13.15 -30.55
C GLY A 554 -16.59 -14.24 -31.60
N ASP A 555 -17.80 -14.49 -32.10
CA ASP A 555 -18.09 -15.48 -33.13
C ASP A 555 -17.59 -15.08 -34.52
N ASN A 556 -17.59 -13.79 -34.84
CA ASN A 556 -17.19 -13.26 -36.15
C ASN A 556 -15.77 -12.71 -36.19
N GLY A 557 -15.21 -12.31 -35.04
CA GLY A 557 -13.93 -11.63 -35.00
C GLY A 557 -13.36 -11.45 -33.60
N THR A 558 -12.12 -10.94 -33.56
CA THR A 558 -11.39 -10.64 -32.32
C THR A 558 -10.97 -9.18 -32.31
N LEU A 559 -11.10 -8.53 -31.15
CA LEU A 559 -10.55 -7.20 -30.88
C LEU A 559 -9.46 -7.34 -29.82
N LEU A 560 -8.22 -7.00 -30.17
CA LEU A 560 -7.08 -6.95 -29.25
C LEU A 560 -6.79 -5.49 -28.92
N LEU A 561 -7.21 -5.07 -27.72
CA LEU A 561 -7.26 -3.68 -27.31
C LEU A 561 -6.40 -3.43 -26.08
N ILE A 562 -5.64 -2.34 -26.08
CA ILE A 562 -4.99 -1.85 -24.85
C ILE A 562 -5.97 -0.97 -24.06
N SER A 563 -5.96 -1.13 -22.74
CA SER A 563 -6.80 -0.37 -21.82
C SER A 563 -6.40 1.11 -21.73
N GLU A 564 -7.29 1.93 -21.16
CA GLU A 564 -6.92 3.23 -20.62
C GLU A 564 -5.99 3.06 -19.41
N ALA A 565 -5.20 4.09 -19.08
CA ALA A 565 -4.47 4.12 -17.82
C ALA A 565 -5.48 4.27 -16.66
N TYR A 566 -5.50 3.31 -15.73
CA TYR A 566 -6.50 3.28 -14.66
C TYR A 566 -6.34 4.40 -13.63
N ASN A 567 -7.46 4.87 -13.06
CA ASN A 567 -7.44 5.87 -12.00
C ASN A 567 -7.04 5.26 -10.66
N THR A 568 -5.82 5.56 -10.20
CA THR A 568 -5.23 4.97 -9.00
C THR A 568 -5.56 5.72 -7.70
N SER A 569 -6.45 6.72 -7.75
CA SER A 569 -6.65 7.66 -6.65
C SER A 569 -7.13 7.02 -5.33
N SER A 570 -7.72 5.82 -5.34
CA SER A 570 -8.35 5.19 -4.16
C SER A 570 -7.48 4.20 -3.37
N SER A 571 -6.34 3.76 -3.90
CA SER A 571 -5.52 2.72 -3.26
C SER A 571 -4.48 3.34 -2.32
N LYS A 572 -4.53 2.97 -1.03
CA LYS A 572 -3.48 3.33 -0.06
C LYS A 572 -2.86 2.05 0.48
N VAL A 573 -1.55 1.92 0.34
CA VAL A 573 -0.80 0.89 1.05
C VAL A 573 -0.66 1.34 2.51
N GLN A 574 -1.22 0.59 3.44
CA GLN A 574 -0.98 0.80 4.86
C GLN A 574 0.44 0.35 5.17
N MET A 575 1.32 1.30 5.48
CA MET A 575 2.63 0.96 6.03
C MET A 575 2.46 0.65 7.51
N GLY A 576 2.78 -0.59 7.89
CA GLY A 576 2.85 -1.00 9.29
C GLY A 576 3.87 -0.15 10.05
N SER A 577 3.68 0.01 11.36
CA SER A 577 4.69 0.65 12.20
C SER A 577 5.84 -0.32 12.46
N LEU A 578 7.07 0.06 12.13
CA LEU A 578 8.25 -0.62 12.67
C LEU A 578 8.30 -0.41 14.17
N THR A 579 8.41 -1.50 14.91
CA THR A 579 8.60 -1.46 16.36
C THR A 579 10.05 -1.09 16.69
N ASN A 580 10.24 -0.36 17.78
CA ASN A 580 11.51 0.26 18.17
C ASN A 580 12.26 -0.53 19.26
N ALA A 581 12.05 -1.84 19.36
CA ALA A 581 12.61 -2.67 20.43
C ALA A 581 14.15 -2.64 20.45
N SER A 582 14.79 -2.54 19.29
CA SER A 582 16.24 -2.35 19.12
C SER A 582 16.80 -1.11 19.83
N LYS A 583 15.98 -0.08 20.11
CA LYS A 583 16.44 1.13 20.82
C LYS A 583 16.85 0.83 22.26
N VAL A 584 16.20 -0.14 22.91
CA VAL A 584 16.60 -0.57 24.26
C VAL A 584 18.02 -1.15 24.23
N VAL A 585 18.32 -1.98 23.22
CA VAL A 585 19.66 -2.54 23.03
C VAL A 585 20.67 -1.41 22.82
N TYR A 586 20.36 -0.41 21.98
CA TYR A 586 21.22 0.76 21.79
C TYR A 586 21.52 1.50 23.10
N TYR A 587 20.52 1.79 23.93
CA TYR A 587 20.74 2.46 25.22
C TYR A 587 21.59 1.63 26.19
N LEU A 588 21.47 0.30 26.18
CA LEU A 588 22.33 -0.59 26.95
C LEU A 588 23.79 -0.57 26.44
N LEU A 589 23.99 -0.48 25.13
CA LEU A 589 25.33 -0.34 24.53
C LEU A 589 25.92 1.07 24.78
N LEU A 590 25.10 2.10 24.82
CA LEU A 590 25.50 3.45 25.21
C LEU A 590 25.96 3.49 26.67
N TYR A 591 25.21 2.84 27.57
CA TYR A 591 25.62 2.66 28.95
C TYR A 591 26.98 1.92 29.06
N PHE A 592 27.16 0.85 28.27
CA PHE A 592 28.44 0.12 28.20
C PHE A 592 29.60 1.07 27.85
N THR A 593 29.49 1.82 26.76
CA THR A 593 30.58 2.71 26.29
C THR A 593 30.79 3.90 27.23
N ALA A 594 29.73 4.46 27.82
CA ALA A 594 29.85 5.56 28.78
C ALA A 594 30.69 5.14 30.00
N ILE A 595 30.45 3.94 30.54
CA ILE A 595 31.21 3.42 31.68
C ILE A 595 32.65 3.09 31.30
N THR A 596 32.90 2.42 30.16
CA THR A 596 34.27 2.14 29.73
C THR A 596 35.06 3.42 29.46
N ALA A 597 34.45 4.45 28.86
CA ALA A 597 35.10 5.74 28.63
C ALA A 597 35.41 6.47 29.94
N LEU A 598 34.45 6.53 30.87
CA LEU A 598 34.63 7.16 32.19
C LEU A 598 35.76 6.49 32.98
N LEU A 599 35.79 5.16 33.00
CA LEU A 599 36.86 4.40 33.65
C LEU A 599 38.19 4.51 32.91
N GLY A 600 38.19 4.66 31.58
CA GLY A 600 39.39 4.94 30.79
C GLY A 600 40.02 6.27 31.18
N VAL A 601 39.21 7.33 31.27
CA VAL A 601 39.63 8.65 31.75
C VAL A 601 40.16 8.55 33.18
N ALA A 602 39.43 7.91 34.09
CA ALA A 602 39.86 7.74 35.48
C ALA A 602 41.18 6.96 35.60
N CYS A 603 41.35 5.87 34.84
CA CYS A 603 42.60 5.12 34.75
C CYS A 603 43.76 5.99 34.24
N THR A 604 43.54 6.84 33.23
CA THR A 604 44.59 7.72 32.69
C THR A 604 45.02 8.80 33.67
N ILE A 605 44.09 9.39 34.43
CA ILE A 605 44.40 10.38 35.48
C ILE A 605 45.23 9.75 36.60
N VAL A 606 44.87 8.53 37.03
CA VAL A 606 45.53 7.80 38.13
C VAL A 606 46.87 7.18 37.70
N SER A 607 47.07 6.94 36.40
CA SER A 607 48.26 6.28 35.85
C SER A 607 49.58 7.09 35.94
N ARG A 608 49.53 8.36 36.33
CA ARG A 608 50.72 9.23 36.45
C ARG A 608 51.80 8.66 37.39
N ASP A 609 51.41 7.90 38.40
CA ASP A 609 52.29 7.34 39.45
C ASP A 609 52.24 5.80 39.52
N SER A 610 51.91 5.10 38.43
CA SER A 610 51.53 3.66 38.46
C SER A 610 52.10 2.83 37.28
N GLN A 611 52.02 1.50 37.36
CA GLN A 611 52.48 0.58 36.32
C GLN A 611 51.46 0.48 35.17
N ILE A 612 51.82 1.03 34.01
CA ILE A 612 50.96 1.11 32.83
C ILE A 612 50.78 -0.26 32.13
N LEU A 613 51.63 -1.25 32.41
CA LEU A 613 51.56 -2.58 31.77
C LEU A 613 50.26 -3.35 32.06
N ASN A 614 49.58 -3.06 33.17
CA ASN A 614 48.31 -3.70 33.53
C ASN A 614 47.12 -3.11 32.75
N LEU A 615 47.26 -1.93 32.15
CA LEU A 615 46.23 -1.32 31.30
C LEU A 615 46.02 -2.09 30.00
N SER A 616 46.94 -2.95 29.55
CA SER A 616 46.76 -3.75 28.33
C SER A 616 45.59 -4.75 28.41
N PHE A 617 45.03 -5.00 29.60
CA PHE A 617 43.86 -5.84 29.84
C PHE A 617 42.64 -5.04 30.32
N PHE A 618 42.67 -3.71 30.17
CA PHE A 618 41.63 -2.77 30.61
C PHE A 618 40.23 -3.25 30.25
N HIS A 619 39.97 -3.50 28.96
CA HIS A 619 38.67 -3.90 28.43
C HIS A 619 38.10 -5.15 29.11
N ARG A 620 38.93 -6.19 29.31
CA ARG A 620 38.51 -7.46 29.94
C ARG A 620 38.19 -7.29 31.44
N LEU A 621 39.01 -6.52 32.16
CA LEU A 621 38.85 -6.31 33.60
C LEU A 621 37.70 -5.36 33.92
N VAL A 622 37.60 -4.25 33.18
CA VAL A 622 36.52 -3.27 33.33
C VAL A 622 35.18 -3.88 32.92
N GLY A 623 35.12 -4.54 31.75
CA GLY A 623 33.89 -5.19 31.30
C GLY A 623 33.37 -6.22 32.30
N SER A 624 34.24 -7.07 32.83
CA SER A 624 33.83 -8.13 33.77
C SER A 624 33.47 -7.62 35.16
N THR A 625 34.07 -6.51 35.60
CA THR A 625 33.90 -5.98 36.96
C THR A 625 32.80 -4.93 37.08
N TRP A 626 32.76 -3.95 36.17
CA TRP A 626 31.93 -2.76 36.28
C TRP A 626 30.65 -2.82 35.46
N ILE A 627 30.65 -3.62 34.40
CA ILE A 627 29.53 -3.68 33.45
C ILE A 627 28.76 -4.98 33.62
N GLY A 628 29.49 -6.10 33.62
CA GLY A 628 28.93 -7.44 33.79
C GLY A 628 28.92 -8.24 32.48
N ARG A 629 29.01 -9.57 32.63
CA ARG A 629 29.11 -10.53 31.53
C ARG A 629 27.93 -10.47 30.54
N PRO A 630 26.66 -10.31 30.95
CA PRO A 630 25.53 -10.27 30.01
C PRO A 630 25.63 -9.10 29.02
N LEU A 631 26.03 -7.92 29.48
CA LEU A 631 26.18 -6.74 28.62
C LEU A 631 27.42 -6.81 27.72
N MET A 632 28.51 -7.42 28.19
CA MET A 632 29.66 -7.76 27.33
C MET A 632 29.26 -8.73 26.22
N PHE A 633 28.50 -9.77 26.57
CA PHE A 633 27.98 -10.73 25.59
C PHE A 633 27.05 -10.04 24.61
N LEU A 634 26.12 -9.19 25.09
CA LEU A 634 25.21 -8.43 24.25
C LEU A 634 25.98 -7.58 23.22
N ARG A 635 27.02 -6.86 23.65
CA ARG A 635 27.86 -6.05 22.75
C ARG A 635 28.59 -6.88 21.69
N GLY A 636 29.16 -8.00 22.09
CA GLY A 636 29.80 -8.92 21.14
C GLY A 636 28.80 -9.55 20.17
N ALA A 637 27.64 -9.96 20.67
CA ALA A 637 26.55 -10.52 19.89
C ALA A 637 26.02 -9.53 18.86
N THR A 638 25.78 -8.26 19.24
CA THR A 638 25.32 -7.25 18.28
C THR A 638 26.33 -6.99 17.17
N ALA A 639 27.64 -7.01 17.47
CA ALA A 639 28.67 -6.90 16.44
C ALA A 639 28.72 -8.12 15.50
N ILE A 640 28.54 -9.35 16.02
CA ILE A 640 28.41 -10.58 15.20
C ILE A 640 27.20 -10.51 14.27
N VAL A 641 26.07 -10.01 14.77
CA VAL A 641 24.85 -9.85 13.97
C VAL A 641 25.08 -8.82 12.87
N LEU A 642 25.66 -7.66 13.18
CA LEU A 642 25.94 -6.61 12.20
C LEU A 642 26.93 -7.06 11.12
N ILE A 643 28.01 -7.77 11.47
CA ILE A 643 28.96 -8.29 10.47
C ILE A 643 28.36 -9.40 9.61
N SER A 644 27.33 -10.08 10.12
CA SER A 644 26.58 -11.12 9.40
C SER A 644 25.37 -10.58 8.61
N SER A 645 25.10 -9.28 8.68
CA SER A 645 24.11 -8.59 7.83
C SER A 645 24.76 -8.03 6.56
N ALA A 646 23.98 -7.64 5.56
CA ALA A 646 24.45 -6.91 4.37
C ALA A 646 24.43 -5.38 4.62
N PRO A 647 25.41 -4.62 4.11
CA PRO A 647 25.33 -3.15 4.04
C PRO A 647 24.40 -2.73 2.89
N ILE A 648 23.22 -2.19 3.22
CA ILE A 648 22.24 -1.74 2.23
C ILE A 648 22.07 -0.24 2.40
N HIS A 649 22.35 0.51 1.33
CA HIS A 649 22.22 1.97 1.30
C HIS A 649 21.31 2.40 0.15
N LEU A 650 20.75 3.61 0.26
CA LEU A 650 20.04 4.27 -0.82
C LEU A 650 20.94 5.33 -1.44
N ASP A 651 21.23 5.17 -2.73
CA ASP A 651 21.82 6.24 -3.53
C ASP A 651 20.70 7.00 -4.22
N TYR A 652 20.77 8.32 -4.19
CA TYR A 652 19.82 9.17 -4.90
C TYR A 652 20.52 10.37 -5.55
N ASN A 653 20.03 10.72 -6.73
CA ASN A 653 20.19 12.05 -7.32
C ASN A 653 18.84 12.78 -7.18
N SER A 654 18.78 14.07 -7.48
CA SER A 654 17.56 14.90 -7.45
C SER A 654 16.32 14.25 -8.10
N SER A 655 16.50 13.33 -9.06
CA SER A 655 15.42 12.69 -9.83
C SER A 655 15.31 11.16 -9.73
N ILE A 656 16.38 10.43 -9.41
CA ILE A 656 16.41 8.95 -9.43
C ILE A 656 16.94 8.42 -8.10
N THR A 657 16.26 7.40 -7.55
CA THR A 657 16.68 6.67 -6.33
C THR A 657 16.94 5.21 -6.66
N LYS A 658 18.00 4.62 -6.07
CA LYS A 658 18.45 3.24 -6.34
C LYS A 658 19.08 2.58 -5.10
N PHE A 659 18.98 1.25 -5.00
CA PHE A 659 19.74 0.50 -4.00
C PHE A 659 21.22 0.43 -4.35
N ASN A 660 22.06 0.79 -3.37
CA ASN A 660 23.49 0.54 -3.38
C ASN A 660 23.80 -0.64 -2.44
N LEU A 661 24.27 -1.74 -3.04
CA LEU A 661 24.62 -2.99 -2.37
C LEU A 661 26.14 -3.20 -2.34
N SER A 662 26.92 -2.11 -2.25
CA SER A 662 28.38 -2.15 -2.17
C SER A 662 28.89 -2.83 -0.90
N HIS A 663 30.07 -3.44 -0.97
CA HIS A 663 30.70 -4.08 0.19
C HIS A 663 31.16 -3.06 1.26
N ARG A 664 31.29 -3.53 2.50
CA ARG A 664 31.81 -2.74 3.64
C ARG A 664 33.23 -2.25 3.37
N SER A 665 33.55 -1.08 3.91
CA SER A 665 34.94 -0.60 3.91
C SER A 665 35.81 -1.42 4.86
N LEU A 666 37.13 -1.43 4.61
CA LEU A 666 38.07 -2.15 5.45
C LEU A 666 38.01 -1.68 6.92
N LEU A 667 37.77 -0.39 7.16
CA LEU A 667 37.68 0.18 8.51
C LEU A 667 36.47 -0.36 9.28
N GLU A 668 35.33 -0.52 8.61
CA GLU A 668 34.10 -1.10 9.19
C GLU A 668 34.33 -2.56 9.58
N THR A 669 34.91 -3.36 8.68
CA THR A 669 35.22 -4.77 8.92
C THR A 669 36.16 -4.93 10.12
N LEU A 670 37.25 -4.15 10.19
CA LEU A 670 38.21 -4.22 11.30
C LEU A 670 37.55 -3.90 12.65
N THR A 671 36.66 -2.90 12.68
CA THR A 671 36.01 -2.44 13.91
C THR A 671 34.93 -3.40 14.38
N LEU A 672 34.03 -3.85 13.50
CA LEU A 672 33.01 -4.85 13.83
C LEU A 672 33.65 -6.16 14.30
N SER A 673 34.71 -6.60 13.63
CA SER A 673 35.44 -7.80 14.03
C SER A 673 36.05 -7.65 15.42
N TYR A 674 36.55 -6.46 15.78
CA TYR A 674 37.10 -6.21 17.11
C TYR A 674 36.01 -6.26 18.19
N GLU A 675 34.88 -5.60 17.96
CA GLU A 675 33.74 -5.63 18.88
C GLU A 675 33.13 -7.05 19.00
N ALA A 676 33.15 -7.85 17.94
CA ALA A 676 32.69 -9.24 18.00
C ALA A 676 33.50 -10.11 18.99
N THR A 677 34.77 -9.77 19.25
CA THR A 677 35.65 -10.54 20.18
C THR A 677 35.24 -10.47 21.65
N TRP A 678 34.29 -9.59 22.02
CA TRP A 678 33.74 -9.57 23.38
C TRP A 678 33.10 -10.91 23.78
N VAL A 679 32.58 -11.69 22.83
CA VAL A 679 32.07 -13.04 23.09
C VAL A 679 33.19 -13.96 23.56
N ALA A 680 34.31 -14.03 22.84
CA ALA A 680 35.49 -14.78 23.27
C ALA A 680 36.03 -14.31 24.62
N ALA A 681 35.96 -13.00 24.91
CA ALA A 681 36.34 -12.47 26.22
C ALA A 681 35.44 -13.03 27.34
N VAL A 682 34.11 -13.05 27.16
CA VAL A 682 33.16 -13.60 28.14
C VAL A 682 33.39 -15.09 28.38
N VAL A 683 33.54 -15.88 27.31
CA VAL A 683 33.82 -17.33 27.39
C VAL A 683 35.11 -17.57 28.17
N HIS A 684 36.16 -16.82 27.88
CA HIS A 684 37.41 -16.95 28.62
C HIS A 684 37.25 -16.59 30.11
N VAL A 685 36.47 -15.56 30.45
CA VAL A 685 36.22 -15.23 31.88
C VAL A 685 35.38 -16.32 32.57
N LEU A 686 34.54 -17.07 31.83
CA LEU A 686 33.77 -18.19 32.39
C LEU A 686 34.65 -19.43 32.65
N THR A 687 35.74 -19.61 31.90
CA THR A 687 36.67 -20.73 32.07
C THR A 687 37.74 -20.48 33.14
N LEU A 688 37.96 -19.23 33.57
CA LEU A 688 38.97 -18.87 34.59
C LEU A 688 38.91 -19.68 35.90
N PRO A 689 37.74 -20.07 36.46
CA PRO A 689 37.68 -20.89 37.65
C PRO A 689 38.33 -22.27 37.50
N TYR A 690 38.40 -22.78 36.27
CA TYR A 690 38.95 -24.10 35.95
C TYR A 690 40.42 -24.04 35.54
N THR A 691 40.85 -22.93 34.94
CA THR A 691 42.19 -22.73 34.38
C THR A 691 42.62 -21.27 34.52
N SER A 692 43.51 -20.97 35.48
CA SER A 692 44.07 -19.62 35.67
C SER A 692 45.51 -19.48 35.17
N ASP A 693 46.20 -20.60 34.97
CA ASP A 693 47.57 -20.65 34.47
C ASP A 693 47.64 -20.12 33.02
N ASN A 694 48.57 -19.22 32.73
CA ASN A 694 48.75 -18.58 31.42
C ASN A 694 47.54 -17.76 30.89
N ALA A 695 46.56 -17.41 31.73
CA ALA A 695 45.38 -16.65 31.33
C ALA A 695 45.73 -15.31 30.63
N ARG A 696 46.82 -14.66 31.02
CA ARG A 696 47.31 -13.41 30.38
C ARG A 696 47.75 -13.65 28.92
N SER A 697 48.55 -14.68 28.67
CA SER A 697 49.05 -15.03 27.33
C SER A 697 47.95 -15.56 26.42
N ILE A 698 47.13 -16.48 26.93
CA ILE A 698 46.00 -17.07 26.19
C ILE A 698 44.93 -16.02 25.89
N GLY A 699 44.67 -15.10 26.82
CA GLY A 699 43.76 -13.98 26.61
C GLY A 699 44.21 -13.03 25.50
N ALA A 700 45.51 -12.73 25.40
CA ALA A 700 46.04 -11.89 24.33
C ALA A 700 46.01 -12.61 22.97
N ILE A 701 46.49 -13.85 22.91
CA ILE A 701 46.55 -14.66 21.68
C ILE A 701 45.14 -14.91 21.13
N SER A 702 44.19 -15.31 21.98
CA SER A 702 42.81 -15.56 21.56
C SER A 702 42.14 -14.34 20.95
N THR A 703 42.34 -13.13 21.52
CA THR A 703 41.76 -11.90 20.97
C THR A 703 42.28 -11.62 19.56
N ILE A 704 43.61 -11.70 19.37
CA ILE A 704 44.24 -11.41 18.07
C ILE A 704 43.86 -12.48 17.04
N LEU A 705 43.90 -13.76 17.43
CA LEU A 705 43.57 -14.87 16.56
C LEU A 705 42.13 -14.76 16.06
N PHE A 706 41.14 -14.67 16.97
CA PHE A 706 39.74 -14.59 16.56
C PHE A 706 39.45 -13.30 15.79
N TRP A 707 40.05 -12.17 16.17
CA TRP A 707 39.92 -10.94 15.40
C TRP A 707 40.39 -11.12 13.95
N LEU A 708 41.58 -11.68 13.72
CA LEU A 708 42.09 -11.95 12.37
C LEU A 708 41.24 -12.97 11.62
N THR A 709 40.75 -14.01 12.29
CA THR A 709 39.85 -15.01 11.69
C THR A 709 38.54 -14.38 11.24
N ILE A 710 37.91 -13.55 12.07
CA ILE A 710 36.65 -12.86 11.73
C ILE A 710 36.87 -11.90 10.55
N VAL A 711 37.96 -11.14 10.54
CA VAL A 711 38.35 -10.25 9.42
C VAL A 711 38.55 -11.05 8.13
N PHE A 712 39.26 -12.17 8.19
CA PHE A 712 39.51 -13.01 7.02
C PHE A 712 38.20 -13.59 6.47
N ILE A 713 37.31 -14.10 7.34
CA ILE A 713 36.01 -14.63 6.92
C ILE A 713 35.17 -13.54 6.23
N ASP A 714 35.15 -12.30 6.77
CA ASP A 714 34.38 -11.20 6.18
C ASP A 714 34.90 -10.76 4.81
N LEU A 715 36.22 -10.71 4.65
CA LEU A 715 36.85 -10.35 3.37
C LEU A 715 36.77 -11.47 2.32
N ALA A 716 36.83 -12.74 2.75
CA ALA A 716 36.78 -13.89 1.85
C ALA A 716 35.35 -14.23 1.39
N SER A 717 34.36 -13.99 2.24
CA SER A 717 32.94 -14.31 1.98
C SER A 717 32.02 -13.18 2.46
N PRO A 718 31.93 -12.06 1.73
CA PRO A 718 31.07 -10.93 2.09
C PRO A 718 29.59 -11.30 1.98
N ILE A 719 28.78 -10.87 2.94
CA ILE A 719 27.32 -11.10 2.91
C ILE A 719 26.67 -10.19 1.85
N SER A 720 25.87 -10.81 0.98
CA SER A 720 25.01 -10.14 0.00
C SER A 720 23.54 -10.37 0.32
N VAL A 721 22.65 -9.55 -0.27
CA VAL A 721 21.21 -9.72 -0.12
C VAL A 721 20.73 -10.84 -1.03
N SER A 722 20.06 -11.84 -0.45
CA SER A 722 19.42 -12.93 -1.20
C SER A 722 17.92 -12.67 -1.31
N THR A 723 17.37 -12.78 -2.51
CA THR A 723 15.93 -12.62 -2.77
C THR A 723 15.38 -13.92 -3.31
N GLN A 724 14.58 -14.62 -2.51
CA GLN A 724 13.83 -15.79 -2.94
C GLN A 724 12.37 -15.43 -3.09
N PHE A 725 11.83 -15.80 -4.24
CA PHE A 725 10.54 -15.33 -4.68
C PHE A 725 9.61 -16.55 -4.83
N ASP A 726 8.88 -16.86 -3.76
CA ASP A 726 7.91 -17.95 -3.72
C ASP A 726 6.50 -17.35 -3.64
N TYR A 727 5.74 -17.44 -4.74
CA TYR A 727 4.40 -16.87 -4.82
C TYR A 727 3.37 -17.87 -4.28
N GLN A 728 2.81 -17.57 -3.12
CA GLN A 728 1.69 -18.32 -2.57
C GLN A 728 0.52 -17.38 -2.35
N CYS A 729 -0.62 -17.69 -2.97
CA CYS A 729 -1.83 -16.88 -2.87
C CYS A 729 -3.03 -17.75 -2.48
N GLN A 730 -3.90 -17.19 -1.64
CA GLN A 730 -5.21 -17.73 -1.31
C GLN A 730 -6.29 -16.75 -1.75
N ALA A 731 -7.26 -17.25 -2.53
CA ALA A 731 -8.45 -16.48 -2.91
C ALA A 731 -9.59 -16.69 -1.90
N ILE A 732 -10.28 -15.61 -1.55
CA ILE A 732 -11.59 -15.64 -0.87
C ILE A 732 -12.67 -15.39 -1.90
N ASP A 733 -13.68 -16.26 -1.87
CA ASP A 733 -14.81 -16.27 -2.80
C ASP A 733 -14.37 -16.13 -4.27
N MET A 734 -13.30 -16.85 -4.63
CA MET A 734 -12.67 -16.96 -5.95
C MET A 734 -12.11 -15.65 -6.56
N VAL A 735 -12.89 -14.57 -6.57
CA VAL A 735 -12.58 -13.32 -7.29
C VAL A 735 -12.64 -12.07 -6.40
N THR A 736 -13.06 -12.19 -5.14
CA THR A 736 -13.32 -11.03 -4.28
C THR A 736 -12.05 -10.45 -3.68
N GLN A 737 -11.27 -11.26 -2.94
CA GLN A 737 -10.06 -10.83 -2.24
C GLN A 737 -8.96 -11.88 -2.38
N LEU A 738 -7.73 -11.44 -2.65
CA LEU A 738 -6.53 -12.27 -2.73
C LEU A 738 -5.59 -11.95 -1.56
N TYR A 739 -5.10 -12.98 -0.88
CA TYR A 739 -4.05 -12.88 0.14
C TYR A 739 -2.80 -13.57 -0.36
N CYS A 740 -1.74 -12.81 -0.57
CA CYS A 740 -0.51 -13.31 -1.20
C CYS A 740 0.72 -13.06 -0.34
N THR A 741 1.62 -14.04 -0.35
CA THR A 741 3.01 -13.89 0.10
C THR A 741 3.90 -14.03 -1.13
N SER A 742 4.67 -13.00 -1.46
CA SER A 742 5.46 -12.95 -2.71
C SER A 742 6.84 -13.61 -2.61
N GLY A 743 7.33 -13.80 -1.37
CA GLY A 743 8.62 -14.42 -1.11
C GLY A 743 9.31 -13.95 0.18
N VAL A 744 10.61 -14.24 0.24
CA VAL A 744 11.50 -13.98 1.37
C VAL A 744 12.76 -13.25 0.88
N ILE A 745 13.12 -12.17 1.56
CA ILE A 745 14.37 -11.44 1.36
C ILE A 745 15.25 -11.61 2.58
N GLU A 746 16.40 -12.25 2.39
CA GLU A 746 17.40 -12.44 3.43
C GLU A 746 18.44 -11.32 3.33
N ILE A 747 18.47 -10.45 4.35
CA ILE A 747 19.44 -9.35 4.46
C ILE A 747 20.65 -9.73 5.33
N GLY A 748 20.74 -10.99 5.76
CA GLY A 748 21.84 -11.49 6.58
C GLY A 748 21.82 -13.02 6.70
N SER A 749 22.91 -13.60 7.23
CA SER A 749 23.08 -15.05 7.34
C SER A 749 23.10 -15.53 8.79
N ARG A 750 22.10 -16.34 9.16
CA ARG A 750 22.05 -17.01 10.47
C ARG A 750 23.15 -18.05 10.63
N GLU A 751 23.50 -18.75 9.55
CA GLU A 751 24.60 -19.73 9.55
C GLU A 751 25.93 -19.05 9.89
N ARG A 752 26.17 -17.86 9.35
CA ARG A 752 27.37 -17.07 9.69
C ARG A 752 27.38 -16.61 11.14
N VAL A 753 26.24 -16.19 11.67
CA VAL A 753 26.12 -15.86 13.11
C VAL A 753 26.52 -17.06 13.96
N LEU A 754 25.95 -18.24 13.69
CA LEU A 754 26.27 -19.48 14.41
C LEU A 754 27.74 -19.86 14.29
N LEU A 755 28.30 -19.82 13.08
CA LEU A 755 29.72 -20.11 12.83
C LEU A 755 30.64 -19.21 13.66
N LEU A 756 30.38 -17.90 13.69
CA LEU A 756 31.19 -16.94 14.44
C LEU A 756 31.05 -17.11 15.96
N PHE A 757 29.88 -17.56 16.44
CA PHE A 757 29.70 -17.96 17.83
C PHE A 757 30.48 -19.24 18.15
N GLU A 758 30.36 -20.28 17.31
CA GLU A 758 31.03 -21.57 17.50
C GLU A 758 32.56 -21.43 17.54
N ILE A 759 33.14 -20.66 16.60
CA ILE A 759 34.58 -20.39 16.55
C ILE A 759 35.07 -19.80 17.88
N GLN A 760 34.35 -18.84 18.45
CA GLN A 760 34.75 -18.18 19.69
C GLN A 760 34.48 -19.03 20.95
N CYS A 761 33.34 -19.72 20.99
CA CYS A 761 32.92 -20.53 22.14
C CYS A 761 33.72 -21.83 22.26
N ILE A 762 34.04 -22.49 21.15
CA ILE A 762 34.83 -23.75 21.12
C ILE A 762 36.33 -23.44 21.08
N GLY A 763 36.74 -22.39 20.37
CA GLY A 763 38.15 -22.06 20.21
C GLY A 763 38.85 -21.71 21.52
N ILE A 764 38.17 -21.04 22.48
CA ILE A 764 38.75 -20.74 23.80
C ILE A 764 39.10 -22.01 24.59
N PRO A 765 38.16 -22.95 24.83
CA PRO A 765 38.47 -24.25 25.43
C PRO A 765 39.61 -25.01 24.74
N VAL A 766 39.65 -25.03 23.40
CA VAL A 766 40.71 -25.70 22.63
C VAL A 766 42.07 -25.04 22.88
N LEU A 767 42.16 -23.70 22.84
CA LEU A 767 43.38 -22.96 23.14
C LEU A 767 43.86 -23.18 24.59
N LEU A 768 42.93 -23.32 25.54
CA LEU A 768 43.25 -23.66 26.94
C LEU A 768 43.79 -25.09 27.09
N LEU A 769 43.23 -26.06 26.36
CA LEU A 769 43.72 -27.43 26.33
C LEU A 769 45.12 -27.51 25.72
N LEU A 770 45.34 -26.85 24.58
CA LEU A 770 46.66 -26.77 23.95
C LEU A 770 47.67 -26.06 24.86
N GLY A 771 47.29 -24.96 25.50
CA GLY A 771 48.14 -24.25 26.45
C GLY A 771 48.57 -25.10 27.66
N LYS A 772 47.73 -26.03 28.11
CA LYS A 772 48.08 -27.02 29.14
C LYS A 772 48.99 -28.14 28.64
N LEU A 773 48.87 -28.53 27.37
CA LEU A 773 49.72 -29.57 26.77
C LEU A 773 51.14 -29.08 26.47
N PHE A 774 51.30 -27.79 26.18
CA PHE A 774 52.57 -27.19 25.76
C PHE A 774 53.34 -26.44 26.86
N ASN A 775 52.77 -26.24 28.04
CA ASN A 775 53.41 -25.43 29.08
C ASN A 775 53.40 -26.12 30.45
N ASN A 776 54.58 -26.26 31.06
CA ASN A 776 54.81 -27.00 32.32
C ASN A 776 55.29 -26.10 33.48
N ASP A 777 55.30 -24.79 33.28
CA ASP A 777 55.80 -23.84 34.30
C ASP A 777 54.74 -23.56 35.37
N GLN A 778 55.06 -23.91 36.62
CA GLN A 778 54.29 -23.52 37.79
C GLN A 778 54.62 -22.07 38.17
N VAL A 779 53.65 -21.16 38.02
CA VAL A 779 53.75 -19.80 38.56
C VAL A 779 53.24 -19.82 40.01
N GLU A 780 54.04 -19.30 40.94
CA GLU A 780 53.62 -19.10 42.34
C GLU A 780 52.42 -18.15 42.39
N GLN A 781 51.25 -18.69 42.75
CA GLN A 781 50.05 -17.90 43.01
C GLN A 781 50.15 -17.24 44.40
N LEU A 782 50.33 -15.92 44.42
CA LEU A 782 50.14 -15.12 45.63
C LEU A 782 48.67 -15.14 46.03
N ASP A 783 48.38 -15.67 47.23
CA ASP A 783 47.04 -15.86 47.79
C ASP A 783 46.48 -14.54 48.35
N ASP A 784 46.37 -13.51 47.50
CA ASP A 784 45.78 -12.22 47.87
C ASP A 784 44.26 -12.26 47.71
N ARG A 785 43.56 -12.41 48.83
CA ARG A 785 42.10 -12.49 48.89
C ARG A 785 41.38 -11.18 48.59
N THR A 786 42.11 -10.06 48.49
CA THR A 786 41.53 -8.73 48.30
C THR A 786 41.15 -8.41 46.86
N VAL A 787 41.70 -9.14 45.88
CA VAL A 787 41.46 -8.91 44.44
C VAL A 787 40.55 -10.00 43.87
N SER A 788 39.61 -9.60 42.99
CA SER A 788 38.70 -10.52 42.30
C SER A 788 39.43 -11.58 41.45
N GLY A 789 38.79 -12.74 41.22
CA GLY A 789 39.39 -13.85 40.45
C GLY A 789 39.88 -13.47 39.05
N ALA A 790 39.18 -12.58 38.33
CA ALA A 790 39.66 -12.05 37.06
C ALA A 790 40.90 -11.15 37.23
N GLY A 791 40.95 -10.35 38.30
CA GLY A 791 42.12 -9.55 38.64
C GLY A 791 43.36 -10.41 38.92
N ARG A 792 43.20 -11.52 39.66
CA ARG A 792 44.29 -12.48 39.92
C ARG A 792 44.85 -13.14 38.66
N ALA A 793 43.99 -13.38 37.67
CA ALA A 793 44.38 -14.04 36.42
C ALA A 793 45.11 -13.10 35.43
N TYR A 794 44.81 -11.80 35.44
CA TYR A 794 45.32 -10.85 34.43
C TYR A 794 46.35 -9.84 34.94
N LEU A 795 46.31 -9.44 36.22
CA LEU A 795 47.19 -8.40 36.78
C LEU A 795 48.54 -8.96 37.21
N ILE A 796 49.61 -8.18 37.03
CA ILE A 796 50.95 -8.49 37.53
C ILE A 796 51.22 -7.64 38.79
N PRO A 797 51.77 -8.22 39.87
CA PRO A 797 52.15 -7.47 41.07
C PRO A 797 53.37 -6.55 40.82
N PRO A 798 53.49 -5.41 41.51
CA PRO A 798 52.65 -4.92 42.62
C PRO A 798 51.33 -4.30 42.17
N TYR A 799 50.26 -4.52 42.95
CA TYR A 799 48.94 -3.93 42.71
C TYR A 799 48.93 -2.44 43.08
N ASP A 800 48.74 -1.56 42.09
CA ASP A 800 48.68 -0.12 42.25
C ASP A 800 47.22 0.42 42.25
N ARG A 801 47.05 1.74 42.32
CA ARG A 801 45.73 2.37 42.31
C ARG A 801 44.95 2.10 41.02
N VAL A 802 45.64 1.93 39.89
CA VAL A 802 45.04 1.56 38.61
C VAL A 802 44.52 0.13 38.67
N CYS A 803 45.27 -0.81 39.26
CA CYS A 803 44.84 -2.19 39.51
C CYS A 803 43.59 -2.24 40.41
N GLY A 804 43.52 -1.39 41.44
CA GLY A 804 42.33 -1.24 42.29
C GLY A 804 41.10 -0.82 41.49
N LEU A 805 41.22 0.23 40.66
CA LEU A 805 40.13 0.70 39.81
C LEU A 805 39.68 -0.37 38.79
N LEU A 806 40.62 -1.05 38.12
CA LEU A 806 40.33 -2.15 37.18
C LEU A 806 39.59 -3.32 37.83
N THR A 807 39.81 -3.53 39.13
CA THR A 807 39.21 -4.62 39.90
C THR A 807 38.07 -4.18 40.80
N GLY A 808 37.58 -2.94 40.68
CA GLY A 808 36.37 -2.46 41.36
C GLY A 808 36.57 -2.03 42.80
N MET A 809 37.83 -1.83 43.22
CA MET A 809 38.20 -1.32 44.53
C MET A 809 38.45 0.20 44.46
N LEU A 810 37.56 0.98 45.04
CA LEU A 810 37.68 2.43 45.12
C LEU A 810 38.31 2.84 46.46
N PRO A 811 39.39 3.65 46.46
CA PRO A 811 39.97 4.16 47.71
C PRO A 811 38.99 5.13 48.37
N TRP A 812 38.43 4.75 49.53
CA TRP A 812 37.48 5.59 50.27
C TRP A 812 38.19 6.41 51.36
N SER A 813 39.13 5.79 52.08
CA SER A 813 39.98 6.45 53.09
C SER A 813 41.34 5.74 53.20
N SER A 814 42.27 6.22 54.03
CA SER A 814 43.61 5.64 54.17
C SER A 814 43.61 4.15 54.54
N ASN A 815 42.53 3.67 55.19
CA ASN A 815 42.44 2.31 55.73
C ASN A 815 41.30 1.49 55.09
N TYR A 816 40.45 2.09 54.25
CA TYR A 816 39.28 1.43 53.69
C TYR A 816 39.18 1.64 52.17
N ASN A 817 38.99 0.53 51.46
CA ASN A 817 38.59 0.51 50.05
C ASN A 817 37.13 0.06 49.97
N PHE A 818 36.34 0.72 49.13
CA PHE A 818 34.99 0.27 48.79
C PHE A 818 35.07 -0.74 47.64
N ASP A 819 34.62 -1.97 47.85
CA ASP A 819 34.52 -2.99 46.80
C ASP A 819 33.12 -2.96 46.20
N ILE A 820 33.04 -2.56 44.94
CA ILE A 820 31.78 -2.44 44.21
C ILE A 820 31.10 -3.80 43.96
N LYS A 821 31.87 -4.91 43.92
CA LYS A 821 31.34 -6.25 43.65
C LYS A 821 30.69 -6.86 44.88
N LEU A 822 31.29 -6.64 46.05
CA LEU A 822 30.76 -7.09 47.34
C LEU A 822 29.84 -6.06 47.98
N TRP A 823 29.72 -4.87 47.39
CA TRP A 823 29.00 -3.72 47.93
C TRP A 823 29.34 -3.46 49.41
N SER A 824 30.64 -3.52 49.74
CA SER A 824 31.14 -3.47 51.13
C SER A 824 32.49 -2.77 51.24
N PHE A 825 32.81 -2.28 52.45
CA PHE A 825 34.09 -1.67 52.77
C PHE A 825 35.09 -2.73 53.24
N ILE A 826 36.20 -2.87 52.53
CA ILE A 826 37.31 -3.77 52.85
C ILE A 826 38.42 -2.97 53.55
N HIS A 827 38.85 -3.47 54.71
CA HIS A 827 39.97 -2.88 55.45
C HIS A 827 41.31 -3.28 54.84
N VAL A 828 42.13 -2.30 54.45
CA VAL A 828 43.47 -2.53 53.90
C VAL A 828 44.46 -2.78 55.04
N ARG A 829 44.89 -4.02 55.26
CA ARG A 829 45.97 -4.33 56.23
C ARG A 829 47.32 -3.97 55.61
N GLN A 830 48.04 -3.04 56.22
CA GLN A 830 49.45 -2.75 55.90
C GLN A 830 50.33 -3.93 56.34
N ASN A 831 50.67 -4.84 55.43
CA ASN A 831 51.68 -5.85 55.72
C ASN A 831 53.07 -5.26 55.47
N LYS A 832 53.87 -5.11 56.54
CA LYS A 832 55.33 -4.98 56.44
C LYS A 832 55.87 -6.23 55.74
N THR A 833 56.75 -6.03 54.77
CA THR A 833 57.48 -7.07 54.05
C THR A 833 58.13 -8.06 55.03
N SER A 834 57.70 -9.31 55.00
CA SER A 834 58.50 -10.44 55.48
C SER A 834 58.66 -11.44 54.34
N SER A 835 59.85 -11.42 53.73
CA SER A 835 60.33 -12.47 52.83
C SER A 835 60.39 -13.77 53.61
N GLY A 836 59.41 -14.66 53.41
CA GLY A 836 59.36 -15.97 54.03
C GLY A 836 59.12 -17.02 52.96
N VAL A 837 60.13 -17.84 52.70
CA VAL A 837 59.99 -19.09 51.93
C VAL A 837 59.04 -20.00 52.70
N TYR A 838 57.81 -20.17 52.21
CA TYR A 838 56.86 -21.10 52.80
C TYR A 838 57.16 -22.53 52.31
N LYS A 839 57.74 -23.35 53.20
CA LYS A 839 57.69 -24.81 53.05
C LYS A 839 56.22 -25.24 53.04
N LYS A 840 55.88 -26.08 52.06
CA LYS A 840 54.58 -26.77 51.94
C LYS A 840 54.36 -27.65 53.17
N SER A 841 53.76 -27.11 54.24
CA SER A 841 53.21 -27.95 55.31
C SER A 841 51.87 -28.48 54.81
N MET A 842 51.75 -29.80 54.62
CA MET A 842 50.44 -30.45 54.59
C MET A 842 49.76 -30.11 55.93
N LEU A 843 48.84 -29.15 55.92
CA LEU A 843 47.86 -29.04 56.99
C LEU A 843 46.85 -30.16 56.76
N SER A 844 46.90 -31.20 57.61
CA SER A 844 45.74 -32.02 57.88
C SER A 844 44.72 -31.15 58.62
N GLN A 845 43.95 -30.36 57.88
CA GLN A 845 42.74 -29.77 58.42
C GLN A 845 41.66 -30.84 58.41
N THR A 846 41.28 -31.24 59.61
CA THR A 846 40.07 -31.98 59.90
C THR A 846 38.88 -31.32 59.19
N HIS A 847 38.36 -31.98 58.16
CA HIS A 847 37.10 -31.65 57.53
C HIS A 847 35.94 -31.94 58.49
N GLN A 848 35.70 -31.05 59.47
CA GLN A 848 34.33 -30.83 59.89
C GLN A 848 33.69 -29.98 58.80
N ILE A 849 33.12 -30.67 57.81
CA ILE A 849 32.36 -30.06 56.74
C ILE A 849 31.21 -29.30 57.42
N ALA A 850 31.28 -27.97 57.40
CA ALA A 850 30.12 -27.14 57.72
C ALA A 850 29.13 -27.29 56.56
N ILE A 851 28.44 -28.43 56.51
CA ILE A 851 27.46 -28.80 55.49
C ILE A 851 26.31 -27.78 55.51
N THR A 852 26.00 -27.19 56.67
CA THR A 852 24.92 -26.22 56.85
C THR A 852 25.08 -24.91 56.06
N PRO A 853 26.18 -24.12 56.17
CA PRO A 853 26.35 -22.92 55.34
C PRO A 853 26.48 -23.23 53.85
N VAL A 854 27.04 -24.40 53.48
CA VAL A 854 27.09 -24.85 52.07
C VAL A 854 25.68 -25.18 51.56
N LEU A 855 24.85 -25.85 52.35
CA LEU A 855 23.44 -26.13 52.02
C LEU A 855 22.61 -24.86 51.94
N PHE A 856 22.76 -23.91 52.87
CA PHE A 856 22.06 -22.61 52.80
C PHE A 856 22.52 -21.80 51.59
N GLY A 857 23.82 -21.81 51.27
CA GLY A 857 24.35 -21.18 50.05
C GLY A 857 23.82 -21.85 48.78
N ALA A 858 23.77 -23.18 48.74
CA ALA A 858 23.22 -23.93 47.61
C ALA A 858 21.71 -23.69 47.45
N LEU A 859 20.96 -23.67 48.55
CA LEU A 859 19.53 -23.37 48.56
C LEU A 859 19.27 -21.94 48.10
N TYR A 860 20.07 -20.97 48.54
CA TYR A 860 19.99 -19.58 48.06
C TYR A 860 20.21 -19.50 46.55
N ILE A 861 21.21 -20.21 46.02
CA ILE A 861 21.48 -20.26 44.57
C ILE A 861 20.28 -20.88 43.83
N VAL A 862 19.76 -22.02 44.31
CA VAL A 862 18.60 -22.69 43.70
C VAL A 862 17.36 -21.81 43.73
N LEU A 863 17.05 -21.17 44.86
CA LEU A 863 15.92 -20.25 44.98
C LEU A 863 16.11 -19.00 44.11
N SER A 864 17.33 -18.46 44.02
CA SER A 864 17.64 -17.32 43.15
C SER A 864 17.46 -17.68 41.67
N ILE A 865 17.93 -18.86 41.24
CA ILE A 865 17.73 -19.36 39.88
C ILE A 865 16.23 -19.60 39.61
N SER A 866 15.53 -20.30 40.50
CA SER A 866 14.09 -20.57 40.36
C SER A 866 13.25 -19.30 40.34
N SER A 867 13.57 -18.31 41.18
CA SER A 867 12.89 -17.01 41.17
C SER A 867 13.13 -16.25 39.85
N SER A 868 14.35 -16.32 39.31
CA SER A 868 14.68 -15.73 38.01
C SER A 868 13.93 -16.42 36.87
N VAL A 869 13.86 -17.75 36.86
CA VAL A 869 13.10 -18.54 35.86
C VAL A 869 11.61 -18.25 35.96
N SER A 870 11.06 -18.19 37.18
CA SER A 870 9.65 -17.86 37.41
C SER A 870 9.33 -16.43 36.95
N TYR A 871 10.23 -15.48 37.20
CA TYR A 871 10.10 -14.11 36.69
C TYR A 871 10.05 -14.07 35.15
N PHE A 872 10.90 -14.85 34.46
CA PHE A 872 10.84 -14.96 33.00
C PHE A 872 9.51 -15.53 32.48
N GLN A 873 8.95 -16.55 33.14
CA GLN A 873 7.63 -17.10 32.78
C GLN A 873 6.51 -16.05 32.95
N MET A 874 6.57 -15.23 34.01
CA MET A 874 5.62 -14.15 34.23
C MET A 874 5.77 -13.03 33.17
N LEU A 875 7.00 -12.66 32.82
CA LEU A 875 7.25 -11.67 31.78
C LEU A 875 6.78 -12.16 30.40
N GLN A 876 6.94 -13.44 30.07
CA GLN A 876 6.52 -14.01 28.78
C GLN A 876 5.02 -13.81 28.52
N ILE A 877 4.18 -13.85 29.56
CA ILE A 877 2.72 -13.70 29.44
C ILE A 877 2.29 -12.22 29.45
N ASN A 878 3.00 -11.37 30.19
CA ASN A 878 2.61 -9.97 30.41
C ASN A 878 3.30 -8.97 29.47
N LEU A 879 4.44 -9.33 28.87
CA LEU A 879 5.14 -8.57 27.85
C LEU A 879 5.22 -9.32 26.49
N PRO A 880 4.12 -9.90 25.97
CA PRO A 880 4.15 -10.58 24.67
C PRO A 880 4.20 -9.57 23.51
N ASN A 881 3.88 -8.30 23.77
CA ASN A 881 3.85 -7.22 22.79
C ASN A 881 4.20 -5.87 23.44
N ASP A 882 4.48 -4.87 22.60
CA ASP A 882 4.87 -3.52 23.02
C ASP A 882 3.75 -2.74 23.75
N LEU A 883 2.49 -3.19 23.63
CA LEU A 883 1.35 -2.59 24.33
C LEU A 883 1.31 -2.99 25.81
N VAL A 884 2.06 -4.02 26.22
CA VAL A 884 1.93 -4.63 27.56
C VAL A 884 0.50 -5.13 27.80
N TRP A 885 -0.17 -5.59 26.73
CA TRP A 885 -1.56 -6.06 26.78
C TRP A 885 -1.61 -7.57 26.49
N LYS A 886 -1.90 -8.34 27.54
CA LYS A 886 -2.07 -9.79 27.47
C LYS A 886 -3.11 -10.18 26.40
N ASN A 887 -2.73 -11.07 25.49
CA ASN A 887 -3.57 -11.62 24.42
C ASN A 887 -4.11 -10.58 23.42
N PHE A 888 -3.56 -9.37 23.35
CA PHE A 888 -3.93 -8.44 22.29
C PHE A 888 -3.53 -9.01 20.93
N ASN A 889 -4.50 -9.19 20.04
CA ASN A 889 -4.29 -9.57 18.66
C ASN A 889 -4.98 -8.56 17.72
N VAL A 890 -4.37 -8.32 16.56
CA VAL A 890 -4.93 -7.38 15.58
C VAL A 890 -6.18 -7.98 14.92
N THR A 891 -6.21 -9.30 14.69
CA THR A 891 -7.32 -9.99 14.03
C THR A 891 -8.55 -10.21 14.92
N GLY A 892 -8.44 -9.98 16.23
CA GLY A 892 -9.56 -10.15 17.17
C GLY A 892 -9.89 -8.87 17.91
N VAL A 893 -9.04 -8.47 18.84
CA VAL A 893 -9.27 -7.31 19.72
C VAL A 893 -9.37 -6.02 18.93
N HIS A 894 -8.44 -5.77 18.01
CA HIS A 894 -8.49 -4.55 17.19
C HIS A 894 -9.72 -4.53 16.28
N VAL A 895 -10.05 -5.63 15.61
CA VAL A 895 -11.25 -5.74 14.76
C VAL A 895 -12.51 -5.51 15.57
N PHE A 896 -12.62 -6.13 16.75
CA PHE A 896 -13.74 -5.90 17.66
C PHE A 896 -13.90 -4.42 18.02
N LEU A 897 -12.81 -3.78 18.46
CA LEU A 897 -12.81 -2.36 18.82
C LEU A 897 -13.15 -1.49 17.61
N ALA A 898 -12.56 -1.76 16.45
CA ALA A 898 -12.79 -1.00 15.22
C ALA A 898 -14.24 -1.11 14.74
N THR A 899 -14.81 -2.32 14.66
CA THR A 899 -16.21 -2.52 14.27
C THR A 899 -17.15 -1.88 15.28
N TRP A 900 -16.89 -2.04 16.58
CA TRP A 900 -17.69 -1.40 17.62
C TRP A 900 -17.63 0.13 17.53
N PHE A 901 -16.45 0.71 17.31
CA PHE A 901 -16.28 2.15 17.10
C PHE A 901 -17.08 2.64 15.88
N LEU A 902 -17.01 1.94 14.74
CA LEU A 902 -17.74 2.30 13.52
C LEU A 902 -19.26 2.25 13.69
N GLU A 903 -19.78 1.23 14.37
CA GLU A 903 -21.22 1.11 14.66
C GLU A 903 -21.69 2.12 15.70
N SER A 904 -20.84 2.45 16.69
CA SER A 904 -21.21 3.29 17.82
C SER A 904 -21.06 4.78 17.52
N PHE A 905 -20.06 5.21 16.73
CA PHE A 905 -19.76 6.62 16.50
C PHE A 905 -20.92 7.50 16.00
N PRO A 906 -21.88 7.02 15.17
CA PRO A 906 -23.05 7.82 14.80
C PRO A 906 -23.98 8.16 15.98
N PHE A 907 -23.84 7.49 17.12
CA PHE A 907 -24.79 7.53 18.24
C PHE A 907 -24.19 8.06 19.55
N TYR A 908 -22.87 8.24 19.66
CA TYR A 908 -22.19 8.72 20.87
C TYR A 908 -21.40 10.00 20.59
N ASN A 909 -21.47 10.96 21.52
CA ASN A 909 -20.67 12.19 21.45
C ASN A 909 -19.19 11.91 21.73
N SER A 910 -18.30 12.63 21.05
CA SER A 910 -16.83 12.49 21.12
C SER A 910 -16.20 12.74 22.50
N ALA A 911 -16.96 13.22 23.49
CA ALA A 911 -16.49 13.56 24.84
C ALA A 911 -16.81 12.50 25.92
N SER A 912 -17.43 11.36 25.59
CA SER A 912 -17.79 10.35 26.59
C SER A 912 -16.62 9.42 26.93
N THR A 913 -16.32 9.28 28.22
CA THR A 913 -15.41 8.24 28.73
C THR A 913 -16.19 6.95 28.99
N LEU A 914 -15.84 5.87 28.29
CA LEU A 914 -16.37 4.52 28.54
C LEU A 914 -15.29 3.59 29.07
N GLN A 915 -15.67 2.73 30.00
CA GLN A 915 -14.81 1.61 30.39
C GLN A 915 -14.99 0.46 29.40
N LEU A 916 -13.91 -0.19 28.97
CA LEU A 916 -13.98 -1.29 28.00
C LEU A 916 -14.71 -2.54 28.53
N ASN A 917 -14.91 -2.64 29.85
CA ASN A 917 -15.69 -3.69 30.50
C ASN A 917 -17.17 -3.31 30.71
N ASP A 918 -17.61 -2.15 30.23
CA ASP A 918 -19.01 -1.73 30.27
C ASP A 918 -19.87 -2.65 29.39
N ASN A 919 -21.10 -2.93 29.84
CA ASN A 919 -22.07 -3.74 29.11
C ASN A 919 -22.41 -3.16 27.73
N LEU A 920 -22.24 -1.86 27.51
CA LEU A 920 -22.47 -1.19 26.22
C LEU A 920 -21.39 -1.50 25.15
N VAL A 921 -20.23 -2.00 25.58
CA VAL A 921 -19.12 -2.34 24.68
C VAL A 921 -19.25 -3.80 24.26
N ASN A 922 -20.16 -4.09 23.32
CA ASN A 922 -20.37 -5.42 22.77
C ASN A 922 -20.72 -5.37 21.27
N ASN A 923 -20.35 -6.41 20.52
CA ASN A 923 -20.72 -6.56 19.11
C ASN A 923 -20.92 -8.04 18.73
N ALA A 924 -21.72 -8.33 17.71
CA ALA A 924 -22.01 -9.67 17.19
C ALA A 924 -21.00 -10.01 16.11
N GLY A 925 -20.46 -11.22 16.19
CA GLY A 925 -19.54 -11.72 15.19
C GLY A 925 -18.54 -12.70 15.78
N LEU A 926 -17.82 -13.36 14.89
CA LEU A 926 -16.66 -14.17 15.23
C LEU A 926 -15.42 -13.27 15.19
N PHE A 927 -14.87 -12.94 16.35
CA PHE A 927 -13.64 -12.14 16.48
C PHE A 927 -12.39 -13.03 16.67
N ASN A 928 -12.46 -14.26 16.18
CA ASN A 928 -11.35 -15.23 16.14
C ASN A 928 -11.00 -15.62 14.70
N LEU A 929 -11.42 -14.83 13.71
CA LEU A 929 -11.16 -15.08 12.30
C LEU A 929 -9.70 -14.80 11.95
N THR A 930 -9.16 -15.56 11.01
CA THR A 930 -7.79 -15.38 10.51
C THR A 930 -7.67 -14.10 9.68
N ASN A 931 -8.66 -13.83 8.81
CA ASN A 931 -8.70 -12.68 7.89
C ASN A 931 -10.03 -11.91 8.03
N PRO A 932 -10.20 -11.13 9.11
CA PRO A 932 -11.41 -10.36 9.34
C PRO A 932 -11.49 -9.13 8.44
N VAL A 933 -12.67 -8.89 7.84
CA VAL A 933 -12.96 -7.64 7.12
C VAL A 933 -13.70 -6.70 8.05
N ILE A 934 -13.22 -5.46 8.15
CA ILE A 934 -13.92 -4.39 8.88
C ILE A 934 -14.82 -3.67 7.87
N PRO A 935 -16.16 -3.81 7.94
CA PRO A 935 -17.05 -3.12 7.01
C PRO A 935 -16.97 -1.61 7.27
N PHE A 936 -16.61 -0.86 6.23
CA PHE A 936 -16.47 0.59 6.32
C PHE A 936 -17.48 1.28 5.40
N ASN A 937 -18.21 2.27 5.94
CA ASN A 937 -19.15 3.05 5.15
C ASN A 937 -18.43 4.23 4.48
N GLY A 938 -18.35 4.19 3.15
CA GLY A 938 -17.65 5.18 2.32
C GLY A 938 -18.13 6.62 2.49
N HIS A 939 -19.34 6.86 3.03
CA HIS A 939 -19.89 8.20 3.20
C HIS A 939 -19.51 8.87 4.53
N MET A 940 -18.77 8.19 5.42
CA MET A 940 -18.40 8.76 6.72
C MET A 940 -17.60 10.07 6.58
N GLY A 941 -16.68 10.16 5.61
CA GLY A 941 -15.91 11.38 5.37
C GLY A 941 -16.81 12.54 4.95
N ALA A 942 -17.73 12.29 4.01
CA ALA A 942 -18.72 13.27 3.58
C ALA A 942 -19.64 13.69 4.73
N HIS A 943 -20.16 12.72 5.50
CA HIS A 943 -20.98 12.99 6.68
C HIS A 943 -20.25 13.92 7.65
N LYS A 944 -19.03 13.56 8.09
CA LYS A 944 -18.22 14.37 9.00
C LYS A 944 -17.96 15.77 8.45
N GLN A 945 -17.66 15.92 7.16
CA GLN A 945 -17.42 17.23 6.55
C GLN A 945 -18.66 18.14 6.58
N TYR A 946 -19.83 17.60 6.28
CA TYR A 946 -21.07 18.40 6.20
C TYR A 946 -21.75 18.63 7.56
N THR A 947 -21.53 17.76 8.55
CA THR A 947 -22.23 17.85 9.86
C THR A 947 -21.33 18.34 11.00
N GLU A 948 -20.15 17.75 11.19
CA GLU A 948 -19.32 17.94 12.39
C GLU A 948 -18.15 18.92 12.18
N LEU A 949 -17.52 18.91 11.00
CA LEU A 949 -16.30 19.67 10.70
C LEU A 949 -16.61 21.03 10.06
N THR A 950 -17.64 21.72 10.56
CA THR A 950 -18.18 22.96 9.97
C THR A 950 -17.74 24.22 10.73
N SER A 951 -16.95 24.08 11.79
CA SER A 951 -16.51 25.18 12.65
C SER A 951 -15.52 26.12 11.94
N ILE A 952 -15.60 27.42 12.24
CA ILE A 952 -14.78 28.45 11.57
C ILE A 952 -13.29 28.25 11.85
N SER A 953 -12.91 27.91 13.09
CA SER A 953 -11.51 27.72 13.47
C SER A 953 -10.85 26.59 12.67
N SER A 954 -11.52 25.44 12.56
CA SER A 954 -11.02 24.32 11.75
C SER A 954 -10.96 24.67 10.27
N THR A 955 -11.95 25.42 9.76
CA THR A 955 -12.02 25.85 8.36
C THR A 955 -10.88 26.79 7.99
N ILE A 956 -10.56 27.81 8.80
CA ILE A 956 -9.46 28.72 8.53
C ILE A 956 -8.14 27.95 8.41
N VAL A 957 -7.89 27.00 9.31
CA VAL A 957 -6.70 26.14 9.26
C VAL A 957 -6.71 25.26 8.00
N ALA A 958 -7.87 24.71 7.62
CA ALA A 958 -8.00 23.88 6.43
C ALA A 958 -7.77 24.69 5.14
N LEU A 959 -8.37 25.86 4.99
CA LEU A 959 -8.18 26.76 3.84
C LEU A 959 -6.72 27.20 3.71
N ARG A 960 -6.04 27.49 4.84
CA ARG A 960 -4.61 27.83 4.84
C ARG A 960 -3.68 26.70 4.41
N LYS A 961 -4.14 25.46 4.47
CA LYS A 961 -3.42 24.26 4.01
C LYS A 961 -3.84 23.82 2.62
N LEU A 962 -4.97 24.31 2.10
CA LEU A 962 -5.47 23.98 0.77
C LEU A 962 -4.52 24.55 -0.28
N ASP A 963 -4.13 23.75 -1.28
CA ASP A 963 -3.44 24.28 -2.45
C ASP A 963 -4.36 25.29 -3.14
N ALA A 964 -3.86 26.49 -3.39
CA ALA A 964 -4.64 27.55 -3.99
C ALA A 964 -5.17 27.17 -5.39
N CYS A 965 -4.49 26.27 -6.09
CA CYS A 965 -4.94 25.77 -7.39
C CYS A 965 -6.21 24.91 -7.27
N GLU A 966 -6.45 24.31 -6.10
CA GLU A 966 -7.62 23.45 -5.82
C GLU A 966 -8.84 24.22 -5.29
N ALA A 967 -8.65 25.46 -4.84
CA ALA A 967 -9.69 26.24 -4.19
C ALA A 967 -10.96 26.50 -5.06
N PRO A 968 -10.88 26.70 -6.38
CA PRO A 968 -12.09 26.88 -7.20
C PRO A 968 -12.98 25.64 -7.27
N TRP A 969 -12.46 24.46 -6.89
CA TRP A 969 -13.19 23.20 -6.86
C TRP A 969 -13.90 22.94 -5.53
N LEU A 970 -13.90 23.89 -4.59
CA LEU A 970 -14.81 23.86 -3.43
C LEU A 970 -16.26 23.86 -3.93
N SER A 971 -17.08 22.95 -3.39
CA SER A 971 -18.47 22.79 -3.82
C SER A 971 -19.32 23.89 -3.20
N THR A 972 -19.35 25.05 -3.84
CA THR A 972 -20.15 26.18 -3.37
C THR A 972 -20.49 27.12 -4.51
N GLN A 973 -21.75 27.56 -4.55
CA GLN A 973 -22.20 28.65 -5.41
C GLN A 973 -22.00 29.95 -4.67
N TYR A 974 -20.96 30.70 -5.05
CA TYR A 974 -20.66 31.98 -4.42
C TYR A 974 -21.77 33.00 -4.67
N CYS A 975 -22.23 33.61 -3.59
CA CYS A 975 -23.26 34.64 -3.59
C CYS A 975 -22.66 36.04 -3.61
N TYR A 976 -21.51 36.20 -2.94
CA TYR A 976 -20.83 37.47 -2.75
C TYR A 976 -19.32 37.29 -2.87
N LEU A 977 -18.63 38.32 -3.38
CA LEU A 977 -17.17 38.34 -3.40
C LEU A 977 -16.62 38.63 -2.01
N ASP A 978 -17.31 39.49 -1.24
CA ASP A 978 -16.86 40.10 0.01
C ASP A 978 -17.87 39.91 1.15
N PHE A 979 -17.40 39.95 2.41
CA PHE A 979 -18.24 39.82 3.60
C PHE A 979 -19.21 41.00 3.79
N GLU A 980 -18.89 42.20 3.28
CA GLU A 980 -19.80 43.36 3.29
C GLU A 980 -20.98 43.21 2.31
N LYS A 981 -20.95 42.18 1.46
CA LYS A 981 -21.96 41.87 0.44
C LYS A 981 -22.07 42.97 -0.63
N LYS A 982 -20.99 43.72 -0.86
CA LYS A 982 -20.95 44.83 -1.82
C LYS A 982 -20.97 44.33 -3.27
N TRP A 983 -20.27 43.23 -3.55
CA TRP A 983 -20.19 42.66 -4.89
C TRP A 983 -20.94 41.33 -4.96
N GLN A 984 -22.07 41.33 -5.65
CA GLN A 984 -22.90 40.14 -5.86
C GLN A 984 -22.38 39.28 -7.01
N MET A 985 -22.47 37.95 -6.85
CA MET A 985 -21.86 36.98 -7.77
C MET A 985 -22.82 35.91 -8.30
N ALA A 986 -24.01 35.72 -7.71
CA ALA A 986 -24.84 34.57 -8.07
C ALA A 986 -25.22 34.59 -9.56
N ASN A 987 -25.19 33.43 -10.22
CA ASN A 987 -25.45 33.28 -11.65
C ASN A 987 -26.89 33.65 -12.07
N SER A 988 -27.87 33.60 -11.15
CA SER A 988 -29.26 34.01 -11.39
C SER A 988 -29.81 34.94 -10.31
N ALA A 989 -30.79 35.77 -10.68
CA ALA A 989 -31.43 36.70 -9.74
C ALA A 989 -32.17 35.95 -8.61
N ARG A 990 -32.86 34.86 -8.94
CA ARG A 990 -33.55 34.01 -7.95
C ARG A 990 -32.56 33.38 -6.96
N ARG A 991 -31.39 32.94 -7.43
CA ARG A 991 -30.34 32.41 -6.54
C ARG A 991 -29.81 33.50 -5.61
N GLN A 992 -29.56 34.71 -6.13
CA GLN A 992 -29.11 35.84 -5.32
C GLN A 992 -30.11 36.17 -4.21
N GLU A 993 -31.42 36.07 -4.48
CA GLU A 993 -32.45 36.27 -3.46
C GLU A 993 -32.39 35.19 -2.38
N ARG A 994 -32.22 33.91 -2.76
CA ARG A 994 -32.02 32.81 -1.79
C ARG A 994 -30.79 33.02 -0.90
N CYS A 995 -29.72 33.62 -1.42
CA CYS A 995 -28.50 33.90 -0.67
C CYS A 995 -28.73 34.73 0.60
N LYS A 996 -29.77 35.58 0.63
CA LYS A 996 -30.10 36.41 1.80
C LYS A 996 -30.40 35.56 3.04
N ASN A 997 -30.91 34.34 2.86
CA ASN A 997 -31.20 33.41 3.96
C ASN A 997 -30.00 32.52 4.35
N MET A 998 -28.85 32.70 3.70
CA MET A 998 -27.64 31.88 3.86
C MET A 998 -26.43 32.67 4.39
N VAL A 999 -26.60 33.95 4.73
CA VAL A 999 -25.50 34.88 5.08
C VAL A 999 -24.67 34.47 6.30
N TRP A 1000 -25.20 33.57 7.15
CA TRP A 1000 -24.48 33.01 8.29
C TRP A 1000 -23.43 31.96 7.90
N ASN A 1001 -23.42 31.50 6.65
CA ASN A 1001 -22.49 30.49 6.13
C ASN A 1001 -21.34 31.16 5.37
N GLY A 1002 -20.10 30.99 5.87
CA GLY A 1002 -18.91 31.56 5.24
C GLY A 1002 -18.64 31.05 3.82
N ALA A 1003 -19.15 29.87 3.45
CA ALA A 1003 -18.89 29.25 2.15
C ALA A 1003 -19.52 29.98 0.96
N ILE A 1004 -20.48 30.89 1.17
CA ILE A 1004 -21.09 31.67 0.08
C ILE A 1004 -20.28 32.92 -0.28
N TYR A 1005 -19.20 33.20 0.46
CA TYR A 1005 -18.34 34.38 0.31
C TYR A 1005 -16.98 33.98 -0.23
N LEU A 1006 -16.59 34.51 -1.38
CA LEU A 1006 -15.28 34.18 -1.97
C LEU A 1006 -14.10 34.76 -1.17
N GLU A 1007 -14.28 35.91 -0.50
CA GLU A 1007 -13.29 36.52 0.43
C GLU A 1007 -12.85 35.54 1.53
N SER A 1008 -13.78 34.74 2.07
CA SER A 1008 -13.49 33.75 3.11
C SER A 1008 -12.37 32.78 2.69
N VAL A 1009 -12.37 32.41 1.41
CA VAL A 1009 -11.40 31.50 0.81
C VAL A 1009 -10.13 32.29 0.47
N LEU A 1010 -10.25 33.37 -0.32
CA LEU A 1010 -9.09 34.11 -0.85
C LEU A 1010 -8.16 34.65 0.23
N ARG A 1011 -8.69 35.18 1.34
CA ARG A 1011 -7.88 35.69 2.47
C ARG A 1011 -7.04 34.61 3.16
N ASN A 1012 -7.42 33.35 3.00
CA ASN A 1012 -6.82 32.23 3.69
C ASN A 1012 -5.90 31.39 2.80
N LEU A 1013 -5.89 31.60 1.48
CA LEU A 1013 -4.98 30.92 0.56
C LEU A 1013 -3.57 31.52 0.54
N ASN A 1014 -2.63 30.82 -0.09
CA ASN A 1014 -1.38 31.44 -0.54
C ASN A 1014 -1.67 32.26 -1.80
N TRP A 1015 -1.60 33.59 -1.66
CA TRP A 1015 -1.93 34.51 -2.75
C TRP A 1015 -1.03 34.38 -3.97
N GLU A 1016 0.28 34.17 -3.79
CA GLU A 1016 1.21 33.99 -4.91
C GLU A 1016 0.89 32.72 -5.69
N ARG A 1017 0.61 31.62 -4.99
CA ARG A 1017 0.20 30.35 -5.62
C ARG A 1017 -1.16 30.47 -6.32
N TRP A 1018 -2.10 31.25 -5.76
CA TRP A 1018 -3.38 31.55 -6.40
C TRP A 1018 -3.17 32.29 -7.73
N MET A 1019 -2.41 33.38 -7.72
CA MET A 1019 -2.16 34.18 -8.92
C MET A 1019 -1.38 33.40 -9.98
N TYR A 1020 -0.51 32.47 -9.57
CA TYR A 1020 0.17 31.57 -10.50
C TYR A 1020 -0.80 30.63 -11.24
N CYS A 1021 -1.81 30.11 -10.54
CA CYS A 1021 -2.74 29.12 -11.11
C CYS A 1021 -3.98 29.72 -11.78
N TRP A 1022 -4.46 30.88 -11.30
CA TRP A 1022 -5.76 31.44 -11.66
C TRP A 1022 -5.70 32.97 -11.87
N GLY A 1023 -4.51 33.56 -11.98
CA GLY A 1023 -4.35 35.02 -11.99
C GLY A 1023 -5.04 35.70 -13.17
N ASP A 1024 -4.91 35.12 -14.37
CA ASP A 1024 -5.52 35.66 -15.59
C ASP A 1024 -7.05 35.53 -15.54
N GLU A 1025 -7.56 34.35 -15.17
CA GLU A 1025 -8.98 34.08 -14.98
C GLU A 1025 -9.57 34.99 -13.90
N PHE A 1026 -8.87 35.17 -12.78
CA PHE A 1026 -9.29 36.04 -11.68
C PHE A 1026 -9.34 37.50 -12.10
N ASP A 1027 -8.37 37.97 -12.89
CA ASP A 1027 -8.38 39.35 -13.40
C ASP A 1027 -9.53 39.57 -14.40
N ILE A 1028 -9.83 38.59 -15.27
CA ILE A 1028 -10.97 38.65 -16.19
C ILE A 1028 -12.30 38.66 -15.41
N GLY A 1029 -12.47 37.74 -14.46
CA GLY A 1029 -13.72 37.55 -13.74
C GLY A 1029 -14.03 38.67 -12.75
N PHE A 1030 -13.00 39.17 -12.06
CA PHE A 1030 -13.13 40.09 -10.92
C PHE A 1030 -12.21 41.30 -11.01
N GLY A 1031 -10.91 41.09 -11.23
CA GLY A 1031 -9.88 42.13 -11.07
C GLY A 1031 -10.13 43.37 -11.93
N LYS A 1032 -10.45 43.21 -13.22
CA LYS A 1032 -10.74 44.33 -14.14
C LYS A 1032 -11.94 45.16 -13.72
N GLU A 1033 -12.96 44.55 -13.13
CA GLU A 1033 -14.14 45.25 -12.65
C GLU A 1033 -13.85 45.98 -11.32
N LEU A 1034 -13.17 45.31 -10.38
CA LEU A 1034 -12.82 45.88 -9.09
C LEU A 1034 -11.90 47.10 -9.20
N LYS A 1035 -10.94 47.06 -10.13
CA LYS A 1035 -9.99 48.17 -10.41
C LYS A 1035 -10.68 49.45 -10.90
N GLN A 1036 -11.96 49.41 -11.28
CA GLN A 1036 -12.72 50.59 -11.70
C GLN A 1036 -13.17 51.47 -10.51
N THR A 1037 -13.14 50.95 -9.28
CA THR A 1037 -13.59 51.68 -8.08
C THR A 1037 -12.51 51.72 -7.01
N ALA A 1038 -12.39 52.83 -6.27
CA ALA A 1038 -11.42 52.96 -5.17
C ALA A 1038 -11.58 51.83 -4.13
N SER A 1039 -12.82 51.55 -3.71
CA SER A 1039 -13.10 50.46 -2.78
C SER A 1039 -12.73 49.07 -3.29
N GLY A 1040 -12.78 48.84 -4.60
CA GLY A 1040 -12.37 47.56 -5.18
C GLY A 1040 -10.86 47.39 -5.19
N VAL A 1041 -10.12 48.48 -5.42
CA VAL A 1041 -8.65 48.50 -5.28
C VAL A 1041 -8.24 48.27 -3.83
N ASP A 1042 -8.89 48.93 -2.87
CA ASP A 1042 -8.63 48.73 -1.44
C ASP A 1042 -8.90 47.27 -1.02
N PHE A 1043 -10.03 46.70 -1.45
CA PHE A 1043 -10.35 45.29 -1.19
C PHE A 1043 -9.26 44.34 -1.73
N LEU A 1044 -8.79 44.52 -2.96
CA LEU A 1044 -7.72 43.70 -3.54
C LEU A 1044 -6.44 43.74 -2.69
N GLN A 1045 -6.09 44.89 -2.11
CA GLN A 1045 -4.92 45.01 -1.23
C GLN A 1045 -5.08 44.20 0.06
N THR A 1046 -6.32 44.06 0.58
CA THR A 1046 -6.57 43.28 1.80
C THR A 1046 -6.34 41.77 1.64
N LEU A 1047 -6.50 41.23 0.43
CA LEU A 1047 -6.37 39.79 0.16
C LEU A 1047 -4.94 39.26 0.35
N HIS A 1048 -3.94 40.14 0.32
CA HIS A 1048 -2.53 39.80 0.55
C HIS A 1048 -2.16 39.68 2.04
N ILE A 1049 -2.99 40.20 2.94
CA ILE A 1049 -2.64 40.33 4.36
C ILE A 1049 -3.10 39.09 5.13
N LYS A 1050 -2.14 38.30 5.62
CA LYS A 1050 -2.42 37.09 6.39
C LYS A 1050 -2.46 37.36 7.89
N LEU A 1051 -3.66 37.40 8.46
CA LEU A 1051 -3.87 37.60 9.91
C LEU A 1051 -3.51 36.35 10.73
N SER A 1052 -3.31 36.51 12.04
CA SER A 1052 -3.21 35.35 12.94
C SER A 1052 -4.54 34.58 13.00
N LEU A 1053 -4.52 33.30 13.42
CA LEU A 1053 -5.72 32.46 13.47
C LEU A 1053 -6.83 33.07 14.35
N SER A 1054 -6.47 33.66 15.48
CA SER A 1054 -7.41 34.28 16.43
C SER A 1054 -7.99 35.60 15.89
N GLU A 1055 -7.21 36.39 15.16
CA GLU A 1055 -7.68 37.63 14.53
C GLU A 1055 -8.60 37.34 13.34
N GLU A 1056 -8.24 36.37 12.48
CA GLU A 1056 -9.09 35.96 11.36
C GLU A 1056 -10.44 35.40 11.85
N LEU A 1057 -10.44 34.61 12.92
CA LEU A 1057 -11.67 34.13 13.57
C LEU A 1057 -12.56 35.30 14.03
N ARG A 1058 -11.98 36.30 14.70
CA ARG A 1058 -12.72 37.48 15.15
C ARG A 1058 -13.26 38.28 13.97
N TYR A 1059 -12.50 38.40 12.89
CA TYR A 1059 -12.93 39.08 11.67
C TYR A 1059 -14.18 38.43 11.07
N TRP A 1060 -14.22 37.10 10.95
CA TRP A 1060 -15.42 36.39 10.46
C TRP A 1060 -16.62 36.58 11.39
N GLN A 1061 -16.40 36.58 12.71
CA GLN A 1061 -17.44 36.78 13.71
C GLN A 1061 -18.06 38.19 13.66
N GLN A 1062 -17.29 39.21 13.25
CA GLN A 1062 -17.82 40.57 13.05
C GLN A 1062 -18.91 40.64 11.98
N PHE A 1063 -18.88 39.73 11.00
CA PHE A 1063 -19.87 39.62 9.93
C PHE A 1063 -20.96 38.57 10.20
N GLU A 1064 -21.14 38.15 11.47
CA GLU A 1064 -22.15 37.17 11.91
C GLU A 1064 -22.04 35.79 11.23
N ILE A 1065 -20.87 35.45 10.72
CA ILE A 1065 -20.60 34.13 10.15
C ILE A 1065 -20.49 33.13 11.30
N LYS A 1066 -21.24 32.02 11.21
CA LYS A 1066 -21.33 31.01 12.27
C LYS A 1066 -20.64 29.70 11.92
N ASN A 1067 -20.70 29.31 10.65
CA ASN A 1067 -20.12 28.06 10.17
C ASN A 1067 -19.65 28.22 8.72
N PHE A 1068 -18.99 27.18 8.22
CA PHE A 1068 -18.60 27.05 6.83
C PHE A 1068 -19.07 25.69 6.32
N THR A 1069 -20.19 25.68 5.60
CA THR A 1069 -20.80 24.46 5.06
C THR A 1069 -20.83 24.50 3.54
N LEU A 1070 -20.19 23.52 2.91
CA LEU A 1070 -20.18 23.36 1.46
C LEU A 1070 -21.47 22.68 0.97
N GLN A 1071 -21.78 22.84 -0.31
CA GLN A 1071 -22.84 22.11 -0.99
C GLN A 1071 -22.46 20.64 -1.21
N TRP A 1072 -23.47 19.77 -1.17
CA TRP A 1072 -23.30 18.36 -1.49
C TRP A 1072 -22.86 18.19 -2.94
N GLN A 1073 -22.02 17.20 -3.17
CA GLN A 1073 -21.49 16.85 -4.49
C GLN A 1073 -21.06 15.39 -4.52
N ASN A 1074 -20.87 14.85 -5.72
CA ASN A 1074 -20.27 13.52 -5.96
C ASN A 1074 -19.07 13.52 -6.92
N TYR A 1075 -18.57 14.68 -7.36
CA TYR A 1075 -17.33 14.81 -8.14
C TYR A 1075 -16.04 14.69 -7.31
N LYS A 1076 -16.15 14.61 -5.98
CA LYS A 1076 -15.11 14.31 -5.02
C LYS A 1076 -15.60 13.28 -4.02
N TYR A 1077 -14.86 12.18 -3.92
CA TYR A 1077 -14.93 11.30 -2.76
C TYR A 1077 -14.18 11.96 -1.59
N ILE A 1078 -14.87 12.16 -0.47
CA ILE A 1078 -14.27 12.78 0.72
C ILE A 1078 -13.66 11.67 1.58
N GLY A 1079 -12.33 11.57 1.55
CA GLY A 1079 -11.59 10.58 2.33
C GLY A 1079 -11.59 10.87 3.83
N ILE A 1080 -11.35 9.84 4.63
CA ILE A 1080 -11.19 9.95 6.09
C ILE A 1080 -10.01 9.11 6.58
N LEU A 1081 -9.24 9.64 7.52
CA LEU A 1081 -8.29 8.86 8.32
C LEU A 1081 -8.82 8.81 9.75
N ASN A 1082 -9.40 7.67 10.12
CA ASN A 1082 -9.93 7.44 11.45
C ASN A 1082 -9.00 6.50 12.21
N THR A 1083 -8.48 6.95 13.35
CA THR A 1083 -7.52 6.21 14.18
C THR A 1083 -7.91 6.31 15.64
N TYR A 1084 -7.54 5.31 16.44
CA TYR A 1084 -7.53 5.40 17.89
C TYR A 1084 -6.12 5.13 18.41
N THR A 1085 -5.81 5.63 19.60
CA THR A 1085 -4.48 5.45 20.22
C THR A 1085 -4.60 4.61 21.47
N ILE A 1086 -3.75 3.59 21.58
CA ILE A 1086 -3.54 2.84 22.82
C ILE A 1086 -2.30 3.43 23.50
N THR A 1087 -2.45 3.85 24.76
CA THR A 1087 -1.33 4.33 25.57
C THR A 1087 -0.99 3.28 26.62
N ASN A 1088 0.26 2.82 26.69
CA ASN A 1088 0.70 1.83 27.67
C ASN A 1088 1.16 2.50 28.98
N ALA A 1089 1.58 1.69 29.97
CA ALA A 1089 2.02 2.18 31.29
C ALA A 1089 3.30 3.04 31.28
N TYR A 1090 4.08 3.01 30.19
CA TYR A 1090 5.28 3.83 29.99
C TYR A 1090 4.99 5.16 29.25
N ASP A 1091 3.71 5.51 29.07
CA ASP A 1091 3.23 6.63 28.24
C ASP A 1091 3.62 6.49 26.74
N ALA A 1092 3.96 5.27 26.30
CA ALA A 1092 4.16 5.01 24.88
C ALA A 1092 2.81 4.88 24.17
N LYS A 1093 2.66 5.64 23.08
CA LYS A 1093 1.43 5.79 22.31
C LYS A 1093 1.52 5.01 21.00
N PHE A 1094 0.56 4.13 20.78
CA PHE A 1094 0.46 3.29 19.58
C PHE A 1094 -0.82 3.65 18.83
N LEU A 1095 -0.68 4.13 17.59
CA LEU A 1095 -1.83 4.44 16.73
C LEU A 1095 -2.32 3.17 16.02
N PHE A 1096 -3.63 2.96 16.08
CA PHE A 1096 -4.35 1.91 15.36
C PHE A 1096 -5.36 2.56 14.41
N THR A 1097 -5.31 2.17 13.14
CA THR A 1097 -6.21 2.68 12.11
C THR A 1097 -7.52 1.91 12.13
N ILE A 1098 -8.64 2.60 12.31
CA ILE A 1098 -10.00 2.03 12.19
C ILE A 1098 -10.39 1.95 10.73
N ALA A 1099 -10.21 3.07 10.02
CA ALA A 1099 -10.51 3.21 8.61
C ALA A 1099 -9.63 4.28 8.00
N THR A 1100 -9.17 4.04 6.78
CA THR A 1100 -8.41 5.02 6.00
C THR A 1100 -8.91 4.99 4.57
N THR A 1101 -9.47 6.10 4.10
CA THR A 1101 -9.84 6.30 2.70
C THR A 1101 -9.20 7.58 2.19
N ARG A 1102 -8.72 7.55 0.94
CA ARG A 1102 -8.13 8.72 0.29
C ARG A 1102 -9.23 9.58 -0.31
N GLY A 1103 -9.11 10.90 -0.18
CA GLY A 1103 -9.96 11.83 -0.90
C GLY A 1103 -9.54 11.88 -2.37
N THR A 1104 -10.50 11.80 -3.29
CA THR A 1104 -10.22 11.70 -4.73
C THR A 1104 -11.24 12.46 -5.54
N TYR A 1105 -10.83 12.97 -6.70
CA TYR A 1105 -11.78 13.43 -7.71
C TYR A 1105 -12.36 12.24 -8.47
N ARG A 1106 -13.66 12.32 -8.72
CA ARG A 1106 -14.45 11.34 -9.49
C ARG A 1106 -15.03 12.02 -10.72
N TRP A 1107 -14.18 12.70 -11.50
CA TRP A 1107 -14.64 13.48 -12.65
C TRP A 1107 -15.44 12.67 -13.68
N ASN A 1108 -15.15 11.36 -13.79
CA ASN A 1108 -15.82 10.45 -14.72
C ASN A 1108 -17.16 9.91 -14.18
N ASP A 1109 -17.27 9.69 -12.86
CA ASP A 1109 -18.48 9.13 -12.23
C ASP A 1109 -19.47 10.22 -11.75
N GLN A 1110 -19.05 11.48 -11.78
CA GLN A 1110 -19.83 12.55 -11.19
C GLN A 1110 -21.10 12.81 -11.99
N THR A 1111 -22.17 13.10 -11.27
CA THR A 1111 -23.46 13.51 -11.86
C THR A 1111 -23.97 14.84 -11.29
N SER A 1112 -23.31 15.36 -10.25
CA SER A 1112 -23.70 16.58 -9.55
C SER A 1112 -23.36 17.89 -10.28
N LEU A 1113 -22.41 17.92 -11.23
CA LEU A 1113 -22.02 19.16 -11.92
C LEU A 1113 -23.14 19.73 -12.81
N LYS A 1114 -24.15 18.92 -13.16
CA LYS A 1114 -25.39 19.39 -13.82
C LYS A 1114 -26.18 20.36 -12.92
N MET A 1115 -26.09 20.19 -11.61
CA MET A 1115 -26.75 21.09 -10.64
C MET A 1115 -26.00 22.41 -10.52
N TYR A 1116 -24.67 22.33 -10.35
CA TYR A 1116 -23.73 23.44 -10.48
C TYR A 1116 -22.29 22.90 -10.61
N TRP A 1117 -21.53 23.44 -11.56
CA TRP A 1117 -20.23 22.91 -11.94
C TRP A 1117 -19.01 23.52 -11.23
N THR A 1118 -19.20 24.31 -10.17
CA THR A 1118 -18.16 25.01 -9.38
C THR A 1118 -17.49 26.22 -10.06
N LEU A 1119 -16.85 27.07 -9.24
CA LEU A 1119 -16.12 28.28 -9.68
C LEU A 1119 -14.97 27.96 -10.64
N GLY A 1120 -14.33 26.80 -10.49
CA GLY A 1120 -13.24 26.38 -11.39
C GLY A 1120 -13.66 26.34 -12.86
N ASN A 1121 -14.88 25.85 -13.13
CA ASN A 1121 -15.42 25.84 -14.50
C ASN A 1121 -15.90 27.22 -14.96
N ASP A 1122 -16.41 28.06 -14.05
CA ASP A 1122 -16.71 29.46 -14.35
C ASP A 1122 -15.43 30.20 -14.81
N LEU A 1123 -14.33 30.06 -14.07
CA LEU A 1123 -13.01 30.65 -14.38
C LEU A 1123 -12.42 30.15 -15.70
N LYS A 1124 -12.42 28.84 -15.93
CA LYS A 1124 -11.94 28.27 -17.20
C LYS A 1124 -12.78 28.73 -18.39
N SER A 1125 -14.09 28.84 -18.22
CA SER A 1125 -14.99 29.24 -19.30
C SER A 1125 -14.80 30.71 -19.69
N ILE A 1126 -14.61 31.62 -18.73
CA ILE A 1126 -14.36 33.04 -19.05
C ILE A 1126 -13.00 33.29 -19.72
N ALA A 1127 -11.99 32.44 -19.49
CA ALA A 1127 -10.70 32.57 -20.19
C ALA A 1127 -10.77 32.08 -21.65
N ASN A 1128 -11.65 31.12 -21.95
CA ASN A 1128 -11.80 30.60 -23.30
C ASN A 1128 -12.78 31.43 -24.14
N ASN A 1129 -12.24 32.15 -25.13
CA ASN A 1129 -13.01 33.00 -26.04
C ASN A 1129 -14.05 32.25 -26.90
N ASN A 1130 -13.95 30.92 -27.02
CA ASN A 1130 -14.92 30.12 -27.78
C ASN A 1130 -16.20 29.79 -26.98
N THR A 1131 -16.22 30.07 -25.67
CA THR A 1131 -17.41 29.84 -24.85
C THR A 1131 -18.34 31.05 -24.85
N LEU A 1132 -19.60 30.86 -24.46
CA LEU A 1132 -20.54 31.97 -24.26
C LEU A 1132 -20.11 32.96 -23.15
N MET A 1133 -19.17 32.55 -22.30
CA MET A 1133 -18.67 33.32 -21.16
C MET A 1133 -17.34 34.02 -21.44
N GLY A 1134 -16.69 33.75 -22.58
CA GLY A 1134 -15.37 34.27 -22.93
C GLY A 1134 -15.23 35.79 -22.72
N GLY A 1135 -14.24 36.18 -21.91
CA GLY A 1135 -13.90 37.58 -21.60
C GLY A 1135 -14.90 38.35 -20.73
N LYS A 1136 -15.89 37.68 -20.12
CA LYS A 1136 -16.94 38.32 -19.30
C LYS A 1136 -16.62 38.33 -17.80
N SER A 1137 -17.24 39.25 -17.07
CA SER A 1137 -17.10 39.36 -15.61
C SER A 1137 -18.07 38.44 -14.88
N LEU A 1138 -17.68 37.96 -13.69
CA LEU A 1138 -18.53 37.17 -12.79
C LEU A 1138 -19.23 38.03 -11.73
N LEU A 1139 -19.09 39.36 -11.78
CA LEU A 1139 -19.79 40.30 -10.91
C LEU A 1139 -21.09 40.78 -11.54
N ARG A 1140 -22.22 40.63 -10.82
CA ARG A 1140 -23.56 40.96 -11.32
C ARG A 1140 -23.74 42.44 -11.70
N ALA A 1141 -23.01 43.34 -11.04
CA ALA A 1141 -23.09 44.78 -11.30
C ALA A 1141 -22.36 45.20 -12.58
N SER A 1142 -21.49 44.34 -13.14
CA SER A 1142 -20.74 44.64 -14.35
C SER A 1142 -21.65 44.69 -15.58
N SER A 1143 -21.41 45.65 -16.47
CA SER A 1143 -22.05 45.70 -17.79
C SER A 1143 -21.72 44.48 -18.66
N LYS A 1144 -20.66 43.74 -18.32
CA LYS A 1144 -20.21 42.51 -19.01
C LYS A 1144 -20.45 41.26 -18.16
N PHE A 1145 -21.49 41.24 -17.33
CA PHE A 1145 -21.80 40.06 -16.51
C PHE A 1145 -22.05 38.82 -17.37
N ALA A 1146 -21.37 37.71 -17.05
CA ALA A 1146 -21.37 36.48 -17.83
C ALA A 1146 -22.78 35.93 -18.08
N PHE A 1147 -23.65 36.03 -17.07
CA PHE A 1147 -25.01 35.50 -17.07
C PHE A 1147 -26.09 36.57 -17.29
N GLY A 1148 -25.73 37.72 -17.90
CA GLY A 1148 -26.67 38.81 -18.18
C GLY A 1148 -27.69 38.45 -19.27
N ASN A 1149 -27.21 37.88 -20.39
CA ASN A 1149 -28.03 37.57 -21.57
C ASN A 1149 -28.35 36.08 -21.73
N PHE A 1150 -27.62 35.20 -21.04
CA PHE A 1150 -27.74 33.75 -21.14
C PHE A 1150 -27.65 33.15 -19.74
N SER A 1151 -28.34 32.05 -19.49
CA SER A 1151 -28.26 31.29 -18.26
C SER A 1151 -27.04 30.35 -18.27
N LEU A 1152 -26.64 29.83 -17.10
CA LEU A 1152 -25.61 28.79 -17.04
C LEU A 1152 -26.07 27.49 -17.75
N GLN A 1153 -27.37 27.23 -17.79
CA GLN A 1153 -27.97 26.14 -18.58
C GLN A 1153 -27.71 26.28 -20.08
N ASP A 1154 -27.75 27.51 -20.63
CA ASP A 1154 -27.42 27.75 -22.05
C ASP A 1154 -25.93 27.46 -22.34
N VAL A 1155 -25.06 27.74 -21.36
CA VAL A 1155 -23.63 27.40 -21.45
C VAL A 1155 -23.46 25.88 -21.47
N TYR A 1156 -24.18 25.15 -20.62
CA TYR A 1156 -24.13 23.69 -20.60
C TYR A 1156 -24.52 23.09 -21.94
N LEU A 1157 -25.59 23.59 -22.56
CA LEU A 1157 -26.10 23.10 -23.85
C LEU A 1157 -25.15 23.38 -25.03
N ARG A 1158 -24.41 24.49 -25.02
CA ARG A 1158 -23.57 24.90 -26.17
C ARG A 1158 -22.09 24.55 -26.02
N SER A 1159 -21.61 24.38 -24.81
CA SER A 1159 -20.17 24.32 -24.53
C SER A 1159 -19.76 23.11 -23.70
N THR A 1160 -20.69 22.25 -23.29
CA THR A 1160 -20.40 21.05 -22.48
C THR A 1160 -21.22 19.85 -22.91
N SER A 1161 -20.84 18.65 -22.44
CA SER A 1161 -21.62 17.42 -22.55
C SER A 1161 -22.27 17.00 -21.23
N TYR A 1162 -22.35 17.89 -20.22
CA TYR A 1162 -22.97 17.55 -18.92
C TYR A 1162 -24.47 17.30 -19.03
N ILE A 1163 -25.16 17.95 -19.96
CA ILE A 1163 -26.58 17.73 -20.22
C ILE A 1163 -26.73 17.38 -21.70
N PRO A 1164 -27.21 16.17 -22.04
CA PRO A 1164 -27.42 15.77 -23.42
C PRO A 1164 -28.52 16.63 -24.05
N SER A 1165 -28.45 16.86 -25.37
CA SER A 1165 -29.50 17.53 -26.14
C SER A 1165 -29.77 16.72 -27.42
N PRO A 1166 -31.03 16.45 -27.80
CA PRO A 1166 -32.29 16.94 -27.19
C PRO A 1166 -32.58 16.34 -25.80
N TRP A 1167 -33.39 17.04 -25.00
CA TRP A 1167 -33.77 16.62 -23.66
C TRP A 1167 -34.81 15.52 -23.67
N ASP A 1168 -34.68 14.59 -22.73
CA ASP A 1168 -35.72 13.62 -22.42
C ASP A 1168 -36.80 14.25 -21.49
N ALA A 1169 -37.88 13.50 -21.25
CA ALA A 1169 -38.97 13.96 -20.39
C ALA A 1169 -38.54 14.20 -18.93
N VAL A 1170 -37.49 13.55 -18.45
CA VAL A 1170 -36.99 13.68 -17.08
C VAL A 1170 -36.27 15.01 -16.91
N TYR A 1171 -35.37 15.38 -17.83
CA TYR A 1171 -34.70 16.68 -17.80
C TYR A 1171 -35.69 17.84 -17.91
N HIS A 1172 -36.72 17.72 -18.77
CA HIS A 1172 -37.81 18.70 -18.85
C HIS A 1172 -38.58 18.84 -17.53
N THR A 1173 -38.96 17.72 -16.92
CA THR A 1173 -39.69 17.73 -15.64
C THR A 1173 -38.84 18.33 -14.52
N GLN A 1174 -37.57 17.95 -14.44
CA GLN A 1174 -36.65 18.45 -13.43
C GLN A 1174 -36.41 19.94 -13.54
N GLU A 1175 -36.21 20.46 -14.75
CA GLU A 1175 -36.06 21.89 -15.01
C GLU A 1175 -37.31 22.67 -14.60
N SER A 1176 -38.50 22.13 -14.91
CA SER A 1176 -39.77 22.77 -14.56
C SER A 1176 -40.01 22.87 -13.04
N ILE A 1177 -39.54 21.88 -12.26
CA ILE A 1177 -39.77 21.82 -10.81
C ILE A 1177 -38.67 22.55 -10.03
N LEU A 1178 -37.40 22.32 -10.36
CA LEU A 1178 -36.25 22.84 -9.61
C LEU A 1178 -35.69 24.15 -10.15
N GLY A 1179 -36.03 24.48 -11.40
CA GLY A 1179 -35.45 25.59 -12.15
C GLY A 1179 -34.27 25.17 -13.03
N PRO A 1180 -33.61 26.14 -13.68
CA PRO A 1180 -32.60 25.84 -14.69
C PRO A 1180 -31.36 25.17 -14.09
N PHE A 1181 -30.79 24.25 -14.85
CA PHE A 1181 -29.53 23.61 -14.53
C PHE A 1181 -28.39 24.63 -14.36
N GLY A 1182 -27.43 24.30 -13.50
CA GLY A 1182 -26.39 25.23 -13.08
C GLY A 1182 -26.81 26.19 -11.95
N SER A 1183 -28.10 26.33 -11.62
CA SER A 1183 -28.60 27.22 -10.55
C SER A 1183 -29.28 26.47 -9.39
N ILE A 1184 -29.05 25.16 -9.28
CA ILE A 1184 -29.68 24.27 -8.29
C ILE A 1184 -28.73 24.07 -7.12
N ASP A 1185 -29.19 24.36 -5.90
CA ASP A 1185 -28.39 24.17 -4.68
C ASP A 1185 -28.57 22.76 -4.12
N MET A 1186 -27.45 22.07 -3.88
CA MET A 1186 -27.45 20.73 -3.29
C MET A 1186 -26.99 20.82 -1.83
N LEU A 1187 -27.85 20.50 -0.86
CA LEU A 1187 -27.53 20.59 0.57
C LEU A 1187 -27.58 19.21 1.23
N TYR A 1188 -26.55 18.90 2.03
CA TYR A 1188 -26.54 17.68 2.83
C TYR A 1188 -27.34 17.89 4.12
N VAL A 1189 -28.32 17.02 4.38
CA VAL A 1189 -29.11 17.03 5.61
C VAL A 1189 -28.67 15.87 6.49
N GLY A 1190 -28.07 16.19 7.65
CA GLY A 1190 -27.66 15.19 8.64
C GLY A 1190 -28.85 14.51 9.31
N VAL A 1191 -28.65 13.30 9.84
CA VAL A 1191 -29.67 12.57 10.60
C VAL A 1191 -30.07 13.39 11.83
N PRO A 1192 -31.37 13.66 12.06
CA PRO A 1192 -31.81 14.40 13.24
C PRO A 1192 -31.39 13.71 14.54
N HIS A 1193 -31.01 14.49 15.56
CA HIS A 1193 -30.58 13.97 16.86
C HIS A 1193 -31.59 12.99 17.49
N LEU A 1194 -32.88 13.29 17.40
CA LEU A 1194 -33.94 12.41 17.92
C LEU A 1194 -33.95 11.03 17.24
N ALA A 1195 -33.68 10.97 15.93
CA ALA A 1195 -33.61 9.71 15.20
C ALA A 1195 -32.33 8.92 15.57
N GLN A 1196 -31.23 9.61 15.85
CA GLN A 1196 -30.00 9.01 16.39
C GLN A 1196 -30.26 8.43 17.79
N GLU A 1197 -30.94 9.16 18.67
CA GLU A 1197 -31.29 8.69 20.02
C GLU A 1197 -32.21 7.47 19.99
N ILE A 1198 -33.26 7.48 19.17
CA ILE A 1198 -34.17 6.32 19.02
C ILE A 1198 -33.41 5.10 18.51
N SER A 1199 -32.60 5.29 17.46
CA SER A 1199 -31.75 4.22 16.92
C SER A 1199 -30.79 3.67 17.97
N ARG A 1200 -30.17 4.54 18.78
CA ARG A 1200 -29.31 4.15 19.90
C ARG A 1200 -30.06 3.31 20.93
N HIS A 1201 -31.29 3.70 21.31
CA HIS A 1201 -32.12 2.93 22.23
C HIS A 1201 -32.47 1.55 21.66
N PHE A 1202 -32.78 1.47 20.36
CA PHE A 1202 -33.04 0.20 19.68
C PHE A 1202 -31.80 -0.69 19.63
N LEU A 1203 -30.62 -0.14 19.32
CA LEU A 1203 -29.36 -0.88 19.33
C LEU A 1203 -29.04 -1.44 20.72
N ILE A 1204 -29.18 -0.64 21.78
CA ILE A 1204 -28.99 -1.08 23.16
C ILE A 1204 -29.96 -2.22 23.50
N TYR A 1205 -31.23 -2.12 23.08
CA TYR A 1205 -32.22 -3.17 23.28
C TYR A 1205 -31.80 -4.48 22.59
N VAL A 1206 -31.41 -4.42 21.30
CA VAL A 1206 -30.95 -5.59 20.53
C VAL A 1206 -29.67 -6.19 21.13
N GLN A 1207 -28.72 -5.36 21.56
CA GLN A 1207 -27.51 -5.79 22.27
C GLN A 1207 -27.84 -6.55 23.57
N ASN A 1208 -28.79 -6.05 24.35
CA ASN A 1208 -29.25 -6.74 25.57
C ASN A 1208 -29.93 -8.08 25.28
N VAL A 1209 -30.83 -8.13 24.29
CA VAL A 1209 -31.52 -9.38 23.88
C VAL A 1209 -30.52 -10.42 23.41
N ARG A 1210 -29.55 -10.03 22.57
CA ARG A 1210 -28.48 -10.91 22.07
C ARG A 1210 -27.62 -11.51 23.18
N ARG A 1211 -27.37 -10.77 24.27
CA ARG A 1211 -26.63 -11.29 25.42
C ARG A 1211 -27.45 -12.30 26.23
N GLN A 1212 -28.75 -12.05 26.37
CA GLN A 1212 -29.66 -12.94 27.10
C GLN A 1212 -29.88 -14.25 26.34
N GLU A 1213 -30.10 -14.17 25.03
CA GLU A 1213 -30.48 -15.30 24.17
C GLU A 1213 -29.63 -15.38 22.88
N PRO A 1214 -28.31 -15.69 22.99
CA PRO A 1214 -27.40 -15.64 21.85
C PRO A 1214 -27.73 -16.65 20.75
N ASN A 1215 -28.21 -17.84 21.11
CA ASN A 1215 -28.52 -18.91 20.16
C ASN A 1215 -29.75 -18.59 19.29
N LEU A 1216 -30.78 -17.95 19.87
CA LEU A 1216 -31.98 -17.55 19.13
C LEU A 1216 -31.67 -16.44 18.13
N TYR A 1217 -30.83 -15.48 18.53
CA TYR A 1217 -30.41 -14.39 17.65
C TYR A 1217 -29.63 -14.92 16.44
N LEU A 1218 -28.67 -15.84 16.66
CA LEU A 1218 -27.87 -16.44 15.59
C LEU A 1218 -28.72 -17.26 14.60
N ASN A 1219 -29.80 -17.89 15.04
CA ASN A 1219 -30.70 -18.66 14.16
C ASN A 1219 -31.63 -17.79 13.29
N SER A 1220 -31.75 -16.49 13.57
CA SER A 1220 -32.64 -15.58 12.83
C SER A 1220 -32.01 -14.94 11.58
N SER A 1221 -30.80 -15.37 11.19
CA SER A 1221 -29.90 -14.69 10.24
C SER A 1221 -30.31 -14.70 8.75
N ASN A 1222 -31.56 -14.97 8.40
CA ASN A 1222 -32.00 -14.91 7.01
C ASN A 1222 -32.21 -13.44 6.62
N SER A 1223 -31.29 -12.86 5.87
CA SER A 1223 -31.51 -11.57 5.22
C SER A 1223 -32.60 -11.73 4.16
N ILE A 1224 -33.75 -11.09 4.37
CA ILE A 1224 -34.81 -11.02 3.38
C ILE A 1224 -34.60 -9.74 2.59
N THR A 1225 -34.43 -9.85 1.27
CA THR A 1225 -34.48 -8.70 0.38
C THR A 1225 -35.93 -8.24 0.29
N ILE A 1226 -36.21 -7.05 0.83
CA ILE A 1226 -37.54 -6.44 0.76
C ILE A 1226 -37.45 -5.32 -0.29
N LEU A 1227 -38.41 -5.27 -1.21
CA LEU A 1227 -38.60 -4.18 -2.17
C LEU A 1227 -39.80 -3.32 -1.70
N PRO A 1228 -39.61 -2.42 -0.71
CA PRO A 1228 -40.72 -1.70 -0.12
C PRO A 1228 -41.28 -0.66 -1.09
N VAL A 1229 -42.59 -0.71 -1.34
CA VAL A 1229 -43.32 0.29 -2.10
C VAL A 1229 -44.25 1.06 -1.15
N PRO A 1230 -44.19 2.40 -1.10
CA PRO A 1230 -45.14 3.21 -0.35
C PRO A 1230 -46.58 2.85 -0.74
N LYS A 1231 -47.42 2.54 0.25
CA LYS A 1231 -48.82 2.14 0.04
C LYS A 1231 -49.65 3.16 -0.77
N VAL A 1232 -49.26 4.43 -0.75
CA VAL A 1232 -49.92 5.48 -1.54
C VAL A 1232 -49.70 5.25 -3.04
N TRP A 1233 -48.53 4.76 -3.44
CA TRP A 1233 -48.17 4.52 -4.84
C TRP A 1233 -48.78 3.23 -5.42
N THR A 1234 -49.25 2.33 -4.57
CA THR A 1234 -49.91 1.08 -4.99
C THR A 1234 -51.41 1.25 -5.25
N SER A 1235 -51.97 2.45 -5.05
CA SER A 1235 -53.40 2.70 -5.22
C SER A 1235 -53.84 2.93 -6.68
N GLU A 1236 -52.88 3.20 -7.57
CA GLU A 1236 -53.06 3.38 -9.02
C GLU A 1236 -52.00 2.56 -9.78
N ILE A 1237 -52.31 2.09 -11.00
CA ILE A 1237 -51.32 1.45 -11.89
C ILE A 1237 -50.33 2.51 -12.34
N THR A 1238 -49.27 2.70 -11.55
CA THR A 1238 -48.24 3.69 -11.80
C THR A 1238 -47.02 2.96 -12.34
N TYR A 1239 -46.54 3.39 -13.50
CA TYR A 1239 -45.27 2.89 -14.01
C TYR A 1239 -44.14 3.82 -13.61
N THR A 1240 -43.00 3.23 -13.25
CA THR A 1240 -41.78 3.96 -12.97
C THR A 1240 -40.81 3.84 -14.15
N ILE A 1241 -40.07 4.92 -14.41
CA ILE A 1241 -39.10 5.05 -15.51
C ILE A 1241 -37.73 5.57 -15.03
N GLY A 1242 -37.57 5.82 -13.71
CA GLY A 1242 -36.33 6.29 -13.09
C GLY A 1242 -36.50 6.73 -11.63
N GLY A 1243 -35.43 6.70 -10.83
CA GLY A 1243 -35.46 6.97 -9.38
C GLY A 1243 -34.49 8.05 -8.87
N SER A 1244 -33.60 8.58 -9.71
CA SER A 1244 -32.56 9.55 -9.33
C SER A 1244 -32.62 10.82 -10.18
N ILE A 1245 -32.67 11.99 -9.53
CA ILE A 1245 -32.62 13.31 -10.19
C ILE A 1245 -31.24 13.66 -10.81
N LEU A 1246 -30.26 12.77 -10.66
CA LEU A 1246 -28.91 12.96 -11.17
C LEU A 1246 -28.65 12.17 -12.47
N CYS A 1247 -29.50 11.17 -12.77
CA CYS A 1247 -29.31 10.22 -13.86
C CYS A 1247 -30.31 10.49 -15.00
N PRO A 1248 -29.95 10.23 -16.27
CA PRO A 1248 -30.90 10.25 -17.39
C PRO A 1248 -31.92 9.10 -17.28
N LEU A 1249 -32.94 9.12 -18.15
CA LEU A 1249 -33.80 7.94 -18.38
C LEU A 1249 -32.93 6.72 -18.71
N GLN A 1250 -33.14 5.61 -18.00
CA GLN A 1250 -32.47 4.35 -18.35
C GLN A 1250 -32.99 3.88 -19.71
N SER A 1251 -32.08 3.41 -20.56
CA SER A 1251 -32.35 3.07 -21.97
C SER A 1251 -33.30 1.90 -22.17
N SER A 1252 -33.66 1.16 -21.10
CA SER A 1252 -34.78 0.25 -21.16
C SER A 1252 -36.06 1.08 -21.27
N ASN A 1253 -36.59 1.20 -22.49
CA ASN A 1253 -37.94 1.74 -22.75
C ASN A 1253 -39.07 0.92 -22.08
N TYR A 1254 -38.75 0.01 -21.15
CA TYR A 1254 -39.68 -0.83 -20.44
C TYR A 1254 -40.10 -0.14 -19.13
N SER A 1255 -41.30 0.40 -19.15
CA SER A 1255 -42.00 0.88 -17.96
C SER A 1255 -42.25 -0.29 -17.00
N ILE A 1256 -41.71 -0.23 -15.78
CA ILE A 1256 -41.92 -1.26 -14.75
C ILE A 1256 -43.10 -0.84 -13.88
N ASP A 1257 -44.02 -1.76 -13.60
CA ASP A 1257 -45.10 -1.53 -12.64
C ASP A 1257 -44.49 -1.26 -11.26
N ILE A 1258 -44.82 -0.12 -10.65
CA ILE A 1258 -44.25 0.30 -9.37
C ILE A 1258 -44.48 -0.72 -8.24
N SER A 1259 -45.51 -1.56 -8.35
CA SER A 1259 -45.81 -2.64 -7.40
C SER A 1259 -44.82 -3.81 -7.47
N SER A 1260 -44.12 -3.96 -8.59
CA SER A 1260 -43.14 -5.04 -8.79
C SER A 1260 -41.75 -4.66 -8.28
N SER A 1261 -41.28 -3.43 -8.56
CA SER A 1261 -40.04 -2.88 -8.02
C SER A 1261 -39.91 -1.38 -8.33
N PRO A 1262 -39.63 -0.51 -7.34
CA PRO A 1262 -39.23 0.86 -7.62
C PRO A 1262 -37.76 0.92 -8.08
N TYR A 1263 -37.43 1.85 -8.98
CA TYR A 1263 -36.03 2.12 -9.33
C TYR A 1263 -35.24 2.62 -8.11
N PRO A 1264 -33.94 2.30 -8.01
CA PRO A 1264 -33.08 2.82 -6.95
C PRO A 1264 -33.11 4.35 -6.87
N SER A 1265 -33.12 4.88 -5.65
CA SER A 1265 -32.94 6.31 -5.40
C SER A 1265 -31.51 6.76 -5.76
N PHE A 1266 -31.24 8.07 -5.67
CA PHE A 1266 -29.87 8.57 -5.85
C PHE A 1266 -28.92 7.96 -4.79
N SER A 1267 -27.72 7.60 -5.24
CA SER A 1267 -26.61 7.14 -4.40
C SER A 1267 -25.38 8.01 -4.65
N PHE A 1268 -24.52 8.12 -3.65
CA PHE A 1268 -23.21 8.77 -3.80
C PHE A 1268 -22.25 7.90 -4.63
N GLU A 1269 -22.43 6.58 -4.56
CA GLU A 1269 -21.80 5.60 -5.45
C GLU A 1269 -22.89 5.13 -6.40
N VAL A 1270 -22.92 5.70 -7.61
CA VAL A 1270 -23.71 5.11 -8.70
C VAL A 1270 -23.03 3.78 -8.98
N THR A 1271 -23.64 2.68 -8.54
CA THR A 1271 -23.31 1.33 -8.99
C THR A 1271 -24.48 0.83 -9.77
#